data_AF-A0A8U0PJP3-F1
#
_entry.id   AF-A0A8U0PJP3-F1
#
_cell.length_a   1.000
_cell.length_b   1.000
_cell.length_c   1.000
_cell.angle_alpha   90.00
_cell.angle_beta   90.00
_cell.angle_gamma   90.00
#
_symmetry.space_group_name_H-M   'P 1'
#
loop_
_entity.id
_entity.type
_entity.pdbx_description
1 polymer ?
#
loop_
_entity_poly.entity_id
_entity_poly.type
_entity_poly.pdbx_seq_one_letter_code
_entity_poly.pdbx_strand_id
1 'polypeptide(L)'
;MRVIFLDMCFIPYSRADVVGQVSDTKMCLFFILILSTLEICQSLAPRNVYTNHWAVRIAGGQEEADKLAVKYGYNNYGQIGSLEDHYHFHHSRVVRRAAFSTRGAHSFIQMDPKVDWVQQQLVKQRVKRYIQRDTRSPDPNFVHFNDPKWSNMWYIHCTDKNNRCRSEMNILAAWQRGYTGKNVVVTILDDGIERNHPDLAQNYDQLASYDVNGNDHDPTPRYDSSNENKHGTRCAGEVAAVANNSHCIVGIAYNARIGGIRMLDGDVTDVVEAKSLGIRPDYIDIYSASWGPDDDGKTVDGPGPLAKQAFEMGIKKGRKGLGSIFVWASGNGGRQGDHCSCDGYTNSIYTISISSTTENGNKPWYLEVCSSTLATTYSSGEFYDRKIVTTDLRQRCTDGHTGTSVSAPMVAGVIALALEANPLVSWRDIQHLLVKTSRPVHLKANDWETNAAGHRVSHLYGFGLVDAEGMVVEAKKWRSVPTQHTCTRMSERRTRYIRADQSLNSTITSTGCTEQAEQHVSYVEHVVVKVLIVHPRRGDLEISLISPSGTRSQLLAKRLFDNSNEGFRNWEFMTVHCWGERAEGQWILEIIDSPSSLRNPEVLGKLKEWTLVLYGTSGHPYQSHGTQHSRSRMLEIPSPSRDPNEPEPPPEGLKHQEEEEEDYSGPCHSECGDQGCDGPDPDHCLNCIHYSLGSLKTGRTCVSHCPLGFYDNLEARRCRRCHKGCERCVGRTPTECRSCRRGLYFNPLNATCSETCPAGYFADDIQRKCLRCHENCMKCLRDSDRCTACNDGYSLAGMTCVPECANGTFFHLEEMKCSPCHTSCSTCTGQCPCHTSCSTCTGQCPCHTSCSTCTGQCPCHTSCSTCTGQCPCHTSCSTCTGQCPCHTSCSTCTGQCPCHTSCSTCTGQCPCHTSCSTCTGQCPCHTSCSTCTGQCPCHTSCSTCTGPVTPPALPAQVLSHLLLYLHRSVSLSHLLLYLHGSVSQSHILLYLHRSVSLSHLLLYLHRSVSLSHLLLYLHRSVSLSHLLLYLHRSVSLSHLLFYLHRSMSQSHILLYLHRSVSLSHLLLYLHRSVSLSHLLLYLHRSVSLSHLLLYLHRSVSLSHLLFYLHRSVSLSHLLFYLHRSVSLSHLLFYLHRSVSLSHLLFYLHRSCHTSCSTCTGPVTPPALPAQVSVPVTPPALPARVSVPVTHPALPAQVLSHLLLYLHRSVSLSHLLLYLHGSVSQSHILLYLHRSREGGVYPVCQRSPAARVEVCSDLRPRILLNRGCWLPPGDVSQV
;
A
#
# COMPACT_ATOMS: atom_id res chain seq x y z
N MET A 1 15.26 16.91 -72.28
CA MET A 1 15.14 18.36 -72.57
C MET A 1 16.33 19.04 -71.88
N ARG A 2 17.18 19.84 -72.52
CA ARG A 2 16.97 21.19 -73.13
C ARG A 2 16.64 22.25 -72.05
N VAL A 3 17.14 23.50 -72.04
CA VAL A 3 18.13 24.30 -72.84
C VAL A 3 18.26 25.67 -72.10
N ILE A 4 19.29 26.54 -72.06
CA ILE A 4 20.79 26.60 -72.19
C ILE A 4 21.20 27.85 -71.31
N PHE A 5 22.43 28.04 -70.81
CA PHE A 5 23.44 29.09 -71.18
C PHE A 5 24.58 28.95 -70.14
N LEU A 6 25.80 28.49 -70.47
CA LEU A 6 26.94 29.13 -71.18
C LEU A 6 27.85 29.91 -70.20
N ASP A 7 29.19 29.90 -70.28
CA ASP A 7 30.18 29.64 -71.35
C ASP A 7 31.34 28.71 -70.88
N MET A 8 32.27 28.10 -71.66
CA MET A 8 32.45 27.92 -73.12
C MET A 8 33.42 26.74 -73.44
N CYS A 9 33.62 26.46 -74.75
CA CYS A 9 34.75 25.76 -75.40
C CYS A 9 34.83 24.21 -75.53
N PHE A 10 34.48 23.72 -76.73
CA PHE A 10 35.10 22.67 -77.61
C PHE A 10 35.49 21.25 -77.09
N ILE A 11 35.53 20.12 -77.86
CA ILE A 11 34.84 19.52 -79.06
C ILE A 11 35.63 18.22 -79.48
N PRO A 12 35.10 17.15 -80.14
CA PRO A 12 34.01 16.19 -79.79
C PRO A 12 34.37 14.69 -80.20
N TYR A 13 33.41 13.89 -80.73
CA TYR A 13 33.49 12.48 -81.28
C TYR A 13 33.70 11.31 -80.26
N SER A 14 33.23 10.06 -80.48
CA SER A 14 32.09 9.53 -81.27
C SER A 14 31.74 8.06 -80.91
N ARG A 15 30.69 7.53 -81.56
CA ARG A 15 29.94 6.27 -81.35
C ARG A 15 30.36 5.17 -82.34
N ALA A 16 30.26 3.88 -81.94
CA ALA A 16 29.61 2.75 -82.67
C ALA A 16 30.30 1.36 -82.54
N ASP A 17 29.59 0.41 -81.92
CA ASP A 17 29.18 -0.94 -82.36
C ASP A 17 30.13 -2.00 -83.01
N VAL A 18 29.68 -3.27 -82.89
CA VAL A 18 29.92 -4.49 -83.72
C VAL A 18 30.78 -5.65 -83.15
N VAL A 19 30.06 -6.64 -82.61
CA VAL A 19 30.17 -8.13 -82.76
C VAL A 19 31.53 -8.87 -82.71
N GLY A 20 31.61 -9.86 -81.81
CA GLY A 20 32.50 -11.02 -81.83
C GLY A 20 31.90 -12.17 -80.99
N GLN A 21 32.14 -13.45 -81.31
CA GLN A 21 31.25 -14.56 -80.88
C GLN A 21 31.99 -15.89 -80.55
N VAL A 22 31.34 -16.73 -79.72
CA VAL A 22 31.56 -18.19 -79.49
C VAL A 22 32.84 -18.63 -78.76
N SER A 23 32.69 -19.23 -77.57
CA SER A 23 33.09 -20.63 -77.30
C SER A 23 32.52 -21.15 -75.98
N ASP A 24 31.88 -22.34 -76.02
CA ASP A 24 31.41 -23.06 -74.84
C ASP A 24 32.49 -24.01 -74.30
N THR A 25 32.81 -23.92 -73.00
CA THR A 25 33.32 -25.07 -72.20
C THR A 25 33.45 -24.72 -70.70
N LYS A 26 32.35 -24.78 -69.94
CA LYS A 26 32.34 -25.12 -68.49
C LYS A 26 30.95 -25.34 -67.87
N MET A 27 30.14 -26.20 -68.50
CA MET A 27 28.86 -26.70 -67.96
C MET A 27 29.04 -27.70 -66.78
N CYS A 28 29.89 -27.35 -65.80
CA CYS A 28 30.08 -28.09 -64.54
C CYS A 28 30.18 -27.18 -63.29
N LEU A 29 30.25 -25.85 -63.43
CA LEU A 29 30.46 -24.93 -62.30
C LEU A 29 29.21 -24.18 -61.82
N PHE A 30 28.07 -24.28 -62.53
CA PHE A 30 26.88 -23.47 -62.23
C PHE A 30 25.86 -24.14 -61.29
N PHE A 31 26.00 -25.43 -60.99
CA PHE A 31 25.05 -26.17 -60.13
C PHE A 31 25.46 -26.28 -58.65
N ILE A 32 26.67 -25.81 -58.28
CA ILE A 32 27.16 -25.81 -56.89
C ILE A 32 26.86 -24.47 -56.18
N LEU A 33 26.52 -23.42 -56.94
CA LEU A 33 26.43 -22.03 -56.44
C LEU A 33 25.00 -21.53 -56.13
N ILE A 34 24.00 -22.43 -56.11
CA ILE A 34 22.57 -22.10 -55.88
C ILE A 34 21.98 -22.86 -54.66
N LEU A 35 22.76 -23.72 -54.00
CA LEU A 35 22.33 -24.52 -52.83
C LEU A 35 23.10 -24.22 -51.53
N SER A 36 23.62 -23.00 -51.39
CA SER A 36 24.40 -22.57 -50.21
C SER A 36 24.00 -21.20 -49.63
N THR A 37 22.74 -20.79 -49.82
CA THR A 37 22.19 -19.54 -49.25
C THR A 37 21.01 -19.78 -48.31
N LEU A 38 21.12 -20.81 -47.46
CA LEU A 38 20.15 -21.08 -46.40
C LEU A 38 20.82 -21.35 -45.03
N GLU A 39 21.78 -20.50 -44.66
CA GLU A 39 22.08 -20.22 -43.24
C GLU A 39 22.82 -18.87 -43.10
N ILE A 40 23.23 -18.50 -41.88
CA ILE A 40 23.81 -17.20 -41.48
C ILE A 40 22.83 -16.02 -41.59
N CYS A 41 21.90 -15.95 -40.65
CA CYS A 41 21.37 -14.67 -40.17
C CYS A 41 22.14 -14.26 -38.90
N GLN A 42 23.29 -13.58 -39.05
CA GLN A 42 24.05 -13.02 -37.92
C GLN A 42 24.57 -11.60 -38.19
N SER A 43 24.34 -10.72 -37.20
CA SER A 43 24.98 -9.41 -36.97
C SER A 43 25.22 -8.46 -38.17
N LEU A 44 24.38 -7.43 -38.29
CA LEU A 44 24.84 -6.13 -38.81
C LEU A 44 25.84 -5.51 -37.82
N ALA A 45 27.02 -5.12 -38.30
CA ALA A 45 27.99 -4.36 -37.50
C ALA A 45 27.49 -2.91 -37.24
N PRO A 46 27.72 -2.35 -36.04
CA PRO A 46 27.27 -0.99 -35.71
C PRO A 46 28.03 0.08 -36.51
N ARG A 47 27.31 1.06 -37.05
CA ARG A 47 27.92 2.21 -37.76
C ARG A 47 28.65 3.12 -36.77
N ASN A 48 29.95 3.29 -36.97
CA ASN A 48 30.77 4.27 -36.23
C ASN A 48 30.32 5.71 -36.52
N VAL A 49 30.22 6.53 -35.47
CA VAL A 49 29.88 7.96 -35.56
C VAL A 49 30.99 8.78 -34.91
N TYR A 50 31.59 9.68 -35.68
CA TYR A 50 32.70 10.55 -35.26
C TYR A 50 32.18 11.84 -34.61
N THR A 51 32.91 12.40 -33.66
CA THR A 51 32.59 13.68 -33.02
C THR A 51 33.55 14.80 -33.42
N ASN A 52 33.27 16.01 -32.95
CA ASN A 52 34.10 17.20 -33.09
C ASN A 52 35.07 17.40 -31.91
N HIS A 53 35.46 16.31 -31.25
CA HIS A 53 36.46 16.27 -30.18
C HIS A 53 37.63 15.35 -30.58
N TRP A 54 38.83 15.68 -30.11
CA TRP A 54 40.08 14.97 -30.33
C TRP A 54 40.82 14.79 -29.01
N ALA A 55 41.53 13.68 -28.89
CA ALA A 55 42.61 13.54 -27.92
C ALA A 55 43.92 13.70 -28.69
N VAL A 56 44.85 14.49 -28.16
CA VAL A 56 46.13 14.84 -28.80
C VAL A 56 47.24 14.67 -27.78
N ARG A 57 48.36 14.04 -28.16
CA ARG A 57 49.57 14.01 -27.34
C ARG A 57 50.57 15.03 -27.87
N ILE A 58 51.06 15.89 -26.98
CA ILE A 58 51.97 17.00 -27.28
C ILE A 58 52.99 17.08 -26.16
N ALA A 59 54.23 16.68 -26.43
CA ALA A 59 55.31 16.77 -25.45
C ALA A 59 55.70 18.24 -25.20
N GLY A 60 55.68 18.65 -23.92
CA GLY A 60 56.07 20.01 -23.52
C GLY A 60 55.03 20.76 -22.66
N GLY A 61 53.99 20.09 -22.19
CA GLY A 61 53.04 20.65 -21.24
C GLY A 61 51.97 21.58 -21.83
N GLN A 62 51.12 22.07 -20.92
CA GLN A 62 49.88 22.80 -21.20
C GLN A 62 50.07 24.01 -22.14
N GLU A 63 51.12 24.82 -21.93
CA GLU A 63 51.33 26.06 -22.70
C GLU A 63 51.66 25.78 -24.18
N GLU A 64 52.41 24.71 -24.47
CA GLU A 64 52.74 24.35 -25.86
C GLU A 64 51.54 23.69 -26.56
N ALA A 65 50.74 22.93 -25.81
CA ALA A 65 49.45 22.42 -26.29
C ALA A 65 48.47 23.55 -26.61
N ASP A 66 48.40 24.61 -25.81
CA ASP A 66 47.55 25.78 -26.09
C ASP A 66 47.97 26.50 -27.38
N LYS A 67 49.29 26.68 -27.61
CA LYS A 67 49.82 27.23 -28.88
C LYS A 67 49.46 26.35 -30.08
N LEU A 68 49.60 25.03 -29.96
CA LEU A 68 49.28 24.07 -31.02
C LEU A 68 47.77 23.97 -31.30
N ALA A 69 46.94 24.10 -30.27
CA ALA A 69 45.49 24.17 -30.43
C ALA A 69 45.11 25.38 -31.30
N VAL A 70 45.54 26.58 -30.91
CA VAL A 70 45.29 27.83 -31.65
C VAL A 70 45.84 27.74 -33.08
N LYS A 71 47.07 27.24 -33.27
CA LYS A 71 47.71 27.07 -34.59
C LYS A 71 46.87 26.24 -35.57
N TYR A 72 46.19 25.19 -35.10
CA TYR A 72 45.39 24.29 -35.93
C TYR A 72 43.87 24.52 -35.81
N GLY A 73 43.42 25.63 -35.22
CA GLY A 73 42.00 26.02 -35.14
C GLY A 73 41.19 25.29 -34.07
N TYR A 74 41.85 24.61 -33.14
CA TYR A 74 41.26 23.91 -32.01
C TYR A 74 41.18 24.80 -30.77
N ASN A 75 40.18 24.56 -29.92
CA ASN A 75 40.19 25.00 -28.54
C ASN A 75 40.77 23.85 -27.70
N ASN A 76 41.80 24.13 -26.88
CA ASN A 76 42.22 23.20 -25.84
C ASN A 76 41.26 23.30 -24.65
N TYR A 77 40.80 22.17 -24.14
CA TYR A 77 40.00 22.06 -22.91
C TYR A 77 40.82 21.49 -21.74
N GLY A 78 42.15 21.57 -21.83
CA GLY A 78 43.09 21.15 -20.81
C GLY A 78 43.53 19.70 -20.95
N GLN A 79 44.40 19.29 -20.04
CA GLN A 79 44.91 17.92 -19.96
C GLN A 79 43.78 16.92 -19.69
N ILE A 80 43.85 15.72 -20.28
CA ILE A 80 42.87 14.65 -20.12
C ILE A 80 43.07 13.96 -18.77
N GLY A 81 42.68 14.67 -17.70
CA GLY A 81 42.93 14.25 -16.32
C GLY A 81 44.43 14.17 -16.03
N SER A 82 44.85 13.07 -15.40
CA SER A 82 46.24 12.82 -15.01
C SER A 82 47.12 12.22 -16.14
N LEU A 83 46.69 12.31 -17.40
CA LEU A 83 47.51 11.87 -18.54
C LEU A 83 48.45 12.99 -18.98
N GLU A 84 49.68 12.98 -18.46
CA GLU A 84 50.73 13.93 -18.83
C GLU A 84 50.91 14.03 -20.35
N ASP A 85 51.12 15.25 -20.84
CA ASP A 85 51.24 15.60 -22.26
C ASP A 85 50.02 15.22 -23.16
N HIS A 86 48.88 14.79 -22.61
CA HIS A 86 47.67 14.44 -23.39
C HIS A 86 46.53 15.45 -23.18
N TYR A 87 46.10 16.12 -24.25
CA TYR A 87 45.20 17.27 -24.22
C TYR A 87 43.89 17.04 -24.98
N HIS A 88 42.81 17.63 -24.47
CA HIS A 88 41.46 17.51 -25.02
C HIS A 88 41.18 18.66 -25.99
N PHE A 89 41.30 18.41 -27.29
CA PHE A 89 41.09 19.44 -28.31
C PHE A 89 39.68 19.36 -28.90
N HIS A 90 39.03 20.50 -29.09
CA HIS A 90 37.69 20.60 -29.68
C HIS A 90 37.71 21.57 -30.88
N HIS A 91 37.20 21.13 -32.03
CA HIS A 91 37.18 21.95 -33.24
C HIS A 91 35.75 22.41 -33.55
N SER A 92 35.47 23.69 -33.29
CA SER A 92 34.14 24.29 -33.40
C SER A 92 33.50 24.16 -34.79
N ARG A 93 34.33 24.12 -35.85
CA ARG A 93 33.87 24.03 -37.26
C ARG A 93 33.65 22.60 -37.77
N VAL A 94 33.79 21.56 -36.93
CA VAL A 94 33.44 20.17 -37.31
C VAL A 94 32.13 19.75 -36.68
N VAL A 95 31.33 18.97 -37.42
CA VAL A 95 29.97 18.59 -37.02
C VAL A 95 30.00 17.55 -35.89
N ARG A 96 29.23 17.80 -34.82
CA ARG A 96 29.21 17.02 -33.56
C ARG A 96 28.93 15.51 -33.70
N ARG A 97 28.32 15.09 -34.81
CA ARG A 97 28.08 13.68 -35.17
C ARG A 97 28.19 13.50 -36.69
N ALA A 98 29.29 12.93 -37.17
CA ALA A 98 29.51 12.60 -38.58
C ALA A 98 29.55 11.08 -38.79
N ALA A 99 29.02 10.58 -39.91
CA ALA A 99 29.05 9.15 -40.26
C ALA A 99 30.40 8.69 -40.85
N PHE A 100 31.35 9.62 -41.01
CA PHE A 100 32.66 9.43 -41.62
C PHE A 100 33.65 10.42 -40.98
N SER A 101 34.94 10.06 -40.94
CA SER A 101 35.99 10.98 -40.46
C SER A 101 36.12 12.13 -41.45
N THR A 102 36.14 13.36 -40.92
CA THR A 102 36.17 14.59 -41.71
C THR A 102 37.61 14.95 -42.03
N ARG A 103 38.00 14.97 -43.31
CA ARG A 103 39.30 15.49 -43.78
C ARG A 103 39.19 17.00 -44.01
N GLY A 104 40.18 17.76 -43.56
CA GLY A 104 40.22 19.23 -43.64
C GLY A 104 41.45 19.81 -42.93
N ALA A 105 41.50 21.13 -42.76
CA ALA A 105 42.65 21.81 -42.16
C ALA A 105 43.03 21.27 -40.75
N HIS A 106 42.02 20.94 -39.95
CA HIS A 106 42.17 20.33 -38.63
C HIS A 106 42.91 18.99 -38.67
N SER A 107 42.74 18.17 -39.72
CA SER A 107 43.42 16.87 -39.82
C SER A 107 44.93 16.95 -40.09
N PHE A 108 45.48 18.13 -40.37
CA PHE A 108 46.94 18.32 -40.51
C PHE A 108 47.69 18.41 -39.17
N ILE A 109 46.99 18.49 -38.03
CA ILE A 109 47.65 18.45 -36.71
C ILE A 109 48.44 17.15 -36.49
N GLN A 110 48.05 16.05 -37.16
CA GLN A 110 48.77 14.77 -37.17
C GLN A 110 50.15 14.83 -37.89
N MET A 111 50.46 15.95 -38.55
CA MET A 111 51.72 16.16 -39.28
C MET A 111 52.59 17.26 -38.63
N ASP A 112 52.21 17.80 -37.47
CA ASP A 112 53.09 18.69 -36.70
C ASP A 112 54.14 17.86 -35.95
N PRO A 113 55.46 18.19 -36.05
CA PRO A 113 56.52 17.41 -35.40
C PRO A 113 56.51 17.47 -33.87
N LYS A 114 55.66 18.29 -33.23
CA LYS A 114 55.42 18.29 -31.77
C LYS A 114 54.20 17.47 -31.35
N VAL A 115 53.45 16.89 -32.29
CA VAL A 115 52.24 16.11 -32.03
C VAL A 115 52.56 14.63 -32.20
N ASP A 116 52.96 13.98 -31.11
CA ASP A 116 53.32 12.55 -31.08
C ASP A 116 52.16 11.65 -31.58
N TRP A 117 50.92 12.07 -31.30
CA TRP A 117 49.72 11.29 -31.56
C TRP A 117 48.45 12.14 -31.57
N VAL A 118 47.46 11.77 -32.37
CA VAL A 118 46.13 12.40 -32.36
C VAL A 118 45.04 11.41 -32.80
N GLN A 119 43.87 11.47 -32.14
CA GLN A 119 42.70 10.68 -32.53
C GLN A 119 41.39 11.48 -32.38
N GLN A 120 40.64 11.56 -33.50
CA GLN A 120 39.24 12.02 -33.50
C GLN A 120 38.36 11.06 -32.68
N GLN A 121 37.61 11.59 -31.74
CA GLN A 121 36.82 10.80 -30.82
C GLN A 121 35.55 10.23 -31.49
N LEU A 122 35.16 9.04 -31.05
CA LEU A 122 34.10 8.23 -31.64
C LEU A 122 32.99 8.00 -30.61
N VAL A 123 31.73 8.17 -31.02
CA VAL A 123 30.54 7.83 -30.24
C VAL A 123 30.43 6.30 -30.15
N LYS A 124 31.12 5.70 -29.18
CA LYS A 124 31.00 4.27 -28.89
C LYS A 124 29.64 3.99 -28.27
N GLN A 125 28.81 3.19 -28.94
CA GLN A 125 27.51 2.77 -28.42
C GLN A 125 27.72 1.95 -27.13
N ARG A 126 27.16 2.41 -26.01
CA ARG A 126 27.31 1.80 -24.69
C ARG A 126 25.92 1.66 -24.05
N VAL A 127 25.44 0.42 -23.93
CA VAL A 127 24.28 0.10 -23.09
C VAL A 127 24.66 0.32 -21.62
N LYS A 128 23.72 0.78 -20.79
CA LYS A 128 23.96 1.04 -19.36
C LYS A 128 24.14 -0.30 -18.62
N ARG A 129 25.39 -0.78 -18.54
CA ARG A 129 25.80 -1.83 -17.61
C ARG A 129 25.42 -1.40 -16.19
N TYR A 130 24.93 -2.33 -15.37
CA TYR A 130 24.89 -2.11 -13.93
C TYR A 130 26.32 -1.97 -13.39
N ILE A 131 26.45 -1.29 -12.25
CA ILE A 131 27.77 -0.90 -11.72
C ILE A 131 28.39 -2.11 -11.01
N GLN A 132 29.25 -2.82 -11.74
CA GLN A 132 30.27 -3.66 -11.11
C GLN A 132 31.38 -2.71 -10.60
N ARG A 133 31.40 -2.47 -9.28
CA ARG A 133 32.53 -1.84 -8.60
C ARG A 133 33.56 -2.93 -8.30
N ASP A 134 34.78 -2.74 -8.79
CA ASP A 134 36.03 -3.28 -8.26
C ASP A 134 37.19 -2.76 -9.14
N THR A 135 38.37 -2.41 -8.63
CA THR A 135 38.76 -2.04 -7.25
C THR A 135 39.84 -0.95 -7.31
N ARG A 136 39.85 -0.05 -6.34
CA ARG A 136 41.04 0.48 -5.64
C ARG A 136 40.55 1.36 -4.49
N SER A 137 41.07 1.11 -3.28
CA SER A 137 40.46 1.44 -1.98
C SER A 137 38.99 0.98 -1.83
N PRO A 138 38.70 -0.14 -1.15
CA PRO A 138 37.35 -0.41 -0.68
C PRO A 138 37.03 0.47 0.53
N ASP A 139 35.87 1.13 0.51
CA ASP A 139 35.17 1.52 1.75
C ASP A 139 34.48 0.26 2.28
N PRO A 140 34.85 -0.28 3.46
CA PRO A 140 34.34 -1.58 3.93
C PRO A 140 32.82 -1.63 4.18
N ASN A 141 32.15 -0.48 4.20
CA ASN A 141 30.85 -0.33 4.86
C ASN A 141 29.62 -0.47 3.94
N PHE A 142 29.77 -0.77 2.65
CA PHE A 142 28.65 -0.85 1.71
C PHE A 142 28.48 -2.22 1.05
N VAL A 143 27.70 -3.08 1.71
CA VAL A 143 27.17 -4.32 1.10
C VAL A 143 26.12 -3.93 0.03
N HIS A 144 26.28 -4.46 -1.18
CA HIS A 144 25.37 -4.21 -2.30
C HIS A 144 25.27 -5.47 -3.17
N PHE A 145 24.05 -5.96 -3.38
CA PHE A 145 23.79 -7.14 -4.21
C PHE A 145 23.30 -6.76 -5.61
N ASN A 146 23.48 -7.64 -6.60
CA ASN A 146 23.08 -7.39 -7.99
C ASN A 146 21.58 -7.67 -8.29
N ASP A 147 20.85 -8.16 -7.29
CA ASP A 147 19.53 -8.76 -7.40
C ASP A 147 18.41 -7.71 -7.63
N PRO A 148 17.48 -7.87 -8.60
CA PRO A 148 16.69 -6.75 -9.12
C PRO A 148 15.66 -6.15 -8.16
N LYS A 149 15.24 -6.85 -7.10
CA LYS A 149 14.39 -6.29 -6.04
C LYS A 149 15.17 -5.83 -4.81
N TRP A 150 16.50 -5.92 -4.77
CA TRP A 150 17.34 -5.49 -3.64
C TRP A 150 16.93 -4.09 -3.14
N SER A 151 16.79 -3.10 -4.02
CA SER A 151 16.37 -1.73 -3.66
C SER A 151 14.96 -1.58 -3.06
N ASN A 152 14.15 -2.64 -3.06
CA ASN A 152 12.80 -2.66 -2.50
C ASN A 152 12.75 -3.32 -1.11
N MET A 153 13.84 -3.94 -0.65
CA MET A 153 13.94 -4.68 0.63
C MET A 153 14.13 -3.75 1.83
N TRP A 154 13.17 -2.84 2.02
CA TRP A 154 13.16 -1.76 3.02
C TRP A 154 13.38 -2.23 4.47
N TYR A 155 12.99 -3.47 4.76
CA TYR A 155 13.14 -4.12 6.06
C TYR A 155 14.54 -4.73 6.29
N ILE A 156 15.37 -4.84 5.26
CA ILE A 156 16.81 -5.16 5.38
C ILE A 156 17.64 -3.87 5.36
N HIS A 157 17.36 -2.95 4.43
CA HIS A 157 18.14 -1.73 4.24
C HIS A 157 17.33 -0.57 3.64
N CYS A 158 17.86 0.64 3.82
CA CYS A 158 17.22 1.87 3.38
C CYS A 158 18.13 2.67 2.44
N THR A 159 17.69 2.87 1.20
CA THR A 159 18.40 3.67 0.19
C THR A 159 18.12 5.18 0.28
N ASP A 160 17.14 5.59 1.08
CA ASP A 160 16.74 6.98 1.22
C ASP A 160 17.73 7.80 2.04
N LYS A 161 18.43 8.74 1.38
CA LYS A 161 19.36 9.69 2.04
C LYS A 161 18.69 10.67 3.00
N ASN A 162 17.36 10.71 3.02
CA ASN A 162 16.58 11.45 4.00
C ASN A 162 16.34 10.58 5.25
N ASN A 163 16.63 11.13 6.44
CA ASN A 163 16.64 10.47 7.75
C ASN A 163 15.25 9.98 8.27
N ARG A 164 14.46 9.27 7.44
CA ARG A 164 13.17 8.66 7.81
C ARG A 164 13.17 7.13 7.71
N CYS A 165 14.00 6.55 6.86
CA CYS A 165 14.11 5.10 6.71
C CYS A 165 15.38 4.62 7.41
N ARG A 166 15.22 3.70 8.36
CA ARG A 166 16.26 2.81 8.88
C ARG A 166 15.59 1.45 9.10
N SER A 167 16.22 0.36 8.68
CA SER A 167 15.88 -0.95 9.25
C SER A 167 16.65 -1.09 10.55
N GLU A 168 15.94 -1.02 11.66
CA GLU A 168 16.52 -1.18 13.00
C GLU A 168 16.69 -2.67 13.37
N MET A 169 16.41 -3.60 12.44
CA MET A 169 16.72 -5.04 12.55
C MET A 169 18.20 -5.37 12.30
N ASN A 170 19.01 -4.42 11.81
CA ASN A 170 20.48 -4.50 11.68
C ASN A 170 21.03 -5.71 10.89
N ILE A 171 20.24 -6.32 10.01
CA ILE A 171 20.61 -7.50 9.20
C ILE A 171 21.89 -7.25 8.39
N LEU A 172 22.05 -6.05 7.79
CA LEU A 172 23.29 -5.64 7.12
C LEU A 172 24.54 -5.72 8.02
N ALA A 173 24.42 -5.39 9.30
CA ALA A 173 25.57 -5.38 10.21
C ALA A 173 25.95 -6.80 10.68
N ALA A 174 24.99 -7.72 10.78
CA ALA A 174 25.29 -9.15 10.91
C ALA A 174 26.04 -9.69 9.68
N TRP A 175 25.63 -9.31 8.46
CA TRP A 175 26.32 -9.67 7.22
C TRP A 175 27.72 -9.06 7.10
N GLN A 176 27.91 -7.79 7.51
CA GLN A 176 29.22 -7.14 7.58
C GLN A 176 30.18 -7.83 8.56
N ARG A 177 29.66 -8.52 9.57
CA ARG A 177 30.43 -9.36 10.50
C ARG A 177 30.73 -10.76 9.96
N GLY A 178 30.28 -11.09 8.76
CA GLY A 178 30.57 -12.33 8.04
C GLY A 178 29.54 -13.45 8.18
N TYR A 179 28.46 -13.24 8.94
CA TYR A 179 27.42 -14.26 9.15
C TYR A 179 26.32 -14.14 8.09
N THR A 180 25.93 -15.26 7.51
CA THR A 180 25.09 -15.37 6.31
C THR A 180 24.13 -16.57 6.34
N GLY A 181 24.08 -17.31 7.46
CA GLY A 181 23.28 -18.53 7.66
C GLY A 181 24.04 -19.82 7.34
N LYS A 182 25.35 -19.73 7.07
CA LYS A 182 26.12 -20.83 6.49
C LYS A 182 26.11 -22.07 7.37
N ASN A 183 25.96 -23.22 6.71
CA ASN A 183 25.85 -24.58 7.30
C ASN A 183 24.57 -24.88 8.09
N VAL A 184 23.76 -23.89 8.46
CA VAL A 184 22.48 -24.06 9.17
C VAL A 184 21.41 -24.60 8.22
N VAL A 185 20.50 -25.42 8.75
CA VAL A 185 19.36 -25.97 8.00
C VAL A 185 18.04 -25.42 8.51
N VAL A 186 17.27 -24.80 7.62
CA VAL A 186 15.91 -24.31 7.90
C VAL A 186 14.91 -25.08 7.06
N THR A 187 13.72 -25.36 7.60
CA THR A 187 12.59 -25.90 6.84
C THR A 187 11.33 -25.04 7.05
N ILE A 188 10.51 -24.96 6.01
CA ILE A 188 9.22 -24.24 6.01
C ILE A 188 8.09 -25.28 6.07
N LEU A 189 7.31 -25.30 7.17
CA LEU A 189 6.17 -26.20 7.36
C LEU A 189 4.89 -25.53 6.79
N ASP A 190 4.49 -25.85 5.56
CA ASP A 190 3.51 -25.01 4.83
C ASP A 190 2.86 -25.72 3.61
N ASP A 191 2.44 -24.96 2.59
CA ASP A 191 1.84 -25.44 1.33
C ASP A 191 2.85 -26.00 0.30
N GLY A 192 4.15 -25.89 0.59
CA GLY A 192 5.26 -26.44 -0.19
C GLY A 192 6.31 -25.40 -0.60
N ILE A 193 7.39 -25.87 -1.23
CA ILE A 193 8.49 -25.03 -1.71
C ILE A 193 8.78 -25.32 -3.19
N GLU A 194 8.74 -24.29 -4.03
CA GLU A 194 9.13 -24.39 -5.44
C GLU A 194 10.65 -24.59 -5.54
N ARG A 195 11.11 -25.83 -5.36
CA ARG A 195 12.53 -26.22 -5.28
C ARG A 195 13.37 -25.89 -6.53
N ASN A 196 12.72 -25.62 -7.65
CA ASN A 196 13.35 -25.19 -8.90
C ASN A 196 13.22 -23.67 -9.17
N HIS A 197 12.72 -22.89 -8.21
CA HIS A 197 12.72 -21.43 -8.29
C HIS A 197 14.18 -20.96 -8.42
N PRO A 198 14.54 -20.13 -9.42
CA PRO A 198 15.93 -19.74 -9.68
C PRO A 198 16.65 -19.16 -8.46
N ASP A 199 15.88 -18.47 -7.63
CA ASP A 199 16.35 -17.80 -6.41
C ASP A 199 16.38 -18.71 -5.15
N LEU A 200 15.96 -19.97 -5.25
CA LEU A 200 16.01 -20.95 -4.16
C LEU A 200 16.86 -22.19 -4.50
N ALA A 201 16.94 -22.56 -5.79
CA ALA A 201 17.45 -23.86 -6.23
C ALA A 201 18.91 -24.18 -5.86
N GLN A 202 19.75 -23.16 -5.58
CA GLN A 202 21.12 -23.37 -5.08
C GLN A 202 21.16 -23.70 -3.57
N ASN A 203 20.24 -23.12 -2.79
CA ASN A 203 20.15 -23.32 -1.35
C ASN A 203 19.18 -24.46 -0.96
N TYR A 204 18.36 -24.92 -1.91
CA TYR A 204 17.37 -25.97 -1.69
C TYR A 204 18.00 -27.27 -1.18
N ASP A 205 17.43 -27.81 -0.10
CA ASP A 205 17.91 -29.03 0.56
C ASP A 205 16.81 -30.09 0.62
N GLN A 206 17.04 -31.21 -0.08
CA GLN A 206 16.13 -32.35 -0.10
C GLN A 206 16.11 -33.10 1.25
N LEU A 207 17.18 -33.05 2.04
CA LEU A 207 17.21 -33.60 3.40
C LEU A 207 16.48 -32.69 4.40
N ALA A 208 16.27 -31.41 4.08
CA ALA A 208 15.38 -30.53 4.83
C ALA A 208 13.90 -30.64 4.41
N SER A 209 13.57 -31.50 3.44
CA SER A 209 12.29 -31.48 2.71
C SER A 209 11.52 -32.82 2.68
N TYR A 210 10.19 -32.75 2.55
CA TYR A 210 9.27 -33.90 2.42
C TYR A 210 7.88 -33.44 1.92
N ASP A 211 7.11 -34.26 1.20
CA ASP A 211 5.67 -34.00 0.99
C ASP A 211 4.85 -34.94 1.87
N VAL A 212 4.17 -34.41 2.89
CA VAL A 212 3.34 -35.19 3.82
C VAL A 212 1.94 -35.44 3.25
N ASN A 213 1.43 -34.54 2.39
CA ASN A 213 0.14 -34.72 1.71
C ASN A 213 0.25 -35.78 0.59
N GLY A 214 1.31 -35.72 -0.23
CA GLY A 214 1.64 -36.72 -1.26
C GLY A 214 2.32 -37.98 -0.73
N ASN A 215 2.91 -37.90 0.47
CA ASN A 215 3.71 -38.92 1.13
C ASN A 215 5.01 -39.32 0.39
N ASP A 216 5.75 -38.34 -0.14
CA ASP A 216 7.02 -38.55 -0.84
C ASP A 216 8.12 -37.52 -0.44
N HIS A 217 9.11 -37.27 -1.31
CA HIS A 217 10.29 -36.45 -1.03
C HIS A 217 10.37 -35.15 -1.87
N ASP A 218 9.32 -34.83 -2.63
CA ASP A 218 9.24 -33.65 -3.49
C ASP A 218 8.18 -32.65 -2.97
N PRO A 219 8.55 -31.66 -2.14
CA PRO A 219 7.62 -30.70 -1.56
C PRO A 219 7.11 -29.65 -2.56
N THR A 220 7.22 -29.89 -3.87
CA THR A 220 6.80 -28.94 -4.90
C THR A 220 5.30 -28.63 -4.76
N PRO A 221 4.90 -27.33 -4.73
CA PRO A 221 3.50 -26.95 -4.60
C PRO A 221 2.65 -27.40 -5.78
N ARG A 222 1.42 -27.83 -5.50
CA ARG A 222 0.42 -28.13 -6.54
C ARG A 222 -0.03 -26.84 -7.22
N TYR A 223 0.37 -26.65 -8.48
CA TYR A 223 0.01 -25.50 -9.30
C TYR A 223 -1.47 -25.49 -9.74
N ASP A 224 -2.23 -24.48 -9.35
CA ASP A 224 -3.60 -24.22 -9.81
C ASP A 224 -3.80 -22.79 -10.35
N SER A 225 -5.02 -22.48 -10.81
CA SER A 225 -5.34 -21.20 -11.47
C SER A 225 -5.45 -20.01 -10.51
N SER A 226 -5.74 -20.28 -9.23
CA SER A 226 -5.73 -19.31 -8.13
C SER A 226 -4.32 -19.06 -7.60
N ASN A 227 -3.41 -20.03 -7.76
CA ASN A 227 -2.13 -20.12 -7.07
C ASN A 227 -2.37 -20.07 -5.56
N GLU A 228 -3.17 -20.98 -5.03
CA GLU A 228 -3.38 -21.11 -3.58
C GLU A 228 -2.05 -21.44 -2.91
N ASN A 229 -1.41 -22.54 -3.35
CA ASN A 229 -0.15 -23.08 -2.83
C ASN A 229 1.08 -22.26 -3.29
N LYS A 230 1.34 -21.12 -2.66
CA LYS A 230 2.45 -20.18 -2.97
C LYS A 230 3.15 -19.66 -1.72
N HIS A 231 2.63 -19.96 -0.54
CA HIS A 231 2.93 -19.33 0.73
C HIS A 231 4.28 -19.81 1.27
N GLY A 232 4.50 -21.13 1.35
CA GLY A 232 5.79 -21.69 1.76
C GLY A 232 6.94 -21.28 0.82
N THR A 233 6.64 -21.13 -0.47
CA THR A 233 7.59 -20.62 -1.49
C THR A 233 7.96 -19.15 -1.29
N ARG A 234 7.09 -18.33 -0.66
CA ARG A 234 7.39 -16.94 -0.30
C ARG A 234 8.21 -16.86 0.98
N CYS A 235 7.79 -17.59 2.01
CA CYS A 235 8.49 -17.70 3.29
C CYS A 235 9.93 -18.22 3.11
N ALA A 236 10.14 -19.21 2.24
CA ALA A 236 11.47 -19.74 1.93
C ALA A 236 12.45 -18.69 1.38
N GLY A 237 11.97 -17.75 0.55
CA GLY A 237 12.79 -16.67 0.02
C GLY A 237 13.23 -15.65 1.08
N GLU A 238 12.36 -15.36 2.04
CA GLU A 238 12.68 -14.46 3.15
C GLU A 238 13.79 -15.02 4.04
N VAL A 239 13.80 -16.35 4.25
CA VAL A 239 14.91 -17.03 4.92
C VAL A 239 16.16 -17.03 4.03
N ALA A 240 16.09 -17.61 2.82
CA ALA A 240 17.29 -18.11 2.12
C ALA A 240 17.27 -17.93 0.60
N ALA A 241 16.62 -16.88 0.07
CA ALA A 241 16.84 -16.48 -1.32
C ALA A 241 18.32 -16.19 -1.61
N VAL A 242 18.79 -16.61 -2.78
CA VAL A 242 20.22 -16.76 -3.12
C VAL A 242 20.84 -15.42 -3.55
N ALA A 243 21.77 -14.91 -2.75
CA ALA A 243 22.44 -13.64 -3.03
C ALA A 243 23.25 -13.60 -4.34
N ASN A 244 23.25 -12.43 -5.01
CA ASN A 244 24.07 -12.08 -6.17
C ASN A 244 23.84 -12.94 -7.44
N ASN A 245 22.68 -13.58 -7.56
CA ASN A 245 22.33 -14.42 -8.72
C ASN A 245 21.63 -13.62 -9.84
N SER A 246 21.29 -12.34 -9.63
CA SER A 246 20.50 -11.47 -10.54
C SER A 246 19.04 -11.91 -10.74
N HIS A 247 18.54 -12.76 -9.84
CA HIS A 247 17.14 -13.09 -9.61
C HIS A 247 16.64 -12.38 -8.35
N CYS A 248 15.46 -12.76 -7.84
CA CYS A 248 14.54 -11.88 -7.13
C CYS A 248 15.17 -10.97 -6.04
N ILE A 249 15.56 -11.56 -4.91
CA ILE A 249 15.83 -10.89 -3.63
C ILE A 249 17.05 -11.52 -2.93
N VAL A 250 17.33 -11.12 -1.69
CA VAL A 250 18.37 -11.72 -0.85
C VAL A 250 17.77 -12.15 0.48
N GLY A 251 17.78 -13.45 0.78
CA GLY A 251 17.26 -13.99 2.04
C GLY A 251 18.08 -13.50 3.23
N ILE A 252 17.47 -13.38 4.41
CA ILE A 252 18.16 -12.94 5.64
C ILE A 252 19.37 -13.83 5.95
N ALA A 253 19.26 -15.12 5.64
CA ALA A 253 20.24 -16.17 5.75
C ALA A 253 20.55 -16.78 4.36
N TYR A 254 20.97 -15.95 3.40
CA TYR A 254 21.18 -16.33 1.98
C TYR A 254 22.23 -17.42 1.69
N ASN A 255 22.96 -17.93 2.70
CA ASN A 255 23.84 -19.10 2.60
C ASN A 255 23.38 -20.30 3.48
N ALA A 256 22.20 -20.22 4.09
CA ALA A 256 21.57 -21.36 4.77
C ALA A 256 21.01 -22.38 3.78
N ARG A 257 20.90 -23.64 4.20
CA ARG A 257 20.17 -24.67 3.46
C ARG A 257 18.68 -24.56 3.78
N ILE A 258 17.83 -24.54 2.76
CA ILE A 258 16.39 -24.33 2.88
C ILE A 258 15.58 -25.50 2.34
N GLY A 259 14.73 -26.07 3.19
CA GLY A 259 13.75 -27.08 2.83
C GLY A 259 12.33 -26.58 2.93
N GLY A 260 11.41 -27.42 2.50
CA GLY A 260 9.98 -27.24 2.72
C GLY A 260 9.33 -28.58 3.01
N ILE A 261 8.37 -28.58 3.92
CA ILE A 261 7.53 -29.73 4.25
C ILE A 261 6.11 -29.34 3.85
N ARG A 262 5.64 -29.92 2.74
CA ARG A 262 4.30 -29.71 2.21
C ARG A 262 3.32 -30.50 3.07
N MET A 263 2.51 -29.79 3.85
CA MET A 263 1.54 -30.38 4.77
C MET A 263 0.18 -29.66 4.79
N LEU A 264 0.08 -28.43 4.27
CA LEU A 264 -1.19 -27.67 4.19
C LEU A 264 -2.02 -27.90 2.90
N ASP A 265 -1.49 -28.57 1.88
CA ASP A 265 -2.22 -28.82 0.61
C ASP A 265 -3.04 -30.14 0.69
N GLY A 266 -3.85 -30.26 1.75
CA GLY A 266 -4.68 -31.43 2.04
C GLY A 266 -5.26 -31.40 3.45
N ASP A 267 -5.91 -32.49 3.87
CA ASP A 267 -6.51 -32.60 5.21
C ASP A 267 -5.42 -32.65 6.31
N VAL A 268 -5.30 -31.57 7.08
CA VAL A 268 -4.39 -31.48 8.23
C VAL A 268 -4.97 -32.26 9.42
N THR A 269 -4.13 -33.03 10.09
CA THR A 269 -4.49 -33.87 11.26
C THR A 269 -3.30 -33.98 12.21
N ASP A 270 -3.55 -34.35 13.48
CA ASP A 270 -2.51 -34.57 14.51
C ASP A 270 -1.36 -35.49 14.03
N VAL A 271 -1.65 -36.48 13.17
CA VAL A 271 -0.63 -37.35 12.55
C VAL A 271 0.21 -36.61 11.50
N VAL A 272 -0.41 -35.77 10.67
CA VAL A 272 0.27 -34.93 9.66
C VAL A 272 1.14 -33.87 10.34
N GLU A 273 0.61 -33.21 11.37
CA GLU A 273 1.30 -32.20 12.17
C GLU A 273 2.50 -32.82 12.92
N ALA A 274 2.28 -33.90 13.66
CA ALA A 274 3.33 -34.61 14.38
C ALA A 274 4.41 -35.17 13.46
N LYS A 275 4.04 -35.73 12.30
CA LYS A 275 5.00 -36.19 11.29
C LYS A 275 5.83 -35.02 10.77
N SER A 276 5.22 -33.88 10.47
CA SER A 276 5.89 -32.67 9.95
C SER A 276 6.88 -32.07 10.95
N LEU A 277 6.44 -31.91 12.20
CA LEU A 277 7.29 -31.47 13.33
C LEU A 277 8.43 -32.45 13.62
N GLY A 278 8.21 -33.75 13.40
CA GLY A 278 9.16 -34.83 13.67
C GLY A 278 10.11 -35.18 12.50
N ILE A 279 10.09 -34.47 11.37
CA ILE A 279 10.99 -34.79 10.25
C ILE A 279 12.44 -34.44 10.59
N ARG A 280 13.32 -35.45 10.64
CA ARG A 280 14.79 -35.35 10.71
C ARG A 280 15.33 -34.28 11.71
N PRO A 281 14.92 -34.32 13.00
CA PRO A 281 15.27 -33.30 13.99
C PRO A 281 16.77 -33.22 14.33
N ASP A 282 17.58 -34.24 14.00
CA ASP A 282 19.05 -34.20 14.13
C ASP A 282 19.78 -33.55 12.93
N TYR A 283 19.04 -33.16 11.89
CA TYR A 283 19.56 -32.54 10.66
C TYR A 283 19.00 -31.13 10.43
N ILE A 284 17.72 -30.91 10.69
CA ILE A 284 17.08 -29.59 10.58
C ILE A 284 17.29 -28.82 11.89
N ASP A 285 17.87 -27.63 11.82
CA ASP A 285 18.06 -26.76 12.98
C ASP A 285 16.76 -26.01 13.33
N ILE A 286 16.13 -25.40 12.32
CA ILE A 286 15.02 -24.45 12.49
C ILE A 286 13.81 -24.88 11.66
N TYR A 287 12.64 -24.86 12.28
CA TYR A 287 11.34 -25.10 11.68
C TYR A 287 10.55 -23.79 11.73
N SER A 288 10.23 -23.22 10.58
CA SER A 288 9.35 -22.05 10.48
C SER A 288 7.95 -22.48 10.08
N ALA A 289 6.94 -22.04 10.83
CA ALA A 289 5.53 -22.33 10.58
C ALA A 289 4.68 -21.08 10.75
N SER A 290 3.59 -21.02 9.98
CA SER A 290 2.72 -19.85 9.88
C SER A 290 1.23 -20.23 9.82
N TRP A 291 0.89 -21.35 10.45
CA TRP A 291 -0.44 -21.96 10.51
C TRP A 291 -0.85 -22.26 11.96
N GLY A 292 -2.14 -22.46 12.18
CA GLY A 292 -2.76 -22.71 13.49
C GLY A 292 -4.27 -22.93 13.33
N PRO A 293 -5.07 -22.71 14.38
CA PRO A 293 -6.53 -22.72 14.32
C PRO A 293 -7.11 -21.60 13.43
N ASP A 294 -8.42 -21.59 13.23
CA ASP A 294 -9.11 -20.50 12.53
C ASP A 294 -8.97 -19.16 13.27
N ASP A 295 -8.26 -18.19 12.64
CA ASP A 295 -8.07 -16.77 13.03
C ASP A 295 -9.39 -15.97 13.09
N ASP A 296 -10.38 -16.39 13.87
CA ASP A 296 -11.80 -16.06 13.67
C ASP A 296 -12.50 -15.32 14.83
N GLY A 297 -11.80 -15.10 15.94
CA GLY A 297 -12.30 -14.44 17.16
C GLY A 297 -13.15 -15.34 18.06
N LYS A 298 -13.13 -16.67 17.87
CA LYS A 298 -14.03 -17.61 18.56
C LYS A 298 -13.50 -19.04 18.77
N THR A 299 -12.58 -19.52 17.94
CA THR A 299 -11.94 -20.84 18.08
C THR A 299 -11.00 -20.88 19.29
N VAL A 300 -10.83 -22.05 19.92
CA VAL A 300 -9.80 -22.31 20.94
C VAL A 300 -9.32 -23.73 20.69
N ASP A 301 -8.13 -23.89 20.15
CA ASP A 301 -7.60 -25.19 19.75
C ASP A 301 -6.06 -25.15 19.66
N GLY A 302 -5.40 -26.30 19.50
CA GLY A 302 -3.94 -26.38 19.48
C GLY A 302 -3.41 -27.78 19.18
N PRO A 303 -2.10 -28.04 19.41
CA PRO A 303 -1.48 -29.31 19.08
C PRO A 303 -2.15 -30.48 19.78
N GLY A 304 -2.57 -31.46 18.98
CA GLY A 304 -3.06 -32.75 19.44
C GLY A 304 -1.99 -33.56 20.18
N PRO A 305 -2.36 -34.72 20.76
CA PRO A 305 -1.44 -35.52 21.56
C PRO A 305 -0.14 -35.90 20.84
N LEU A 306 -0.18 -36.20 19.55
CA LEU A 306 1.00 -36.56 18.77
C LEU A 306 1.83 -35.33 18.42
N ALA A 307 1.21 -34.21 18.03
CA ALA A 307 1.89 -32.95 17.73
C ALA A 307 2.60 -32.39 18.97
N LYS A 308 1.96 -32.47 20.14
CA LYS A 308 2.56 -32.09 21.43
C LYS A 308 3.74 -33.01 21.79
N GLN A 309 3.62 -34.32 21.55
CA GLN A 309 4.74 -35.25 21.71
C GLN A 309 5.88 -34.97 20.71
N ALA A 310 5.57 -34.55 19.48
CA ALA A 310 6.57 -34.20 18.47
C ALA A 310 7.37 -32.95 18.87
N PHE A 311 6.71 -31.90 19.37
CA PHE A 311 7.40 -30.75 19.98
C PHE A 311 8.31 -31.17 21.13
N GLU A 312 7.81 -31.99 22.07
CA GLU A 312 8.63 -32.49 23.19
C GLU A 312 9.83 -33.32 22.73
N MET A 313 9.68 -34.16 21.71
CA MET A 313 10.80 -34.91 21.15
C MET A 313 11.78 -34.02 20.38
N GLY A 314 11.29 -33.01 19.67
CA GLY A 314 12.11 -31.99 19.01
C GLY A 314 12.99 -31.23 19.99
N ILE A 315 12.41 -30.64 21.03
CA ILE A 315 13.16 -29.84 22.02
C ILE A 315 14.05 -30.68 22.97
N LYS A 316 13.76 -31.98 23.15
CA LYS A 316 14.57 -32.89 24.01
C LYS A 316 15.66 -33.67 23.26
N LYS A 317 15.50 -33.93 21.95
CA LYS A 317 16.41 -34.78 21.18
C LYS A 317 16.99 -34.11 19.93
N GLY A 318 16.23 -33.23 19.28
CA GLY A 318 16.65 -32.54 18.07
C GLY A 318 17.95 -31.76 18.26
N ARG A 319 18.64 -31.50 17.14
CA ARG A 319 19.98 -30.90 17.09
C ARG A 319 20.94 -31.60 18.06
N LYS A 320 20.88 -32.94 18.14
CA LYS A 320 21.70 -33.80 19.03
C LYS A 320 21.57 -33.45 20.52
N GLY A 321 20.36 -33.08 20.95
CA GLY A 321 20.04 -32.70 22.33
C GLY A 321 20.10 -31.20 22.64
N LEU A 322 20.47 -30.34 21.67
CA LEU A 322 20.33 -28.87 21.81
C LEU A 322 18.86 -28.41 21.65
N GLY A 323 18.02 -29.27 21.07
CA GLY A 323 16.60 -29.06 20.79
C GLY A 323 16.35 -28.35 19.47
N SER A 324 15.42 -28.89 18.67
CA SER A 324 14.87 -28.26 17.47
C SER A 324 14.27 -26.88 17.81
N ILE A 325 14.48 -25.88 16.95
CA ILE A 325 13.96 -24.53 17.14
C ILE A 325 12.71 -24.34 16.29
N PHE A 326 11.56 -24.15 16.92
CA PHE A 326 10.27 -23.93 16.25
C PHE A 326 9.91 -22.44 16.29
N VAL A 327 9.76 -21.79 15.14
CA VAL A 327 9.40 -20.37 15.01
C VAL A 327 8.00 -20.27 14.42
N TRP A 328 7.13 -19.47 15.05
CA TRP A 328 5.69 -19.47 14.78
C TRP A 328 5.13 -18.06 14.59
N ALA A 329 4.25 -17.88 13.62
CA ALA A 329 3.55 -16.60 13.40
C ALA A 329 2.37 -16.43 14.37
N SER A 330 2.23 -15.26 15.01
CA SER A 330 1.26 -15.02 16.09
C SER A 330 -0.21 -14.82 15.67
N GLY A 331 -0.68 -15.47 14.59
CA GLY A 331 -2.06 -15.35 14.08
C GLY A 331 -2.38 -14.02 13.36
N ASN A 332 -3.49 -13.99 12.61
CA ASN A 332 -3.97 -12.83 11.82
C ASN A 332 -5.40 -12.38 12.17
N GLY A 333 -5.99 -12.90 13.25
CA GLY A 333 -7.35 -12.63 13.72
C GLY A 333 -7.57 -11.26 14.36
N GLY A 334 -6.60 -10.34 14.32
CA GLY A 334 -6.66 -9.04 15.00
C GLY A 334 -7.86 -8.15 14.62
N ARG A 335 -8.40 -8.31 13.41
CA ARG A 335 -9.64 -7.62 12.96
C ARG A 335 -10.92 -8.29 13.47
N GLN A 336 -10.86 -9.58 13.78
CA GLN A 336 -11.93 -10.35 14.39
C GLN A 336 -11.96 -10.14 15.91
N GLY A 337 -10.92 -9.52 16.48
CA GLY A 337 -10.75 -9.37 17.93
C GLY A 337 -10.30 -10.67 18.57
N ASP A 338 -9.46 -11.44 17.86
CA ASP A 338 -8.83 -12.64 18.40
C ASP A 338 -7.57 -12.33 19.24
N HIS A 339 -7.10 -13.35 19.96
CA HIS A 339 -6.10 -13.28 21.01
C HIS A 339 -5.30 -14.58 21.04
N CYS A 340 -4.07 -14.57 20.54
CA CYS A 340 -3.26 -15.74 20.23
C CYS A 340 -2.96 -16.70 21.42
N SER A 341 -3.25 -16.33 22.68
CA SER A 341 -3.31 -17.29 23.80
C SER A 341 -4.48 -18.30 23.73
N CYS A 342 -5.35 -18.18 22.72
CA CYS A 342 -6.37 -19.17 22.33
C CYS A 342 -5.87 -20.18 21.29
N ASP A 343 -4.70 -19.95 20.68
CA ASP A 343 -3.99 -20.88 19.82
C ASP A 343 -2.90 -21.60 20.61
N GLY A 344 -3.04 -22.92 20.77
CA GLY A 344 -2.08 -23.74 21.50
C GLY A 344 -0.71 -23.89 20.82
N TYR A 345 -0.54 -23.50 19.55
CA TYR A 345 0.74 -23.51 18.85
C TYR A 345 1.60 -22.30 19.24
N THR A 346 1.11 -21.07 19.08
CA THR A 346 1.83 -19.83 19.47
C THR A 346 1.86 -19.60 20.98
N ASN A 347 1.00 -20.25 21.74
CA ASN A 347 1.00 -20.23 23.20
C ASN A 347 1.82 -21.39 23.83
N SER A 348 2.44 -22.26 23.01
CA SER A 348 3.37 -23.29 23.50
C SER A 348 4.69 -22.67 24.01
N ILE A 349 5.29 -23.24 25.07
CA ILE A 349 6.65 -22.84 25.50
C ILE A 349 7.73 -23.30 24.52
N TYR A 350 7.44 -24.33 23.71
CA TYR A 350 8.37 -24.94 22.76
C TYR A 350 8.50 -24.16 21.45
N THR A 351 7.60 -23.21 21.20
CA THR A 351 7.59 -22.36 20.01
C THR A 351 8.07 -20.95 20.34
N ILE A 352 8.60 -20.28 19.32
CA ILE A 352 8.98 -18.88 19.37
C ILE A 352 7.89 -18.11 18.63
N SER A 353 6.88 -17.62 19.37
CA SER A 353 5.79 -16.82 18.80
C SER A 353 6.27 -15.42 18.43
N ILE A 354 6.10 -15.06 17.16
CA ILE A 354 6.57 -13.81 16.57
C ILE A 354 5.41 -13.00 15.98
N SER A 355 5.38 -11.73 16.38
CA SER A 355 4.40 -10.72 15.96
C SER A 355 4.98 -9.78 14.88
N SER A 356 4.16 -8.82 14.40
CA SER A 356 4.48 -7.93 13.28
C SER A 356 4.34 -6.44 13.61
N THR A 357 5.16 -5.60 12.97
CA THR A 357 4.97 -4.15 12.94
C THR A 357 4.96 -3.62 11.51
N THR A 358 4.25 -2.52 11.25
CA THR A 358 4.35 -1.85 9.93
C THR A 358 5.68 -1.10 9.81
N GLU A 359 6.06 -0.67 8.60
CA GLU A 359 7.22 0.21 8.37
C GLU A 359 7.30 1.39 9.35
N ASN A 360 6.13 1.93 9.70
CA ASN A 360 6.00 3.09 10.58
C ASN A 360 6.03 2.73 12.08
N GLY A 361 6.28 1.47 12.46
CA GLY A 361 6.29 1.01 13.86
C GLY A 361 4.90 0.94 14.50
N ASN A 362 3.83 0.85 13.70
CA ASN A 362 2.45 0.77 14.16
C ASN A 362 1.98 -0.69 14.29
N LYS A 363 0.93 -0.95 15.08
CA LYS A 363 0.21 -2.24 15.05
C LYS A 363 -0.46 -2.43 13.67
N PRO A 364 -0.21 -3.54 12.94
CA PRO A 364 -0.99 -3.91 11.75
C PRO A 364 -2.42 -4.32 12.11
N TRP A 365 -3.38 -4.12 11.21
CA TRP A 365 -4.81 -4.40 11.45
C TRP A 365 -5.14 -5.89 11.70
N TYR A 366 -4.26 -6.81 11.28
CA TYR A 366 -4.40 -8.25 11.45
C TYR A 366 -3.73 -8.79 12.73
N LEU A 367 -2.88 -8.00 13.40
CA LEU A 367 -2.10 -8.49 14.55
C LEU A 367 -3.00 -8.89 15.72
N GLU A 368 -2.84 -10.11 16.20
CA GLU A 368 -3.41 -10.59 17.46
C GLU A 368 -2.55 -10.19 18.66
N VAL A 369 -3.18 -10.15 19.82
CA VAL A 369 -2.57 -9.74 21.08
C VAL A 369 -2.44 -10.98 21.96
N CYS A 370 -1.26 -11.24 22.52
CA CYS A 370 -1.08 -12.30 23.51
C CYS A 370 0.22 -12.15 24.29
N SER A 371 0.19 -12.52 25.58
CA SER A 371 1.36 -12.46 26.47
C SER A 371 2.37 -13.60 26.27
N SER A 372 2.14 -14.48 25.30
CA SER A 372 3.06 -15.52 24.80
C SER A 372 3.97 -15.04 23.66
N THR A 373 3.71 -13.88 23.04
CA THR A 373 4.57 -13.31 21.99
C THR A 373 5.96 -12.98 22.54
N LEU A 374 7.01 -13.50 21.92
CA LEU A 374 8.39 -13.27 22.38
C LEU A 374 9.02 -12.03 21.73
N ALA A 375 8.84 -11.83 20.42
CA ALA A 375 9.45 -10.73 19.68
C ALA A 375 8.67 -10.36 18.40
N THR A 376 9.18 -9.39 17.64
CA THR A 376 8.52 -8.78 16.47
C THR A 376 9.47 -8.58 15.29
N THR A 377 8.96 -8.65 14.06
CA THR A 377 9.66 -8.11 12.88
C THR A 377 8.77 -7.14 12.09
N TYR A 378 9.35 -6.53 11.06
CA TYR A 378 8.57 -5.82 10.04
C TYR A 378 7.68 -6.77 9.24
N SER A 379 6.47 -6.32 8.93
CA SER A 379 5.60 -6.90 7.91
C SER A 379 4.76 -5.77 7.26
N SER A 380 3.77 -6.15 6.47
CA SER A 380 2.79 -5.25 5.85
C SER A 380 1.94 -4.45 6.85
N GLY A 381 1.39 -3.32 6.41
CA GLY A 381 0.47 -2.52 7.20
C GLY A 381 -0.82 -2.14 6.47
N GLU A 382 -1.17 -0.87 6.56
CA GLU A 382 -2.28 -0.27 5.82
C GLU A 382 -1.97 -0.17 4.31
N PHE A 383 -2.96 0.21 3.50
CA PHE A 383 -2.83 0.31 2.03
C PHE A 383 -1.64 1.18 1.53
N TYR A 384 -1.11 2.07 2.37
CA TYR A 384 0.01 2.95 2.07
C TYR A 384 1.36 2.53 2.67
N ASP A 385 1.38 1.59 3.62
CA ASP A 385 2.63 1.03 4.17
C ASP A 385 3.28 0.11 3.13
N ARG A 386 4.63 0.03 3.12
CA ARG A 386 5.30 -0.96 2.26
C ARG A 386 5.00 -2.39 2.72
N LYS A 387 5.02 -3.30 1.75
CA LYS A 387 4.81 -4.75 1.91
C LYS A 387 6.13 -5.49 1.75
N ILE A 388 6.10 -6.79 2.00
CA ILE A 388 7.28 -7.65 1.92
C ILE A 388 7.49 -8.17 0.51
N VAL A 389 8.77 -8.25 0.13
CA VAL A 389 9.23 -8.49 -1.23
C VAL A 389 10.03 -9.79 -1.22
N THR A 390 9.56 -10.81 -1.92
CA THR A 390 10.15 -12.15 -1.87
C THR A 390 9.85 -12.95 -3.15
N THR A 391 10.39 -14.16 -3.22
CA THR A 391 10.10 -15.19 -4.23
C THR A 391 8.60 -15.49 -4.28
N ASP A 392 8.10 -15.94 -5.44
CA ASP A 392 6.67 -16.23 -5.64
C ASP A 392 6.50 -17.38 -6.64
N LEU A 393 5.41 -18.12 -6.52
CA LEU A 393 5.15 -19.32 -7.30
C LEU A 393 5.21 -19.06 -8.82
N ARG A 394 5.72 -20.04 -9.57
CA ARG A 394 5.98 -19.99 -11.03
C ARG A 394 7.19 -19.12 -11.38
N GLN A 395 8.24 -19.19 -10.58
CA GLN A 395 9.55 -18.55 -10.78
C GLN A 395 9.44 -17.02 -10.85
N ARG A 396 8.75 -16.43 -9.87
CA ARG A 396 8.33 -15.01 -9.86
C ARG A 396 8.81 -14.24 -8.64
N CYS A 397 8.58 -12.95 -8.68
CA CYS A 397 8.74 -12.04 -7.56
C CYS A 397 7.39 -11.48 -7.13
N THR A 398 7.14 -11.45 -5.83
CA THR A 398 6.08 -10.63 -5.24
C THR A 398 6.69 -9.43 -4.51
N ASP A 399 6.01 -8.29 -4.56
CA ASP A 399 6.22 -7.13 -3.68
C ASP A 399 4.99 -6.88 -2.80
N GLY A 400 4.22 -7.95 -2.56
CA GLY A 400 2.91 -7.89 -1.92
C GLY A 400 2.64 -9.04 -0.93
N HIS A 401 3.66 -9.58 -0.26
CA HIS A 401 3.44 -10.50 0.86
C HIS A 401 3.11 -9.72 2.15
N THR A 402 2.33 -10.35 3.04
CA THR A 402 1.52 -9.72 4.09
C THR A 402 1.13 -10.75 5.17
N GLY A 403 0.82 -10.28 6.37
CA GLY A 403 0.39 -11.11 7.52
C GLY A 403 1.51 -11.30 8.55
N THR A 404 1.19 -11.90 9.71
CA THR A 404 2.20 -12.36 10.68
C THR A 404 3.04 -13.51 10.15
N SER A 405 2.52 -14.22 9.15
CA SER A 405 3.15 -15.32 8.42
C SER A 405 4.49 -14.99 7.75
N VAL A 406 4.77 -13.70 7.54
CA VAL A 406 6.07 -13.11 7.17
C VAL A 406 7.07 -13.14 8.33
N SER A 407 6.60 -12.83 9.54
CA SER A 407 7.50 -12.48 10.63
C SER A 407 8.19 -13.70 11.22
N ALA A 408 7.56 -14.88 11.17
CA ALA A 408 8.18 -16.15 11.52
C ALA A 408 9.41 -16.51 10.64
N PRO A 409 9.32 -16.59 9.29
CA PRO A 409 10.50 -16.86 8.45
C PRO A 409 11.55 -15.76 8.55
N MET A 410 11.17 -14.49 8.75
CA MET A 410 12.15 -13.44 9.02
C MET A 410 12.99 -13.73 10.28
N VAL A 411 12.38 -14.18 11.37
CA VAL A 411 13.11 -14.54 12.59
C VAL A 411 13.86 -15.86 12.44
N ALA A 412 13.33 -16.85 11.71
CA ALA A 412 14.06 -18.07 11.37
C ALA A 412 15.37 -17.75 10.63
N GLY A 413 15.34 -16.78 9.71
CA GLY A 413 16.54 -16.23 9.05
C GLY A 413 17.52 -15.60 10.03
N VAL A 414 17.06 -14.75 10.96
CA VAL A 414 17.95 -14.13 11.97
C VAL A 414 18.54 -15.16 12.94
N ILE A 415 17.76 -16.15 13.37
CA ILE A 415 18.23 -17.27 14.20
C ILE A 415 19.30 -18.06 13.44
N ALA A 416 19.17 -18.28 12.13
CA ALA A 416 20.22 -18.94 11.34
C ALA A 416 21.55 -18.15 11.32
N LEU A 417 21.51 -16.81 11.36
CA LEU A 417 22.73 -16.00 11.54
C LEU A 417 23.35 -16.23 12.93
N ALA A 418 22.52 -16.33 13.97
CA ALA A 418 22.98 -16.59 15.35
C ALA A 418 23.53 -18.02 15.53
N LEU A 419 22.95 -19.02 14.86
CA LEU A 419 23.44 -20.41 14.86
C LEU A 419 24.76 -20.57 14.09
N GLU A 420 25.00 -19.80 13.02
CA GLU A 420 26.34 -19.74 12.40
C GLU A 420 27.37 -19.11 13.35
N ALA A 421 26.96 -18.10 14.14
CA ALA A 421 27.82 -17.44 15.12
C ALA A 421 28.15 -18.31 16.34
N ASN A 422 27.22 -19.18 16.76
CA ASN A 422 27.44 -20.18 17.79
C ASN A 422 26.46 -21.37 17.61
N PRO A 423 26.90 -22.52 17.04
CA PRO A 423 26.01 -23.65 16.79
C PRO A 423 25.60 -24.40 18.06
N LEU A 424 26.25 -24.15 19.21
CA LEU A 424 26.02 -24.84 20.48
C LEU A 424 24.88 -24.26 21.32
N VAL A 425 24.26 -23.15 20.90
CA VAL A 425 23.09 -22.61 21.61
C VAL A 425 21.89 -23.54 21.49
N SER A 426 21.21 -23.77 22.62
CA SER A 426 19.98 -24.57 22.70
C SER A 426 18.73 -23.78 22.27
N TRP A 427 17.59 -24.48 22.14
CA TRP A 427 16.29 -23.85 21.89
C TRP A 427 15.93 -22.78 22.94
N ARG A 428 16.25 -23.00 24.22
CA ARG A 428 16.09 -22.01 25.30
C ARG A 428 17.08 -20.86 25.19
N ASP A 429 18.33 -21.14 24.84
CA ASP A 429 19.34 -20.08 24.65
C ASP A 429 18.92 -19.09 23.55
N ILE A 430 18.32 -19.58 22.46
CA ILE A 430 17.75 -18.74 21.40
C ILE A 430 16.61 -17.85 21.93
N GLN A 431 15.72 -18.38 22.80
CA GLN A 431 14.69 -17.56 23.42
C GLN A 431 15.30 -16.49 24.35
N HIS A 432 16.23 -16.85 25.24
CA HIS A 432 16.95 -15.88 26.08
C HIS A 432 17.71 -14.81 25.28
N LEU A 433 18.33 -15.18 24.15
CA LEU A 433 18.97 -14.25 23.23
C LEU A 433 17.95 -13.23 22.68
N LEU A 434 16.79 -13.69 22.19
CA LEU A 434 15.73 -12.81 21.72
C LEU A 434 15.20 -11.87 22.82
N VAL A 435 14.99 -12.36 24.05
CA VAL A 435 14.58 -11.54 25.22
C VAL A 435 15.63 -10.46 25.54
N LYS A 436 16.92 -10.78 25.37
CA LYS A 436 18.04 -9.89 25.72
C LYS A 436 18.40 -8.88 24.64
N THR A 437 18.20 -9.20 23.35
CA THR A 437 18.65 -8.35 22.23
C THR A 437 17.53 -7.67 21.46
N SER A 438 16.26 -8.07 21.63
CA SER A 438 15.13 -7.38 21.00
C SER A 438 14.97 -5.95 21.53
N ARG A 439 14.52 -5.04 20.65
CA ARG A 439 14.53 -3.59 20.90
C ARG A 439 13.12 -3.00 20.83
N PRO A 440 12.59 -2.34 21.88
CA PRO A 440 11.31 -1.64 21.84
C PRO A 440 11.35 -0.30 21.08
N VAL A 441 12.45 -0.02 20.37
CA VAL A 441 12.69 1.27 19.72
C VAL A 441 11.86 1.37 18.43
N HIS A 442 11.31 2.55 18.13
CA HIS A 442 10.36 2.84 17.04
C HIS A 442 8.98 2.15 17.12
N LEU A 443 8.82 1.08 17.91
CA LEU A 443 7.55 0.38 18.13
C LEU A 443 6.57 1.17 19.01
N LYS A 444 5.37 1.43 18.50
CA LYS A 444 4.30 2.18 19.20
C LYS A 444 3.29 1.22 19.81
N ALA A 445 3.41 1.01 21.12
CA ALA A 445 2.40 0.36 21.94
C ALA A 445 2.09 1.23 23.16
N ASN A 446 0.87 1.11 23.69
CA ASN A 446 0.44 1.82 24.90
C ASN A 446 0.61 0.95 26.17
N ASP A 447 0.84 -0.35 26.01
CA ASP A 447 1.01 -1.36 27.07
C ASP A 447 2.48 -1.78 27.25
N TRP A 448 3.42 -0.90 26.91
CA TRP A 448 4.85 -1.10 27.17
C TRP A 448 5.14 -0.99 28.67
N GLU A 449 5.12 -2.12 29.37
CA GLU A 449 5.53 -2.22 30.77
C GLU A 449 7.02 -2.59 30.87
N THR A 450 7.59 -2.46 32.07
CA THR A 450 8.94 -2.96 32.40
C THR A 450 8.77 -3.95 33.54
N ASN A 451 9.23 -5.18 33.34
CA ASN A 451 9.13 -6.23 34.35
C ASN A 451 10.20 -6.04 35.45
N ALA A 452 10.09 -6.77 36.56
CA ALA A 452 11.01 -6.61 37.69
C ALA A 452 12.44 -7.10 37.43
N ALA A 453 12.69 -7.79 36.31
CA ALA A 453 14.03 -8.09 35.80
C ALA A 453 14.60 -7.01 34.87
N GLY A 454 13.88 -5.89 34.68
CA GLY A 454 14.29 -4.75 33.85
C GLY A 454 14.00 -4.90 32.36
N HIS A 455 13.36 -6.00 31.93
CA HIS A 455 12.99 -6.19 30.53
C HIS A 455 11.71 -5.42 30.19
N ARG A 456 11.70 -4.71 29.05
CA ARG A 456 10.51 -4.01 28.54
C ARG A 456 9.70 -4.94 27.63
N VAL A 457 8.40 -5.06 27.88
CA VAL A 457 7.53 -6.03 27.22
C VAL A 457 6.16 -5.41 26.88
N SER A 458 5.52 -5.89 25.81
CA SER A 458 4.18 -5.50 25.36
C SER A 458 3.47 -6.72 24.75
N HIS A 459 2.16 -6.87 25.00
CA HIS A 459 1.33 -7.94 24.45
C HIS A 459 1.14 -7.82 22.93
N LEU A 460 1.51 -6.67 22.34
CA LEU A 460 1.53 -6.48 20.89
C LEU A 460 2.84 -7.00 20.26
N TYR A 461 3.96 -6.94 20.98
CA TYR A 461 5.30 -7.02 20.37
C TYR A 461 6.31 -7.93 21.08
N GLY A 462 5.94 -8.53 22.22
CA GLY A 462 6.88 -9.20 23.12
C GLY A 462 7.94 -8.22 23.63
N PHE A 463 9.20 -8.64 23.61
CA PHE A 463 10.36 -7.82 23.97
C PHE A 463 10.80 -6.83 22.86
N GLY A 464 10.08 -6.80 21.74
CA GLY A 464 10.22 -5.78 20.69
C GLY A 464 10.82 -6.30 19.38
N LEU A 465 11.42 -5.39 18.60
CA LEU A 465 11.91 -5.66 17.26
C LEU A 465 13.21 -6.49 17.32
N VAL A 466 13.27 -7.59 16.58
CA VAL A 466 14.44 -8.47 16.53
C VAL A 466 15.64 -7.76 15.89
N ASP A 467 16.77 -7.77 16.60
CA ASP A 467 18.05 -7.16 16.21
C ASP A 467 19.07 -8.25 15.83
N ALA A 468 19.32 -8.41 14.54
CA ALA A 468 20.19 -9.46 14.02
C ALA A 468 21.67 -9.27 14.39
N GLU A 469 22.15 -8.02 14.47
CA GLU A 469 23.53 -7.75 14.89
C GLU A 469 23.71 -8.06 16.38
N GLY A 470 22.82 -7.54 17.23
CA GLY A 470 22.84 -7.79 18.67
C GLY A 470 22.76 -9.28 18.97
N MET A 471 21.83 -10.01 18.33
CA MET A 471 21.66 -11.44 18.53
C MET A 471 22.91 -12.24 18.16
N VAL A 472 23.55 -11.93 17.02
CA VAL A 472 24.81 -12.55 16.56
C VAL A 472 25.99 -12.24 17.48
N VAL A 473 26.13 -10.98 17.92
CA VAL A 473 27.20 -10.53 18.81
C VAL A 473 27.06 -11.13 20.21
N GLU A 474 25.82 -11.31 20.68
CA GLU A 474 25.52 -11.94 21.96
C GLU A 474 25.69 -13.46 21.90
N ALA A 475 25.21 -14.12 20.84
CA ALA A 475 25.35 -15.57 20.62
C ALA A 475 26.81 -16.04 20.64
N LYS A 476 27.73 -15.28 20.02
CA LYS A 476 29.16 -15.62 19.94
C LYS A 476 29.87 -15.72 21.30
N LYS A 477 29.38 -15.01 22.31
CA LYS A 477 29.90 -15.03 23.70
C LYS A 477 28.93 -15.72 24.67
N TRP A 478 27.86 -16.31 24.16
CA TRP A 478 26.83 -16.95 24.97
C TRP A 478 27.37 -18.16 25.71
N ARG A 479 26.92 -18.33 26.95
CA ARG A 479 27.08 -19.55 27.73
C ARG A 479 25.69 -20.11 27.95
N SER A 480 25.48 -21.39 27.65
CA SER A 480 24.16 -21.98 27.77
C SER A 480 23.59 -21.81 29.18
N VAL A 481 22.32 -21.44 29.25
CA VAL A 481 21.63 -21.23 30.53
C VAL A 481 21.53 -22.54 31.33
N PRO A 482 21.39 -22.49 32.67
CA PRO A 482 21.24 -23.68 33.50
C PRO A 482 20.11 -24.61 33.04
N THR A 483 20.11 -25.84 33.54
CA THR A 483 19.06 -26.83 33.29
C THR A 483 17.67 -26.26 33.61
N GLN A 484 16.69 -26.53 32.74
CA GLN A 484 15.32 -26.10 32.99
C GLN A 484 14.72 -26.93 34.13
N HIS A 485 14.16 -26.26 35.12
CA HIS A 485 13.37 -26.84 36.19
C HIS A 485 11.89 -26.44 36.00
N THR A 486 10.99 -27.24 36.59
CA THR A 486 9.54 -27.01 36.50
C THR A 486 8.92 -27.11 37.89
N CYS A 487 8.43 -25.98 38.41
CA CYS A 487 7.71 -25.91 39.67
C CYS A 487 6.20 -25.85 39.43
N THR A 488 5.44 -26.80 40.00
CA THR A 488 3.97 -26.87 39.83
C THR A 488 3.24 -26.64 41.14
N ARG A 489 2.23 -25.76 41.14
CA ARG A 489 1.34 -25.48 42.27
C ARG A 489 -0.12 -25.43 41.82
N MET A 490 -0.99 -26.17 42.49
CA MET A 490 -2.42 -26.25 42.20
C MET A 490 -3.22 -25.44 43.23
N SER A 491 -4.27 -24.74 42.79
CA SER A 491 -5.20 -24.05 43.70
C SER A 491 -6.01 -25.04 44.54
N GLU A 492 -6.52 -24.60 45.68
CA GLU A 492 -7.58 -25.34 46.40
C GLU A 492 -8.71 -25.76 45.45
N ARG A 493 -9.20 -27.01 45.57
CA ARG A 493 -10.31 -27.56 44.76
C ARG A 493 -11.69 -27.04 45.20
N ARG A 494 -11.82 -25.73 45.28
CA ARG A 494 -13.03 -25.02 45.71
C ARG A 494 -13.60 -24.24 44.53
N THR A 495 -14.78 -24.66 44.04
CA THR A 495 -15.49 -23.93 42.99
C THR A 495 -15.76 -22.49 43.44
N ARG A 496 -15.23 -21.51 42.70
CA ARG A 496 -15.50 -20.08 42.88
C ARG A 496 -16.44 -19.60 41.77
N TYR A 497 -17.43 -18.81 42.13
CA TYR A 497 -18.37 -18.22 41.18
C TYR A 497 -17.81 -16.92 40.62
N ILE A 498 -17.82 -16.78 39.30
CA ILE A 498 -17.51 -15.56 38.58
C ILE A 498 -18.84 -14.81 38.40
N ARG A 499 -18.88 -13.53 38.75
CA ARG A 499 -20.06 -12.67 38.54
C ARG A 499 -19.74 -11.59 37.52
N ALA A 500 -20.74 -11.25 36.72
CA ALA A 500 -20.66 -10.08 35.86
C ALA A 500 -20.35 -8.81 36.71
N ASP A 501 -19.56 -7.91 36.15
CA ASP A 501 -19.15 -6.64 36.77
C ASP A 501 -18.38 -6.78 38.11
N GLN A 502 -17.79 -7.96 38.40
CA GLN A 502 -16.90 -8.18 39.55
C GLN A 502 -15.64 -8.95 39.12
N SER A 503 -14.45 -8.51 39.57
CA SER A 503 -13.23 -9.32 39.44
C SER A 503 -13.21 -10.45 40.47
N LEU A 504 -13.02 -11.68 39.98
CA LEU A 504 -12.72 -12.84 40.81
C LEU A 504 -11.21 -13.01 40.91
N ASN A 505 -10.65 -12.68 42.07
CA ASN A 505 -9.23 -12.90 42.34
C ASN A 505 -9.02 -14.26 43.04
N SER A 506 -8.03 -15.01 42.57
CA SER A 506 -7.64 -16.32 43.07
C SER A 506 -6.12 -16.36 43.21
N THR A 507 -5.60 -16.75 44.38
CA THR A 507 -4.19 -16.62 44.71
C THR A 507 -3.52 -17.96 44.94
N ILE A 508 -2.26 -18.07 44.51
CA ILE A 508 -1.35 -19.19 44.81
C ILE A 508 -0.06 -18.56 45.35
N THR A 509 0.36 -18.96 46.55
CA THR A 509 1.70 -18.60 47.05
C THR A 509 2.67 -19.68 46.60
N SER A 510 3.76 -19.28 45.95
CA SER A 510 4.82 -20.18 45.48
C SER A 510 6.11 -19.90 46.24
N THR A 511 6.82 -20.95 46.61
CA THR A 511 8.19 -20.91 47.13
C THR A 511 9.22 -21.09 46.01
N GLY A 512 8.80 -21.10 44.74
CA GLY A 512 9.65 -21.55 43.64
C GLY A 512 10.03 -23.04 43.74
N CYS A 513 9.28 -23.83 44.52
CA CYS A 513 9.56 -25.25 44.82
C CYS A 513 10.95 -25.49 45.47
N THR A 514 11.43 -24.57 46.31
CA THR A 514 12.68 -24.72 47.09
C THR A 514 12.76 -26.02 47.89
N GLU A 515 11.63 -26.63 48.26
CA GLU A 515 11.59 -27.90 48.97
C GLU A 515 12.02 -29.12 48.13
N GLN A 516 12.17 -28.98 46.80
CA GLN A 516 12.64 -30.04 45.90
C GLN A 516 13.67 -29.48 44.91
N ALA A 517 14.95 -29.76 45.13
CA ALA A 517 16.05 -29.19 44.35
C ALA A 517 15.91 -29.38 42.82
N GLU A 518 15.41 -30.53 42.35
CA GLU A 518 15.21 -30.79 40.91
C GLU A 518 13.97 -30.10 40.32
N GLN A 519 13.05 -29.58 41.15
CA GLN A 519 11.91 -28.76 40.73
C GLN A 519 12.12 -27.27 41.03
N HIS A 520 13.24 -26.89 41.66
CA HIS A 520 13.44 -25.52 42.12
C HIS A 520 13.64 -24.54 40.95
N VAL A 521 12.68 -23.63 40.79
CA VAL A 521 12.77 -22.46 39.92
C VAL A 521 12.96 -21.25 40.81
N SER A 522 14.08 -20.54 40.66
CA SER A 522 14.34 -19.27 41.34
C SER A 522 14.09 -18.09 40.40
N TYR A 523 14.47 -18.23 39.12
CA TYR A 523 14.30 -17.27 38.04
C TYR A 523 13.41 -17.85 36.96
N VAL A 524 12.36 -17.12 36.57
CA VAL A 524 11.30 -17.58 35.65
C VAL A 524 11.71 -17.40 34.18
N GLU A 525 11.34 -18.34 33.33
CA GLU A 525 11.32 -18.23 31.86
C GLU A 525 9.86 -18.08 31.40
N HIS A 526 9.13 -19.19 31.36
CA HIS A 526 7.71 -19.25 31.01
C HIS A 526 6.84 -19.46 32.25
N VAL A 527 5.68 -18.80 32.28
CA VAL A 527 4.62 -19.12 33.24
C VAL A 527 3.43 -19.69 32.48
N VAL A 528 2.98 -20.87 32.88
CA VAL A 528 1.78 -21.53 32.32
C VAL A 528 0.71 -21.64 33.39
N VAL A 529 -0.48 -21.13 33.10
CA VAL A 529 -1.67 -21.15 33.95
C VAL A 529 -2.71 -22.06 33.32
N LYS A 530 -2.85 -23.28 33.86
CA LYS A 530 -3.85 -24.25 33.41
C LYS A 530 -5.17 -23.98 34.13
N VAL A 531 -6.27 -23.75 33.41
CA VAL A 531 -7.57 -23.41 34.04
C VAL A 531 -8.70 -24.36 33.66
N LEU A 532 -9.55 -24.66 34.63
CA LEU A 532 -10.85 -25.30 34.43
C LEU A 532 -11.96 -24.28 34.76
N ILE A 533 -12.53 -23.66 33.73
CA ILE A 533 -13.58 -22.63 33.84
C ILE A 533 -14.79 -23.07 33.03
N VAL A 534 -15.97 -23.12 33.67
CA VAL A 534 -17.25 -23.30 32.98
C VAL A 534 -17.92 -21.93 32.83
N HIS A 535 -18.28 -21.54 31.61
CA HIS A 535 -18.88 -20.23 31.32
C HIS A 535 -20.02 -20.34 30.31
N PRO A 536 -21.15 -19.60 30.47
CA PRO A 536 -22.23 -19.61 29.48
C PRO A 536 -21.87 -18.96 28.15
N ARG A 537 -20.85 -18.08 28.13
CA ARG A 537 -20.34 -17.39 26.93
C ARG A 537 -18.85 -17.08 27.11
N ARG A 538 -17.95 -17.86 26.50
CA ARG A 538 -16.50 -17.81 26.73
C ARG A 538 -15.88 -16.45 26.38
N GLY A 539 -16.36 -15.78 25.33
CA GLY A 539 -15.89 -14.46 24.91
C GLY A 539 -16.22 -13.28 25.81
N ASP A 540 -17.04 -13.47 26.85
CA ASP A 540 -17.25 -12.45 27.89
C ASP A 540 -16.14 -12.45 28.96
N LEU A 541 -15.24 -13.44 28.97
CA LEU A 541 -14.17 -13.54 29.96
C LEU A 541 -12.94 -12.71 29.57
N GLU A 542 -12.38 -12.04 30.56
CA GLU A 542 -11.04 -11.46 30.54
C GLU A 542 -10.23 -12.10 31.67
N ILE A 543 -9.01 -12.56 31.39
CA ILE A 543 -8.17 -13.30 32.34
C ILE A 543 -6.79 -12.64 32.38
N SER A 544 -6.26 -12.43 33.58
CA SER A 544 -4.93 -11.83 33.77
C SER A 544 -4.21 -12.45 34.95
N LEU A 545 -2.88 -12.57 34.84
CA LEU A 545 -1.99 -13.04 35.89
C LEU A 545 -1.12 -11.88 36.37
N ILE A 546 -0.98 -11.74 37.67
CA ILE A 546 -0.06 -10.79 38.31
C ILE A 546 1.02 -11.60 39.03
N SER A 547 2.28 -11.29 38.71
CA SER A 547 3.45 -11.89 39.34
C SER A 547 3.66 -11.39 40.78
N PRO A 548 4.47 -12.07 41.62
CA PRO A 548 4.84 -11.57 42.95
C PRO A 548 5.52 -10.19 42.91
N SER A 549 6.19 -9.89 41.80
CA SER A 549 6.87 -8.62 41.55
C SER A 549 5.93 -7.52 41.02
N GLY A 550 4.67 -7.85 40.75
CA GLY A 550 3.62 -6.92 40.31
C GLY A 550 3.38 -6.84 38.80
N THR A 551 4.13 -7.57 37.95
CA THR A 551 3.96 -7.52 36.50
C THR A 551 2.66 -8.21 36.04
N ARG A 552 1.85 -7.49 35.27
CA ARG A 552 0.49 -7.90 34.88
C ARG A 552 0.45 -8.41 33.44
N SER A 553 0.20 -9.70 33.30
CA SER A 553 0.11 -10.41 32.01
C SER A 553 -1.35 -10.68 31.66
N GLN A 554 -1.86 -10.10 30.57
CA GLN A 554 -3.17 -10.46 30.02
C GLN A 554 -3.07 -11.83 29.34
N LEU A 555 -3.72 -12.82 29.94
CA LEU A 555 -3.78 -14.20 29.44
C LEU A 555 -4.96 -14.39 28.46
N LEU A 556 -6.02 -13.59 28.62
CA LEU A 556 -7.16 -13.54 27.70
C LEU A 556 -7.76 -12.14 27.68
N ALA A 557 -7.97 -11.59 26.48
CA ALA A 557 -8.82 -10.43 26.25
C ALA A 557 -10.21 -10.83 25.77
N LYS A 558 -11.18 -9.93 25.92
CA LYS A 558 -12.59 -10.12 25.56
C LYS A 558 -12.76 -10.37 24.05
N ARG A 559 -13.13 -11.58 23.65
CA ARG A 559 -13.34 -11.95 22.24
C ARG A 559 -14.81 -11.83 21.82
N LEU A 560 -15.14 -10.81 21.04
CA LEU A 560 -16.53 -10.42 20.77
C LEU A 560 -17.37 -11.49 20.05
N PHE A 561 -16.75 -12.36 19.25
CA PHE A 561 -17.46 -13.40 18.48
C PHE A 561 -17.50 -14.77 19.16
N ASP A 562 -16.75 -14.98 20.25
CA ASP A 562 -16.72 -16.24 20.99
C ASP A 562 -17.99 -16.44 21.82
N ASN A 563 -18.95 -17.11 21.18
CA ASN A 563 -20.22 -17.50 21.77
C ASN A 563 -20.21 -18.91 22.37
N SER A 564 -19.04 -19.57 22.52
CA SER A 564 -18.98 -20.94 23.06
C SER A 564 -19.42 -20.98 24.53
N ASN A 565 -20.16 -22.03 24.90
CA ASN A 565 -20.55 -22.34 26.28
C ASN A 565 -19.69 -23.46 26.91
N GLU A 566 -18.65 -23.92 26.21
CA GLU A 566 -17.80 -25.03 26.66
C GLU A 566 -16.81 -24.62 27.75
N GLY A 567 -16.53 -23.31 27.83
CA GLY A 567 -15.53 -22.70 28.69
C GLY A 567 -14.10 -23.10 28.31
N PHE A 568 -13.25 -23.20 29.33
CA PHE A 568 -11.86 -23.65 29.21
C PHE A 568 -11.68 -24.93 30.03
N ARG A 569 -11.18 -26.00 29.41
CA ARG A 569 -11.10 -27.34 30.01
C ARG A 569 -9.64 -27.76 30.14
N ASN A 570 -9.02 -27.41 31.27
CA ASN A 570 -7.58 -27.54 31.50
C ASN A 570 -6.75 -26.81 30.43
N TRP A 571 -7.29 -25.72 29.87
CA TRP A 571 -6.60 -24.91 28.88
C TRP A 571 -5.37 -24.26 29.50
N GLU A 572 -4.23 -24.37 28.82
CA GLU A 572 -2.94 -23.90 29.28
C GLU A 572 -2.72 -22.50 28.72
N PHE A 573 -2.92 -21.43 29.50
CA PHE A 573 -2.53 -20.07 29.09
C PHE A 573 -1.05 -19.85 29.40
N MET A 574 -0.28 -19.22 28.51
CA MET A 574 1.16 -19.00 28.68
C MET A 574 1.53 -17.51 28.68
N THR A 575 2.50 -17.12 29.50
CA THR A 575 3.15 -15.81 29.40
C THR A 575 4.67 -15.88 29.54
N VAL A 576 5.34 -15.04 28.73
CA VAL A 576 6.77 -14.72 28.82
C VAL A 576 7.05 -13.37 29.49
N HIS A 577 6.04 -12.60 29.90
CA HIS A 577 6.23 -11.24 30.43
C HIS A 577 7.00 -11.22 31.76
N CYS A 578 6.96 -12.32 32.51
CA CYS A 578 7.66 -12.49 33.79
C CYS A 578 9.12 -13.00 33.62
N TRP A 579 9.68 -12.99 32.40
CA TRP A 579 11.02 -13.55 32.14
C TRP A 579 12.11 -12.85 32.97
N GLY A 580 12.91 -13.66 33.68
CA GLY A 580 13.96 -13.23 34.59
C GLY A 580 13.49 -12.89 36.02
N GLU A 581 12.18 -12.84 36.29
CA GLU A 581 11.65 -12.51 37.62
C GLU A 581 11.84 -13.64 38.64
N ARG A 582 11.73 -13.29 39.93
CA ARG A 582 11.70 -14.28 41.01
C ARG A 582 10.39 -15.08 40.98
N ALA A 583 10.52 -16.39 41.11
CA ALA A 583 9.37 -17.31 41.17
C ALA A 583 8.61 -17.28 42.51
N GLU A 584 9.26 -16.80 43.57
CA GLU A 584 8.78 -16.82 44.95
C GLU A 584 7.81 -15.66 45.26
N GLY A 585 6.79 -15.94 46.07
CA GLY A 585 5.79 -15.00 46.55
C GLY A 585 4.38 -15.32 46.04
N GLN A 586 3.51 -14.31 46.02
CA GLN A 586 2.09 -14.48 45.75
C GLN A 586 1.73 -14.19 44.27
N TRP A 587 1.30 -15.22 43.56
CA TRP A 587 0.75 -15.13 42.20
C TRP A 587 -0.77 -14.93 42.27
N ILE A 588 -1.30 -13.97 41.51
CA ILE A 588 -2.73 -13.62 41.51
C ILE A 588 -3.32 -13.84 40.12
N LEU A 589 -4.27 -14.77 40.02
CA LEU A 589 -5.14 -14.93 38.85
C LEU A 589 -6.40 -14.06 39.04
N GLU A 590 -6.54 -13.05 38.20
CA GLU A 590 -7.71 -12.17 38.08
C GLU A 590 -8.58 -12.65 36.91
N ILE A 591 -9.88 -12.83 37.15
CA ILE A 591 -10.86 -13.18 36.11
C ILE A 591 -12.02 -12.19 36.19
N ILE A 592 -12.33 -11.52 35.08
CA ILE A 592 -13.43 -10.57 34.95
C ILE A 592 -14.46 -11.16 33.98
N ASP A 593 -15.75 -11.07 34.33
CA ASP A 593 -16.86 -11.44 33.46
C ASP A 593 -17.58 -10.17 32.97
N SER A 594 -17.52 -9.92 31.66
CA SER A 594 -18.16 -8.76 31.03
C SER A 594 -19.68 -8.93 30.92
N PRO A 595 -20.49 -7.91 31.26
CA PRO A 595 -21.94 -7.96 31.06
C PRO A 595 -22.28 -8.06 29.57
N SER A 596 -23.31 -8.85 29.26
CA SER A 596 -23.64 -9.26 27.89
C SER A 596 -25.13 -9.52 27.73
N SER A 597 -25.74 -8.91 26.70
CA SER A 597 -27.16 -9.11 26.35
C SER A 597 -27.43 -10.40 25.56
N LEU A 598 -26.40 -11.20 25.30
CA LEU A 598 -26.49 -12.46 24.53
C LEU A 598 -26.61 -13.71 25.41
N ARG A 599 -26.60 -13.56 26.74
CA ARG A 599 -26.81 -14.65 27.72
C ARG A 599 -27.73 -14.20 28.86
N ASN A 600 -28.25 -15.15 29.65
CA ASN A 600 -28.90 -14.82 30.91
C ASN A 600 -27.84 -14.45 31.96
N PRO A 601 -27.83 -13.22 32.54
CA PRO A 601 -26.88 -12.82 33.58
C PRO A 601 -27.02 -13.60 34.90
N GLU A 602 -28.15 -14.26 35.15
CA GLU A 602 -28.33 -15.13 36.33
C GLU A 602 -27.44 -16.39 36.26
N VAL A 603 -27.01 -16.80 35.06
CA VAL A 603 -26.16 -17.97 34.85
C VAL A 603 -24.70 -17.60 35.09
N LEU A 604 -24.28 -17.70 36.35
CA LEU A 604 -22.92 -17.35 36.78
C LEU A 604 -21.85 -18.31 36.24
N GLY A 605 -20.71 -17.73 35.86
CA GLY A 605 -19.48 -18.44 35.55
C GLY A 605 -18.89 -19.17 36.76
N LYS A 606 -18.05 -20.18 36.53
CA LYS A 606 -17.47 -21.02 37.59
C LYS A 606 -16.02 -21.38 37.30
N LEU A 607 -15.08 -20.81 38.05
CA LEU A 607 -13.72 -21.34 38.17
C LEU A 607 -13.78 -22.59 39.05
N LYS A 608 -13.27 -23.73 38.56
CA LYS A 608 -13.25 -25.00 39.28
C LYS A 608 -11.96 -25.22 40.04
N GLU A 609 -10.85 -25.13 39.32
CA GLU A 609 -9.47 -25.19 39.80
C GLU A 609 -8.57 -24.48 38.78
N TRP A 610 -7.40 -24.02 39.21
CA TRP A 610 -6.32 -23.60 38.32
C TRP A 610 -4.98 -24.13 38.84
N THR A 611 -4.02 -24.30 37.92
CA THR A 611 -2.66 -24.76 38.22
C THR A 611 -1.66 -23.76 37.65
N LEU A 612 -0.80 -23.25 38.51
CA LEU A 612 0.38 -22.47 38.15
C LEU A 612 1.53 -23.45 37.89
N VAL A 613 2.16 -23.33 36.71
CA VAL A 613 3.39 -24.03 36.35
C VAL A 613 4.43 -22.99 35.97
N LEU A 614 5.52 -22.95 36.73
CA LEU A 614 6.66 -22.07 36.51
C LEU A 614 7.76 -22.90 35.87
N TYR A 615 8.24 -22.47 34.70
CA TYR A 615 9.45 -22.99 34.07
C TYR A 615 10.58 -21.99 34.30
N GLY A 616 11.81 -22.46 34.45
CA GLY A 616 12.95 -21.56 34.61
C GLY A 616 14.19 -22.24 35.19
N THR A 617 14.99 -21.46 35.91
CA THR A 617 16.30 -21.89 36.42
C THR A 617 16.45 -21.65 37.92
N SER A 618 17.21 -22.53 38.58
CA SER A 618 17.57 -22.47 39.99
C SER A 618 18.67 -21.43 40.27
N GLY A 619 19.70 -21.40 39.43
CA GLY A 619 20.74 -20.35 39.41
C GLY A 619 20.42 -19.22 38.42
N HIS A 620 21.08 -18.06 38.55
CA HIS A 620 20.85 -16.90 37.68
C HIS A 620 21.37 -17.15 36.25
N PRO A 621 20.54 -16.99 35.20
CA PRO A 621 20.86 -17.47 33.85
C PRO A 621 22.03 -16.76 33.17
N TYR A 622 22.45 -15.58 33.64
CA TYR A 622 23.52 -14.77 33.02
C TYR A 622 24.78 -14.60 33.89
N GLN A 623 24.97 -15.42 34.94
CA GLN A 623 26.14 -15.29 35.83
C GLN A 623 27.47 -15.73 35.19
N SER A 624 28.52 -14.95 35.43
CA SER A 624 29.91 -15.31 35.15
C SER A 624 30.51 -16.09 36.31
N HIS A 625 30.81 -17.38 36.11
CA HIS A 625 31.66 -18.14 37.05
C HIS A 625 33.09 -17.58 37.04
N GLY A 626 33.34 -16.64 37.96
CA GLY A 626 34.59 -15.87 38.07
C GLY A 626 35.35 -16.05 39.40
N THR A 627 35.01 -17.03 40.24
CA THR A 627 35.67 -17.24 41.55
C THR A 627 35.74 -18.70 42.05
N GLN A 628 35.38 -19.72 41.26
CA GLN A 628 35.37 -21.14 41.71
C GLN A 628 36.25 -22.11 40.91
N HIS A 629 37.36 -21.64 40.32
CA HIS A 629 38.40 -22.52 39.76
C HIS A 629 39.82 -22.17 40.24
N SER A 630 40.00 -22.01 41.56
CA SER A 630 41.32 -22.03 42.19
C SER A 630 41.29 -22.75 43.54
N ARG A 631 41.13 -24.09 43.49
CA ARG A 631 41.64 -25.06 44.49
C ARG A 631 41.35 -26.50 44.04
N SER A 632 42.27 -27.07 43.27
CA SER A 632 42.28 -28.50 42.97
C SER A 632 42.73 -29.31 44.20
N ARG A 633 42.13 -30.49 44.39
CA ARG A 633 42.82 -31.64 45.00
C ARG A 633 43.78 -32.18 43.93
N MET A 634 44.99 -32.72 44.17
CA MET A 634 45.76 -33.17 45.34
C MET A 634 47.27 -33.02 44.95
N LEU A 635 48.33 -33.26 45.74
CA LEU A 635 48.58 -34.03 46.97
C LEU A 635 49.89 -33.52 47.64
N GLU A 636 50.26 -34.13 48.77
CA GLU A 636 51.56 -34.09 49.50
C GLU A 636 51.93 -32.87 50.39
N ILE A 637 52.65 -33.19 51.48
CA ILE A 637 53.07 -32.36 52.63
C ILE A 637 54.38 -32.98 53.16
N PRO A 638 55.24 -32.25 53.91
CA PRO A 638 55.26 -32.55 55.35
C PRO A 638 55.63 -31.40 56.33
N SER A 639 54.82 -31.27 57.39
CA SER A 639 55.24 -31.04 58.80
C SER A 639 55.74 -29.64 59.27
N PRO A 640 55.80 -29.34 60.59
CA PRO A 640 54.87 -29.76 61.68
C PRO A 640 54.51 -28.66 62.73
N SER A 641 53.47 -28.95 63.54
CA SER A 641 53.20 -28.42 64.92
C SER A 641 52.69 -26.96 65.07
N ARG A 642 51.87 -26.58 66.08
CA ARG A 642 51.23 -27.35 67.19
C ARG A 642 49.94 -26.68 67.71
N ASP A 643 49.14 -27.50 68.41
CA ASP A 643 47.88 -27.23 69.18
C ASP A 643 48.19 -26.62 70.60
N PRO A 644 47.26 -26.39 71.57
CA PRO A 644 45.76 -26.52 71.60
C PRO A 644 44.96 -25.44 72.42
N ASN A 645 43.64 -25.66 72.59
CA ASN A 645 42.74 -25.39 73.77
C ASN A 645 41.53 -24.40 73.67
N GLU A 646 40.32 -25.00 73.54
CA GLU A 646 39.08 -24.83 74.37
C GLU A 646 38.18 -23.55 74.35
N PRO A 647 36.85 -23.66 74.71
CA PRO A 647 35.79 -22.99 73.94
C PRO A 647 34.57 -22.34 74.69
N GLU A 648 33.61 -21.80 73.90
CA GLU A 648 32.19 -21.43 74.24
C GLU A 648 31.96 -20.29 75.27
N PRO A 649 30.72 -19.71 75.43
CA PRO A 649 29.44 -19.81 74.68
C PRO A 649 28.86 -18.44 74.17
N PRO A 650 27.67 -18.39 73.51
CA PRO A 650 26.93 -17.16 73.09
C PRO A 650 25.83 -16.76 74.15
N PRO A 651 24.82 -15.85 73.94
CA PRO A 651 24.39 -15.05 72.76
C PRO A 651 23.92 -13.57 73.07
N GLU A 652 23.05 -13.01 72.20
CA GLU A 652 22.06 -11.91 72.38
C GLU A 652 22.46 -10.40 72.35
N GLY A 653 21.59 -9.57 71.74
CA GLY A 653 21.66 -8.09 71.81
C GLY A 653 21.08 -7.29 70.62
N LEU A 654 19.76 -7.18 70.47
CA LEU A 654 19.13 -6.24 69.51
C LEU A 654 19.09 -4.80 70.06
N LYS A 655 19.58 -3.81 69.28
CA LYS A 655 18.97 -2.44 69.16
C LYS A 655 19.63 -1.52 68.12
N HIS A 656 18.77 -0.95 67.27
CA HIS A 656 18.80 0.36 66.60
C HIS A 656 20.12 1.05 66.18
N GLN A 657 20.19 1.30 64.86
CA GLN A 657 20.52 2.59 64.22
C GLN A 657 21.82 3.30 64.61
N GLU A 658 22.79 3.27 63.70
CA GLU A 658 23.01 4.36 62.72
C GLU A 658 23.57 3.75 61.42
N GLU A 659 23.33 4.38 60.26
CA GLU A 659 23.80 3.90 58.95
C GLU A 659 25.09 4.64 58.59
N GLU A 660 26.24 3.98 58.68
CA GLU A 660 27.51 4.51 58.17
C GLU A 660 27.58 4.35 56.64
N GLU A 661 28.01 5.40 55.94
CA GLU A 661 28.08 5.43 54.48
C GLU A 661 29.28 4.59 53.97
N GLU A 662 29.04 3.58 53.12
CA GLU A 662 30.12 2.79 52.49
C GLU A 662 30.86 3.62 51.43
N ASP A 663 31.94 4.29 51.85
CA ASP A 663 32.76 5.16 51.00
C ASP A 663 33.42 4.40 49.82
N TYR A 664 33.27 4.93 48.60
CA TYR A 664 33.64 4.21 47.37
C TYR A 664 35.16 4.24 47.13
N SER A 665 35.82 3.13 47.46
CA SER A 665 37.28 2.97 47.35
C SER A 665 37.83 2.64 45.94
N GLY A 666 37.05 2.88 44.88
CA GLY A 666 37.45 2.58 43.49
C GLY A 666 37.98 3.81 42.73
N PRO A 667 38.56 3.61 41.53
CA PRO A 667 39.02 4.73 40.70
C PRO A 667 37.83 5.51 40.12
N CYS A 668 37.86 6.83 40.27
CA CYS A 668 36.86 7.74 39.71
C CYS A 668 36.98 7.93 38.19
N HIS A 669 35.87 8.34 37.55
CA HIS A 669 35.88 8.74 36.15
C HIS A 669 36.83 9.94 35.92
N SER A 670 37.50 9.97 34.75
CA SER A 670 38.46 11.03 34.37
C SER A 670 37.90 12.46 34.21
N GLU A 671 36.60 12.66 34.47
CA GLU A 671 35.92 13.97 34.49
C GLU A 671 35.46 14.39 35.89
N CYS A 672 35.59 13.48 36.89
CA CYS A 672 35.38 13.80 38.30
C CYS A 672 36.51 14.72 38.78
N GLY A 673 36.17 15.71 39.59
CA GLY A 673 37.15 16.63 40.16
C GLY A 673 37.78 16.15 41.46
N ASP A 674 38.33 17.11 42.19
CA ASP A 674 39.03 16.99 43.46
C ASP A 674 38.18 16.57 44.66
N GLN A 675 36.85 16.43 44.50
CA GLN A 675 35.95 15.96 45.57
C GLN A 675 35.57 14.48 45.46
N GLY A 676 36.17 13.72 44.53
CA GLY A 676 35.95 12.27 44.43
C GLY A 676 34.67 11.86 43.72
N CYS A 677 34.18 10.66 44.04
CA CYS A 677 33.06 10.01 43.37
C CYS A 677 32.47 8.88 44.22
N ASP A 678 31.20 8.58 43.98
CA ASP A 678 30.44 7.48 44.60
C ASP A 678 30.49 6.20 43.72
N GLY A 679 31.32 6.19 42.67
CA GLY A 679 31.33 5.18 41.62
C GLY A 679 32.22 5.53 40.41
N PRO A 680 32.46 4.60 39.48
CA PRO A 680 33.44 4.77 38.38
C PRO A 680 32.95 5.58 37.18
N ASP A 681 31.65 5.89 37.12
CA ASP A 681 30.97 6.51 35.97
C ASP A 681 30.87 8.05 36.09
N PRO A 682 30.75 8.80 34.97
CA PRO A 682 30.78 10.26 34.99
C PRO A 682 29.59 10.93 35.72
N ASP A 683 28.55 10.20 36.08
CA ASP A 683 27.42 10.67 36.89
C ASP A 683 27.52 10.33 38.39
N HIS A 684 28.44 9.44 38.78
CA HIS A 684 28.81 9.21 40.19
C HIS A 684 29.85 10.22 40.70
N CYS A 685 30.35 11.13 39.86
CA CYS A 685 31.30 12.17 40.29
C CYS A 685 30.68 13.16 41.29
N LEU A 686 31.36 13.40 42.43
CA LEU A 686 30.92 14.35 43.45
C LEU A 686 31.09 15.82 43.02
N ASN A 687 32.08 16.12 42.18
CA ASN A 687 32.17 17.35 41.40
C ASN A 687 32.77 17.10 40.00
N CYS A 688 32.69 18.09 39.10
CA CYS A 688 33.16 17.98 37.71
C CYS A 688 34.36 18.88 37.44
N ILE A 689 35.36 18.39 36.71
CA ILE A 689 36.50 19.21 36.24
C ILE A 689 35.99 20.35 35.34
N HIS A 690 35.28 19.98 34.27
CA HIS A 690 34.87 20.87 33.19
C HIS A 690 33.44 21.41 33.36
N TYR A 691 32.41 20.62 33.01
CA TYR A 691 31.01 21.03 33.09
C TYR A 691 30.12 19.96 33.70
N SER A 692 29.16 20.40 34.51
CA SER A 692 28.00 19.60 34.91
C SER A 692 26.89 19.67 33.86
N LEU A 693 26.28 18.52 33.54
CA LEU A 693 25.04 18.39 32.79
C LEU A 693 23.94 17.93 33.76
N GLY A 694 22.78 18.59 33.72
CA GLY A 694 21.68 18.28 34.64
C GLY A 694 21.77 18.98 36.00
N SER A 695 21.34 18.30 37.06
CA SER A 695 21.19 18.83 38.43
C SER A 695 21.06 17.66 39.42
N LEU A 696 21.42 17.86 40.68
CA LEU A 696 21.35 16.82 41.73
C LEU A 696 19.96 16.15 41.85
N LYS A 697 18.88 16.88 41.53
CA LYS A 697 17.49 16.36 41.56
C LYS A 697 17.02 15.68 40.25
N THR A 698 17.89 15.55 39.24
CA THR A 698 17.54 15.05 37.89
C THR A 698 18.62 14.19 37.26
N GLY A 699 19.57 13.69 38.07
CA GLY A 699 20.88 13.22 37.58
C GLY A 699 21.81 14.39 37.23
N ARG A 700 23.08 14.26 37.66
CA ARG A 700 24.19 15.16 37.32
C ARG A 700 25.27 14.31 36.65
N THR A 701 25.62 14.61 35.40
CA THR A 701 26.73 13.95 34.70
C THR A 701 27.83 14.94 34.40
N CYS A 702 29.09 14.58 34.62
CA CYS A 702 30.25 15.40 34.28
C CYS A 702 30.67 15.18 32.82
N VAL A 703 30.91 16.28 32.10
CA VAL A 703 31.27 16.26 30.67
C VAL A 703 32.34 17.30 30.37
N SER A 704 33.34 16.95 29.54
CA SER A 704 34.37 17.90 29.08
C SER A 704 33.81 19.04 28.23
N HIS A 705 32.72 18.77 27.49
CA HIS A 705 32.11 19.71 26.56
C HIS A 705 30.58 19.58 26.60
N CYS A 706 29.87 20.70 26.48
CA CYS A 706 28.41 20.68 26.52
C CYS A 706 27.78 20.07 25.26
N PRO A 707 26.80 19.15 25.41
CA PRO A 707 26.17 18.45 24.30
C PRO A 707 25.21 19.34 23.50
N LEU A 708 24.85 18.90 22.29
CA LEU A 708 23.95 19.62 21.39
C LEU A 708 22.61 19.98 22.06
N GLY A 709 22.17 21.22 21.85
CA GLY A 709 21.01 21.81 22.53
C GLY A 709 21.32 22.48 23.88
N PHE A 710 22.60 22.49 24.29
CA PHE A 710 23.11 23.24 25.43
C PHE A 710 24.32 24.11 25.02
N TYR A 711 24.67 25.09 25.85
CA TYR A 711 25.89 25.90 25.78
C TYR A 711 26.60 25.89 27.13
N ASP A 712 27.89 26.16 27.10
CA ASP A 712 28.73 26.34 28.28
C ASP A 712 28.42 27.66 29.01
N ASN A 713 28.14 27.59 30.31
CA ASN A 713 28.16 28.77 31.17
C ASN A 713 29.38 28.66 32.10
N LEU A 714 30.41 29.43 31.76
CA LEU A 714 31.72 29.43 32.43
C LEU A 714 31.62 29.81 33.91
N GLU A 715 30.74 30.75 34.26
CA GLU A 715 30.52 31.22 35.64
C GLU A 715 30.06 30.10 36.59
N ALA A 716 29.23 29.15 36.10
CA ALA A 716 28.61 28.12 36.92
C ALA A 716 29.10 26.69 36.59
N ARG A 717 30.13 26.54 35.75
CA ARG A 717 30.64 25.26 35.21
C ARG A 717 29.51 24.26 34.89
N ARG A 718 28.51 24.73 34.14
CA ARG A 718 27.29 23.97 33.85
C ARG A 718 26.76 24.23 32.44
N CYS A 719 26.32 23.16 31.80
CA CYS A 719 25.67 23.22 30.49
C CYS A 719 24.24 23.77 30.64
N ARG A 720 24.00 24.97 30.12
CA ARG A 720 22.68 25.63 30.12
C ARG A 720 21.97 25.38 28.79
N ARG A 721 20.64 25.20 28.83
CA ARG A 721 19.86 24.80 27.64
C ARG A 721 19.70 25.98 26.65
N CYS A 722 19.92 25.71 25.37
CA CYS A 722 19.66 26.66 24.28
C CYS A 722 18.18 27.05 24.18
N HIS A 723 17.90 28.15 23.48
CA HIS A 723 16.53 28.55 23.11
C HIS A 723 15.78 27.43 22.35
N LYS A 724 14.45 27.38 22.49
CA LYS A 724 13.58 26.42 21.80
C LYS A 724 13.81 26.51 20.29
N GLY A 725 14.07 25.38 19.64
CA GLY A 725 14.38 25.29 18.21
C GLY A 725 15.89 25.35 17.86
N CYS A 726 16.75 25.79 18.77
CA CYS A 726 18.19 25.89 18.51
C CYS A 726 18.96 24.59 18.89
N GLU A 727 19.93 24.21 18.07
CA GLU A 727 20.75 22.98 18.15
C GLU A 727 22.17 23.26 18.64
N ARG A 728 22.78 24.39 18.23
CA ARG A 728 24.01 24.94 18.84
C ARG A 728 23.80 26.43 19.08
N CYS A 729 24.06 26.90 20.29
CA CYS A 729 23.94 28.31 20.68
C CYS A 729 25.19 28.77 21.46
N VAL A 730 25.27 30.06 21.75
CA VAL A 730 26.23 30.65 22.72
C VAL A 730 25.54 31.26 23.94
N GLY A 731 24.21 31.20 23.99
CA GLY A 731 23.41 31.83 25.03
C GLY A 731 21.95 31.37 25.00
N ARG A 732 21.11 32.00 25.82
CA ARG A 732 19.72 31.56 26.08
C ARG A 732 18.68 32.23 25.19
N THR A 733 19.00 33.35 24.55
CA THR A 733 18.07 34.14 23.74
C THR A 733 17.83 33.50 22.36
N PRO A 734 16.75 33.88 21.65
CA PRO A 734 16.47 33.35 20.30
C PRO A 734 17.54 33.70 19.25
N THR A 735 18.27 34.78 19.47
CA THR A 735 19.26 35.38 18.56
C THR A 735 20.69 34.93 18.83
N GLU A 736 20.95 34.19 19.91
CA GLU A 736 22.27 33.61 20.22
C GLU A 736 22.46 32.20 19.61
N CYS A 737 21.70 31.89 18.56
CA CYS A 737 21.78 30.60 17.87
C CYS A 737 22.88 30.57 16.80
N ARG A 738 23.50 29.40 16.59
CA ARG A 738 24.50 29.12 15.56
C ARG A 738 24.11 27.97 14.61
N SER A 739 23.25 27.03 15.05
CA SER A 739 22.59 26.06 14.16
C SER A 739 21.21 25.66 14.68
N CYS A 740 20.29 25.33 13.76
CA CYS A 740 18.90 25.03 14.07
C CYS A 740 18.60 23.52 14.07
N ARG A 741 17.66 23.11 14.94
CA ARG A 741 17.18 21.72 15.01
C ARG A 741 16.51 21.32 13.69
N ARG A 742 16.55 20.03 13.37
CA ARG A 742 15.89 19.44 12.18
C ARG A 742 14.43 19.93 12.08
N GLY A 743 14.04 20.45 10.91
CA GLY A 743 12.74 21.07 10.65
C GLY A 743 12.70 22.60 10.77
N LEU A 744 13.81 23.24 11.20
CA LEU A 744 13.96 24.69 11.25
C LEU A 744 15.21 25.12 10.46
N TYR A 745 15.10 26.25 9.77
CA TYR A 745 16.19 26.87 9.02
C TYR A 745 16.77 28.05 9.79
N PHE A 746 18.09 28.19 9.74
CA PHE A 746 18.80 29.32 10.34
C PHE A 746 18.70 30.54 9.43
N ASN A 747 18.14 31.64 9.97
CA ASN A 747 18.09 32.93 9.31
C ASN A 747 19.37 33.72 9.65
N PRO A 748 20.28 33.96 8.69
CA PRO A 748 21.55 34.64 8.96
C PRO A 748 21.40 36.12 9.31
N LEU A 749 20.26 36.76 9.00
CA LEU A 749 20.05 38.19 9.27
C LEU A 749 19.81 38.48 10.77
N ASN A 750 19.13 37.57 11.46
CA ASN A 750 18.70 37.75 12.86
C ASN A 750 19.28 36.68 13.80
N ALA A 751 20.06 35.73 13.27
CA ALA A 751 20.58 34.56 13.99
C ALA A 751 19.50 33.71 14.71
N THR A 752 18.28 33.68 14.15
CA THR A 752 17.13 32.93 14.67
C THR A 752 16.83 31.66 13.84
N CYS A 753 15.97 30.80 14.38
CA CYS A 753 15.47 29.59 13.71
C CYS A 753 13.98 29.74 13.35
N SER A 754 13.60 29.48 12.09
CA SER A 754 12.22 29.53 11.61
C SER A 754 11.84 28.34 10.72
N GLU A 755 10.55 28.00 10.68
CA GLU A 755 10.02 26.91 9.83
C GLU A 755 9.97 27.29 8.34
N THR A 756 9.99 28.59 8.05
CA THR A 756 9.99 29.17 6.70
C THR A 756 11.06 30.27 6.60
N CYS A 757 11.59 30.47 5.39
CA CYS A 757 12.54 31.55 5.11
C CYS A 757 11.82 32.85 4.70
N PRO A 758 12.43 34.02 4.95
CA PRO A 758 11.87 35.31 4.56
C PRO A 758 11.84 35.50 3.04
N ALA A 759 11.08 36.49 2.56
CA ALA A 759 11.04 36.86 1.14
C ALA A 759 12.44 37.23 0.60
N GLY A 760 12.73 36.90 -0.65
CA GLY A 760 14.08 37.01 -1.23
C GLY A 760 15.06 35.92 -0.77
N TYR A 761 14.62 34.94 0.05
CA TYR A 761 15.42 33.78 0.47
C TYR A 761 14.67 32.47 0.24
N PHE A 762 15.41 31.39 -0.02
CA PHE A 762 14.93 30.02 -0.07
C PHE A 762 15.55 29.18 1.06
N ALA A 763 14.86 28.09 1.43
CA ALA A 763 15.38 27.13 2.39
C ALA A 763 16.35 26.16 1.69
N ASP A 764 17.57 26.04 2.19
CA ASP A 764 18.48 24.94 1.88
C ASP A 764 18.37 23.84 2.94
N ASP A 765 17.90 22.67 2.51
CA ASP A 765 17.77 21.47 3.34
C ASP A 765 19.13 20.91 3.80
N ILE A 766 20.21 21.18 3.07
CA ILE A 766 21.54 20.58 3.30
C ILE A 766 22.28 21.31 4.43
N GLN A 767 22.47 22.63 4.31
CA GLN A 767 23.10 23.46 5.34
C GLN A 767 22.12 23.88 6.44
N ARG A 768 20.81 23.65 6.27
CA ARG A 768 19.72 24.11 7.14
C ARG A 768 19.73 25.62 7.35
N LYS A 769 19.94 26.38 6.27
CA LYS A 769 20.03 27.84 6.26
C LYS A 769 19.07 28.44 5.24
N CYS A 770 18.67 29.68 5.49
CA CYS A 770 18.03 30.50 4.46
C CYS A 770 19.11 31.13 3.57
N LEU A 771 19.11 30.77 2.29
CA LEU A 771 20.03 31.29 1.26
C LEU A 771 19.31 32.31 0.37
N ARG A 772 20.00 33.34 -0.11
CA ARG A 772 19.40 34.45 -0.87
C ARG A 772 19.11 34.04 -2.32
N CYS A 773 18.00 34.53 -2.89
CA CYS A 773 17.68 34.41 -4.31
C CYS A 773 18.52 35.38 -5.17
N HIS A 774 18.62 35.09 -6.47
CA HIS A 774 19.28 35.96 -7.45
C HIS A 774 18.65 37.36 -7.52
N GLU A 775 19.40 38.41 -7.87
CA GLU A 775 18.95 39.80 -7.66
C GLU A 775 17.74 40.23 -8.53
N ASN A 776 17.54 39.58 -9.69
CA ASN A 776 16.37 39.80 -10.55
C ASN A 776 15.11 39.04 -10.05
N CYS A 777 15.20 38.32 -8.92
CA CYS A 777 14.28 37.30 -8.48
C CYS A 777 13.56 37.70 -7.18
N MET A 778 12.24 37.91 -7.21
CA MET A 778 11.47 38.19 -5.99
C MET A 778 11.29 36.93 -5.14
N LYS A 779 11.11 35.76 -5.78
CA LYS A 779 10.92 34.46 -5.12
C LYS A 779 11.54 33.33 -5.95
N CYS A 780 12.51 32.62 -5.38
CA CYS A 780 13.15 31.44 -5.97
C CYS A 780 12.77 30.14 -5.24
N LEU A 781 13.09 28.98 -5.83
CA LEU A 781 12.77 27.66 -5.28
C LEU A 781 13.95 26.68 -5.44
N ARG A 782 14.46 26.16 -4.31
CA ARG A 782 15.59 25.20 -4.17
C ARG A 782 16.96 25.69 -4.64
N ASP A 783 17.01 26.54 -5.65
CA ASP A 783 18.22 27.08 -6.24
C ASP A 783 18.05 28.60 -6.41
N SER A 784 19.11 29.39 -6.23
CA SER A 784 19.09 30.86 -6.24
C SER A 784 18.41 31.46 -7.48
N ASP A 785 18.68 30.87 -8.64
CA ASP A 785 18.39 31.46 -9.96
C ASP A 785 17.06 30.96 -10.54
N ARG A 786 16.36 30.07 -9.82
CA ARG A 786 15.12 29.43 -10.28
C ARG A 786 13.91 30.14 -9.74
N CYS A 787 13.55 31.20 -10.43
CA CYS A 787 12.49 32.11 -10.09
C CYS A 787 11.10 31.54 -10.34
N THR A 788 10.19 31.90 -9.42
CA THR A 788 8.74 31.73 -9.50
C THR A 788 8.01 33.08 -9.53
N ALA A 789 8.71 34.17 -9.18
CA ALA A 789 8.31 35.55 -9.43
C ALA A 789 9.56 36.42 -9.61
N CYS A 790 9.49 37.38 -10.53
CA CYS A 790 10.56 38.33 -10.85
C CYS A 790 10.37 39.67 -10.11
N ASN A 791 11.44 40.46 -10.05
CA ASN A 791 11.35 41.87 -9.65
C ASN A 791 10.87 42.73 -10.84
N ASP A 792 10.30 43.90 -10.57
CA ASP A 792 9.71 44.78 -11.59
C ASP A 792 10.74 45.18 -12.67
N GLY A 793 10.29 45.25 -13.93
CA GLY A 793 11.14 45.44 -15.12
C GLY A 793 11.70 44.14 -15.72
N TYR A 794 11.44 42.98 -15.12
CA TYR A 794 11.83 41.66 -15.64
C TYR A 794 10.63 40.73 -15.81
N SER A 795 10.53 40.05 -16.95
CA SER A 795 9.51 39.05 -17.24
C SER A 795 10.01 37.62 -16.96
N LEU A 796 9.09 36.73 -16.57
CA LEU A 796 9.43 35.34 -16.19
C LEU A 796 9.50 34.42 -17.41
N ALA A 797 10.69 34.31 -18.00
CA ALA A 797 11.00 33.34 -19.05
C ALA A 797 11.27 31.95 -18.44
N GLY A 798 10.20 31.17 -18.24
CA GLY A 798 10.26 29.80 -17.73
C GLY A 798 10.52 29.73 -16.22
N MET A 799 11.79 29.70 -15.81
CA MET A 799 12.22 29.78 -14.41
C MET A 799 13.28 30.87 -14.20
N THR A 800 13.46 31.79 -15.16
CA THR A 800 14.50 32.83 -15.12
C THR A 800 13.89 34.19 -15.46
N CYS A 801 14.42 35.26 -14.89
CA CYS A 801 13.89 36.63 -15.06
C CYS A 801 14.73 37.42 -16.06
N VAL A 802 14.10 37.89 -17.15
CA VAL A 802 14.78 38.52 -18.30
C VAL A 802 14.21 39.91 -18.63
N PRO A 803 15.00 40.85 -19.20
CA PRO A 803 14.50 42.16 -19.62
C PRO A 803 13.56 42.06 -20.83
N GLU A 804 12.70 43.06 -21.01
CA GLU A 804 11.77 43.14 -22.15
C GLU A 804 12.36 43.95 -23.34
N CYS A 805 12.14 43.47 -24.58
CA CYS A 805 12.62 44.10 -25.82
C CYS A 805 11.47 44.72 -26.63
N ALA A 806 11.79 45.70 -27.48
CA ALA A 806 10.82 46.39 -28.35
C ALA A 806 10.45 45.59 -29.62
N ASN A 807 9.25 45.83 -30.14
CA ASN A 807 8.73 45.20 -31.36
C ASN A 807 9.69 45.32 -32.57
N GLY A 808 9.74 44.26 -33.38
CA GLY A 808 10.70 44.15 -34.50
C GLY A 808 12.11 43.70 -34.08
N THR A 809 12.34 43.51 -32.77
CA THR A 809 13.57 42.92 -32.22
C THR A 809 13.26 41.77 -31.26
N PHE A 810 14.26 40.93 -30.96
CA PHE A 810 14.17 39.86 -29.96
C PHE A 810 15.44 39.81 -29.11
N PHE A 811 15.36 39.29 -27.88
CA PHE A 811 16.51 39.22 -26.98
C PHE A 811 17.45 38.06 -27.35
N HIS A 812 18.65 38.36 -27.83
CA HIS A 812 19.65 37.36 -28.18
C HIS A 812 20.46 36.98 -26.94
N LEU A 813 20.18 35.81 -26.34
CA LEU A 813 20.80 35.42 -25.06
C LEU A 813 22.34 35.34 -25.10
N GLU A 814 22.94 35.06 -26.25
CA GLU A 814 24.41 35.02 -26.41
C GLU A 814 25.05 36.42 -26.58
N GLU A 815 24.29 37.46 -26.92
CA GLU A 815 24.79 38.85 -27.04
C GLU A 815 24.26 39.80 -25.95
N MET A 816 23.35 39.36 -25.08
CA MET A 816 22.69 40.17 -24.03
C MET A 816 22.05 41.47 -24.55
N LYS A 817 21.49 41.41 -25.76
CA LYS A 817 21.04 42.56 -26.55
C LYS A 817 19.79 42.23 -27.37
N CYS A 818 18.94 43.22 -27.60
CA CYS A 818 17.82 43.11 -28.54
C CYS A 818 18.33 43.21 -30.00
N SER A 819 18.16 42.16 -30.81
CA SER A 819 18.60 42.07 -32.21
C SER A 819 17.41 42.12 -33.20
N PRO A 820 17.55 42.73 -34.39
CA PRO A 820 16.43 42.96 -35.31
C PRO A 820 16.01 41.71 -36.08
N CYS A 821 14.70 41.56 -36.31
CA CYS A 821 14.12 40.43 -37.03
C CYS A 821 14.51 40.35 -38.53
N HIS A 822 14.39 39.15 -39.11
CA HIS A 822 14.54 38.95 -40.56
C HIS A 822 13.49 39.78 -41.34
N THR A 823 13.87 40.36 -42.49
CA THR A 823 13.07 41.37 -43.22
C THR A 823 11.69 40.89 -43.70
N SER A 824 11.45 39.59 -43.77
CA SER A 824 10.14 38.98 -44.07
C SER A 824 9.23 38.81 -42.84
N CYS A 825 9.64 39.29 -41.66
CA CYS A 825 9.02 39.01 -40.37
C CYS A 825 8.79 40.28 -39.52
N SER A 826 7.55 40.49 -39.06
CA SER A 826 7.18 41.68 -38.26
C SER A 826 7.52 41.58 -36.77
N THR A 827 7.37 40.40 -36.17
CA THR A 827 7.82 40.10 -34.80
C THR A 827 8.33 38.66 -34.73
N CYS A 828 9.44 38.44 -34.01
CA CYS A 828 10.20 37.20 -34.06
C CYS A 828 10.82 36.83 -32.70
N THR A 829 11.41 35.64 -32.64
CA THR A 829 12.19 35.12 -31.51
C THR A 829 13.57 34.59 -31.93
N GLY A 830 14.01 34.92 -33.17
CA GLY A 830 15.23 34.38 -33.76
C GLY A 830 15.57 35.04 -35.11
N GLN A 831 16.85 35.01 -35.49
CA GLN A 831 17.40 35.71 -36.66
C GLN A 831 17.11 35.02 -38.01
N CYS A 832 16.79 33.73 -38.00
CA CYS A 832 16.82 32.89 -39.21
C CYS A 832 15.60 33.06 -40.14
N PRO A 833 15.77 32.89 -41.47
CA PRO A 833 14.65 32.91 -42.41
C PRO A 833 13.74 31.71 -42.20
N CYS A 834 12.45 31.97 -41.97
CA CYS A 834 11.30 31.06 -42.10
C CYS A 834 11.49 29.60 -41.60
N HIS A 835 11.00 29.30 -40.39
CA HIS A 835 10.08 28.17 -40.11
C HIS A 835 9.68 28.05 -38.63
N THR A 836 10.50 28.53 -37.68
CA THR A 836 10.32 28.26 -36.24
C THR A 836 10.28 29.49 -35.32
N SER A 837 10.67 30.67 -35.81
CA SER A 837 10.94 31.84 -34.95
C SER A 837 10.28 33.15 -35.41
N CYS A 838 9.23 33.08 -36.24
CA CYS A 838 8.51 34.26 -36.72
C CYS A 838 7.00 34.17 -36.41
N SER A 839 6.41 35.26 -35.92
CA SER A 839 5.00 35.33 -35.52
C SER A 839 4.07 35.79 -36.66
N THR A 840 4.58 36.63 -37.57
CA THR A 840 3.83 37.33 -38.63
C THR A 840 4.72 37.56 -39.86
N CYS A 841 4.35 36.96 -40.98
CA CYS A 841 5.08 36.99 -42.26
C CYS A 841 4.31 37.75 -43.35
N THR A 842 5.02 38.21 -44.40
CA THR A 842 4.43 38.71 -45.66
C THR A 842 5.20 38.18 -46.88
N GLY A 843 4.47 37.83 -47.95
CA GLY A 843 5.04 37.32 -49.22
C GLY A 843 4.99 35.80 -49.41
N GLN A 844 5.29 35.33 -50.62
CA GLN A 844 5.24 33.90 -50.99
C GLN A 844 6.40 33.11 -50.36
N CYS A 845 6.10 32.18 -49.45
CA CYS A 845 7.08 31.28 -48.84
C CYS A 845 6.41 29.96 -48.39
N PRO A 846 7.03 28.78 -48.55
CA PRO A 846 6.40 27.49 -48.20
C PRO A 846 6.54 27.15 -46.71
N CYS A 847 5.45 27.29 -45.96
CA CYS A 847 5.37 26.97 -44.52
C CYS A 847 4.70 25.61 -44.28
N HIS A 848 5.31 24.72 -43.47
CA HIS A 848 4.94 23.30 -43.46
C HIS A 848 4.37 22.74 -42.12
N THR A 849 4.18 23.58 -41.10
CA THR A 849 3.74 23.11 -39.75
C THR A 849 2.66 23.95 -39.07
N SER A 850 2.66 25.27 -39.17
CA SER A 850 1.58 26.15 -38.65
C SER A 850 1.73 27.59 -39.13
N CYS A 851 0.62 28.31 -39.39
CA CYS A 851 0.61 29.74 -39.69
C CYS A 851 -0.52 30.50 -38.95
N SER A 852 -0.30 31.77 -38.64
CA SER A 852 -1.27 32.68 -37.99
C SER A 852 -2.27 33.30 -38.98
N THR A 853 -1.86 33.66 -40.19
CA THR A 853 -2.75 34.20 -41.24
C THR A 853 -2.18 33.93 -42.63
N CYS A 854 -3.01 33.45 -43.55
CA CYS A 854 -2.62 33.17 -44.94
C CYS A 854 -3.57 33.83 -45.96
N THR A 855 -2.99 34.41 -47.01
CA THR A 855 -3.72 35.06 -48.11
C THR A 855 -3.07 34.72 -49.45
N GLY A 856 -3.85 34.21 -50.41
CA GLY A 856 -3.36 33.79 -51.73
C GLY A 856 -2.82 32.36 -51.78
N GLN A 857 -2.39 31.91 -52.98
CA GLN A 857 -2.01 30.51 -53.22
C GLN A 857 -0.74 30.12 -52.44
N CYS A 858 -0.90 29.32 -51.38
CA CYS A 858 0.17 28.71 -50.60
C CYS A 858 -0.24 27.31 -50.09
N PRO A 859 0.64 26.29 -50.13
CA PRO A 859 0.34 24.96 -49.60
C PRO A 859 0.65 24.89 -48.09
N CYS A 860 -0.35 24.58 -47.25
CA CYS A 860 -0.22 24.48 -45.79
C CYS A 860 -0.85 23.18 -45.27
N HIS A 861 -0.05 22.29 -44.67
CA HIS A 861 -0.46 20.89 -44.46
C HIS A 861 -1.25 20.58 -43.16
N THR A 862 -1.25 21.45 -42.14
CA THR A 862 -1.65 21.04 -40.76
C THR A 862 -2.60 21.98 -40.01
N SER A 863 -2.36 23.31 -39.94
CA SER A 863 -3.26 24.23 -39.22
C SER A 863 -3.06 25.71 -39.58
N CYS A 864 -4.15 26.48 -39.56
CA CYS A 864 -4.16 27.94 -39.80
C CYS A 864 -5.27 28.62 -38.97
N SER A 865 -5.06 29.87 -38.53
CA SER A 865 -6.11 30.66 -37.85
C SER A 865 -7.06 31.32 -38.84
N THR A 866 -6.53 32.16 -39.74
CA THR A 866 -7.33 32.94 -40.70
C THR A 866 -6.86 32.72 -42.14
N CYS A 867 -7.76 32.32 -43.04
CA CYS A 867 -7.43 31.91 -44.40
C CYS A 867 -8.39 32.51 -45.43
N THR A 868 -7.86 33.12 -46.51
CA THR A 868 -8.68 33.72 -47.58
C THR A 868 -8.19 33.33 -48.98
N GLY A 869 -9.14 32.95 -49.85
CA GLY A 869 -8.87 32.49 -51.22
C GLY A 869 -8.66 30.97 -51.37
N GLN A 870 -8.46 30.51 -52.60
CA GLN A 870 -8.36 29.08 -52.95
C GLN A 870 -7.07 28.44 -52.39
N CYS A 871 -7.18 27.71 -51.28
CA CYS A 871 -6.05 27.06 -50.58
C CYS A 871 -6.34 25.59 -50.23
N PRO A 872 -5.39 24.65 -50.39
CA PRO A 872 -5.54 23.25 -49.99
C PRO A 872 -5.07 23.01 -48.54
N CYS A 873 -5.95 23.26 -47.56
CA CYS A 873 -5.73 22.98 -46.14
C CYS A 873 -6.50 21.70 -45.71
N HIS A 874 -5.96 20.91 -44.77
CA HIS A 874 -6.48 19.54 -44.52
C HIS A 874 -7.09 19.24 -43.13
N THR A 875 -6.85 20.02 -42.07
CA THR A 875 -7.21 19.58 -40.69
C THR A 875 -7.89 20.60 -39.77
N SER A 876 -7.59 21.90 -39.82
CA SER A 876 -8.35 22.91 -39.04
C SER A 876 -8.15 24.36 -39.51
N CYS A 877 -9.24 25.15 -39.41
CA CYS A 877 -9.29 26.61 -39.62
C CYS A 877 -10.01 27.28 -38.42
N SER A 878 -9.79 28.56 -38.15
CA SER A 878 -10.65 29.35 -37.23
C SER A 878 -11.62 30.24 -38.02
N THR A 879 -11.11 31.06 -38.94
CA THR A 879 -11.93 31.93 -39.80
C THR A 879 -11.55 31.76 -41.26
N CYS A 880 -12.48 31.28 -42.08
CA CYS A 880 -12.25 30.93 -43.48
C CYS A 880 -13.28 31.64 -44.39
N THR A 881 -12.82 32.29 -45.47
CA THR A 881 -13.69 33.05 -46.39
C THR A 881 -13.38 32.78 -47.87
N GLY A 882 -14.42 32.54 -48.68
CA GLY A 882 -14.33 32.32 -50.13
C GLY A 882 -14.87 30.97 -50.61
N GLN A 883 -14.19 30.36 -51.59
CA GLN A 883 -14.43 28.99 -52.09
C GLN A 883 -13.24 28.10 -51.73
N CYS A 884 -13.44 27.14 -50.82
CA CYS A 884 -12.37 26.31 -50.24
C CYS A 884 -12.73 24.81 -50.21
N PRO A 885 -11.73 23.88 -50.23
CA PRO A 885 -11.95 22.45 -50.00
C PRO A 885 -12.38 22.12 -48.55
N CYS A 886 -12.80 20.88 -48.31
CA CYS A 886 -13.40 20.43 -47.04
C CYS A 886 -12.41 20.40 -45.85
N HIS A 887 -12.89 20.72 -44.64
CA HIS A 887 -12.10 20.67 -43.39
C HIS A 887 -12.89 20.08 -42.22
N THR A 888 -12.19 19.50 -41.23
CA THR A 888 -12.80 18.83 -40.06
C THR A 888 -13.33 19.77 -38.95
N SER A 889 -12.94 21.04 -38.91
CA SER A 889 -13.52 22.04 -37.98
C SER A 889 -13.23 23.48 -38.41
N CYS A 890 -14.17 24.39 -38.17
CA CYS A 890 -14.05 25.83 -38.37
C CYS A 890 -14.76 26.59 -37.23
N SER A 891 -14.47 27.87 -37.01
CA SER A 891 -15.22 28.73 -36.05
C SER A 891 -16.18 29.68 -36.77
N THR A 892 -15.74 30.30 -37.87
CA THR A 892 -16.56 31.22 -38.67
C THR A 892 -16.29 31.02 -40.16
N CYS A 893 -17.34 30.77 -40.94
CA CYS A 893 -17.26 30.45 -42.36
C CYS A 893 -18.22 31.33 -43.18
N THR A 894 -17.70 31.99 -44.23
CA THR A 894 -18.51 32.80 -45.15
C THR A 894 -18.17 32.50 -46.62
N GLY A 895 -19.17 32.13 -47.42
CA GLY A 895 -19.00 31.81 -48.85
C GLY A 895 -19.71 30.54 -49.33
N GLN A 896 -19.03 29.77 -50.18
CA GLN A 896 -19.51 28.50 -50.75
C GLN A 896 -18.42 27.42 -50.54
N CYS A 897 -18.61 26.52 -49.58
CA CYS A 897 -17.67 25.45 -49.25
C CYS A 897 -18.37 24.07 -49.19
N PRO A 898 -17.76 22.95 -49.63
CA PRO A 898 -18.52 21.71 -49.84
C PRO A 898 -18.86 20.87 -48.59
N CYS A 899 -17.98 20.75 -47.59
CA CYS A 899 -18.27 19.95 -46.39
C CYS A 899 -17.52 20.41 -45.13
N HIS A 900 -18.23 20.51 -44.00
CA HIS A 900 -17.67 20.58 -42.65
C HIS A 900 -18.47 19.75 -41.63
N THR A 901 -17.82 19.23 -40.59
CA THR A 901 -18.47 18.52 -39.48
C THR A 901 -19.05 19.48 -38.42
N SER A 902 -18.29 20.48 -37.99
CA SER A 902 -18.74 21.45 -36.97
C SER A 902 -18.24 22.88 -37.25
N CYS A 903 -19.13 23.87 -37.10
CA CYS A 903 -18.85 25.30 -37.22
C CYS A 903 -19.63 26.07 -36.13
N SER A 904 -19.19 27.26 -35.69
CA SER A 904 -19.99 28.08 -34.74
C SER A 904 -20.88 29.11 -35.43
N THR A 905 -20.41 29.76 -36.50
CA THR A 905 -21.20 30.75 -37.26
C THR A 905 -20.99 30.54 -38.76
N CYS A 906 -22.09 30.33 -39.50
CA CYS A 906 -22.06 30.05 -40.93
C CYS A 906 -23.06 30.92 -41.69
N THR A 907 -22.60 31.60 -42.75
CA THR A 907 -23.45 32.42 -43.63
C THR A 907 -23.13 32.12 -45.10
N GLY A 908 -24.15 31.70 -45.87
CA GLY A 908 -24.00 31.36 -47.29
C GLY A 908 -24.70 30.05 -47.70
N GLN A 909 -24.10 29.34 -48.66
CA GLN A 909 -24.55 28.02 -49.14
C GLN A 909 -23.45 26.98 -48.80
N CYS A 910 -23.62 26.26 -47.70
CA CYS A 910 -22.63 25.34 -47.16
C CYS A 910 -23.28 24.06 -46.59
N PRO A 911 -22.93 22.85 -47.05
CA PRO A 911 -23.34 21.59 -46.42
C PRO A 911 -22.55 21.33 -45.12
N CYS A 912 -23.23 21.43 -43.97
CA CYS A 912 -22.65 21.25 -42.65
C CYS A 912 -23.28 20.03 -41.95
N HIS A 913 -22.48 19.00 -41.65
CA HIS A 913 -23.06 17.66 -41.43
C HIS A 913 -23.48 17.32 -39.99
N THR A 914 -22.92 17.94 -38.94
CA THR A 914 -23.27 17.52 -37.54
C THR A 914 -23.67 18.62 -36.55
N SER A 915 -23.05 19.81 -36.50
CA SER A 915 -23.49 20.84 -35.51
C SER A 915 -23.14 22.28 -35.87
N CYS A 916 -24.05 23.22 -35.61
CA CYS A 916 -23.82 24.67 -35.72
C CYS A 916 -24.58 25.46 -34.63
N SER A 917 -24.10 26.64 -34.23
CA SER A 917 -24.83 27.52 -33.28
C SER A 917 -25.72 28.57 -33.96
N THR A 918 -25.23 29.24 -35.00
CA THR A 918 -25.99 30.26 -35.75
C THR A 918 -25.81 30.07 -37.25
N CYS A 919 -26.93 29.87 -37.97
CA CYS A 919 -26.93 29.58 -39.41
C CYS A 919 -27.95 30.45 -40.15
N THR A 920 -27.51 31.10 -41.24
CA THR A 920 -28.37 31.91 -42.12
C THR A 920 -28.12 31.58 -43.60
N GLY A 921 -29.17 31.27 -44.34
CA GLY A 921 -29.08 30.92 -45.77
C GLY A 921 -29.94 29.71 -46.18
N GLN A 922 -29.55 29.06 -47.29
CA GLN A 922 -30.10 27.79 -47.76
C GLN A 922 -29.09 26.68 -47.47
N CYS A 923 -29.42 25.78 -46.54
CA CYS A 923 -28.53 24.71 -46.10
C CYS A 923 -29.28 23.36 -46.02
N PRO A 924 -28.98 22.38 -46.88
CA PRO A 924 -29.42 21.00 -46.68
C PRO A 924 -28.56 20.33 -45.58
N CYS A 925 -29.22 19.50 -44.75
CA CYS A 925 -28.67 18.76 -43.61
C CYS A 925 -28.28 19.59 -42.36
N HIS A 926 -28.84 19.23 -41.20
CA HIS A 926 -28.28 19.44 -39.86
C HIS A 926 -29.08 18.63 -38.82
N THR A 927 -28.44 18.16 -37.74
CA THR A 927 -29.08 17.40 -36.63
C THR A 927 -29.34 18.23 -35.37
N SER A 928 -28.60 19.32 -35.14
CA SER A 928 -28.84 20.25 -34.02
C SER A 928 -28.34 21.67 -34.31
N CYS A 929 -29.17 22.67 -34.05
CA CYS A 929 -28.83 24.10 -34.18
C CYS A 929 -29.58 24.96 -33.14
N SER A 930 -28.97 26.05 -32.64
CA SER A 930 -29.62 26.93 -31.66
C SER A 930 -30.50 28.04 -32.28
N THR A 931 -30.12 28.63 -33.41
CA THR A 931 -30.94 29.64 -34.10
C THR A 931 -30.80 29.48 -35.61
N CYS A 932 -31.94 29.35 -36.31
CA CYS A 932 -31.97 29.10 -37.76
C CYS A 932 -33.01 29.99 -38.46
N THR A 933 -32.60 30.71 -39.50
CA THR A 933 -33.49 31.55 -40.33
C THR A 933 -33.29 31.26 -41.82
N GLY A 934 -34.34 30.70 -42.46
CA GLY A 934 -34.31 30.29 -43.87
C GLY A 934 -35.13 29.01 -44.13
N GLN A 935 -35.14 28.56 -45.38
CA GLN A 935 -35.73 27.27 -45.76
C GLN A 935 -34.77 26.14 -45.36
N CYS A 936 -35.12 25.36 -44.33
CA CYS A 936 -34.29 24.28 -43.78
C CYS A 936 -35.15 23.08 -43.33
N PRO A 937 -34.89 21.85 -43.81
CA PRO A 937 -35.59 20.64 -43.36
C PRO A 937 -35.01 20.14 -42.03
N CYS A 938 -35.45 20.73 -40.92
CA CYS A 938 -34.99 20.40 -39.56
C CYS A 938 -35.48 19.02 -39.09
N HIS A 939 -34.58 18.17 -38.58
CA HIS A 939 -34.91 16.75 -38.36
C HIS A 939 -34.76 16.19 -36.93
N THR A 940 -34.16 16.90 -35.97
CA THR A 940 -34.00 16.38 -34.58
C THR A 940 -33.99 17.42 -33.44
N SER A 941 -33.38 18.61 -33.59
CA SER A 941 -33.46 19.65 -32.54
C SER A 941 -33.20 21.09 -33.05
N CYS A 942 -34.04 22.03 -32.62
CA CYS A 942 -33.94 23.47 -32.89
C CYS A 942 -34.64 24.26 -31.77
N SER A 943 -34.03 25.33 -31.23
CA SER A 943 -34.67 26.20 -30.21
C SER A 943 -35.51 27.34 -30.80
N THR A 944 -35.14 27.88 -31.96
CA THR A 944 -35.91 28.87 -32.72
C THR A 944 -35.75 28.66 -34.22
N CYS A 945 -36.87 28.31 -34.88
CA CYS A 945 -36.93 27.96 -36.30
C CYS A 945 -38.19 28.56 -36.95
N THR A 946 -38.09 29.05 -38.18
CA THR A 946 -39.18 29.71 -38.92
C THR A 946 -39.25 29.26 -40.39
N GLY A 947 -40.01 28.20 -40.68
CA GLY A 947 -40.23 27.70 -42.05
C GLY A 947 -41.07 26.41 -42.16
N PRO A 948 -41.55 26.04 -43.37
CA PRO A 948 -42.37 24.83 -43.62
C PRO A 948 -41.53 23.56 -43.85
N VAL A 949 -42.13 22.36 -43.68
CA VAL A 949 -41.41 21.06 -43.63
C VAL A 949 -42.17 19.91 -44.33
N THR A 950 -41.47 19.06 -45.10
CA THR A 950 -41.92 17.75 -45.62
C THR A 950 -40.76 16.73 -45.73
N PRO A 951 -40.98 15.39 -45.62
CA PRO A 951 -39.93 14.33 -45.66
C PRO A 951 -39.92 13.50 -46.97
N PRO A 952 -38.84 12.75 -47.35
CA PRO A 952 -38.73 11.32 -46.95
C PRO A 952 -37.32 10.63 -46.88
N ALA A 953 -37.26 9.55 -46.08
CA ALA A 953 -36.54 8.26 -46.23
C ALA A 953 -35.02 8.09 -46.58
N LEU A 954 -34.25 7.63 -45.56
CA LEU A 954 -33.33 6.45 -45.51
C LEU A 954 -32.09 6.30 -46.46
N PRO A 955 -31.05 5.50 -46.09
CA PRO A 955 -30.49 5.21 -44.75
C PRO A 955 -28.94 5.27 -44.67
N ALA A 956 -28.40 5.49 -43.46
CA ALA A 956 -26.98 5.22 -43.14
C ALA A 956 -26.87 4.55 -41.76
N GLN A 957 -25.99 3.54 -41.61
CA GLN A 957 -25.98 2.67 -40.44
C GLN A 957 -25.21 3.27 -39.25
N VAL A 958 -25.96 3.80 -38.28
CA VAL A 958 -25.46 4.08 -36.92
C VAL A 958 -25.79 2.90 -36.02
N LEU A 959 -24.80 2.34 -35.31
CA LEU A 959 -25.02 1.36 -34.24
C LEU A 959 -25.62 2.06 -33.01
N SER A 960 -26.93 2.29 -33.07
CA SER A 960 -27.71 2.95 -32.03
C SER A 960 -27.82 2.13 -30.74
N HIS A 961 -27.79 0.80 -30.85
CA HIS A 961 -27.90 -0.13 -29.73
C HIS A 961 -26.65 -1.02 -29.61
N LEU A 962 -26.06 -1.09 -28.42
CA LEU A 962 -25.06 -2.10 -28.06
C LEU A 962 -25.75 -3.17 -27.20
N LEU A 963 -26.04 -4.34 -27.78
CA LEU A 963 -26.62 -5.48 -27.08
C LEU A 963 -25.57 -6.57 -26.86
N LEU A 964 -25.29 -6.92 -25.61
CA LEU A 964 -24.55 -8.12 -25.24
C LEU A 964 -25.51 -9.12 -24.57
N TYR A 965 -25.70 -10.27 -25.20
CA TYR A 965 -26.62 -11.31 -24.74
C TYR A 965 -25.83 -12.60 -24.45
N LEU A 966 -25.60 -12.90 -23.16
CA LEU A 966 -24.91 -14.11 -22.70
C LEU A 966 -25.95 -15.11 -22.18
N HIS A 967 -26.02 -16.29 -22.79
CA HIS A 967 -27.10 -17.25 -22.52
C HIS A 967 -26.62 -18.70 -22.51
N ARG A 968 -26.91 -19.42 -21.40
CA ARG A 968 -26.49 -20.81 -21.10
C ARG A 968 -24.98 -20.98 -20.92
N SER A 969 -24.58 -21.48 -19.75
CA SER A 969 -23.29 -22.17 -19.51
C SER A 969 -22.06 -21.40 -20.02
N VAL A 970 -21.94 -20.14 -19.63
CA VAL A 970 -20.77 -19.30 -19.90
C VAL A 970 -19.98 -19.12 -18.60
N SER A 971 -18.72 -19.57 -18.59
CA SER A 971 -17.79 -19.28 -17.50
C SER A 971 -16.67 -18.37 -18.03
N LEU A 972 -16.52 -17.20 -17.43
CA LEU A 972 -15.49 -16.21 -17.76
C LEU A 972 -14.94 -15.62 -16.46
N SER A 973 -13.65 -15.32 -16.37
CA SER A 973 -13.15 -14.66 -15.16
C SER A 973 -13.64 -13.21 -15.08
N HIS A 974 -13.44 -12.43 -16.14
CA HIS A 974 -13.75 -11.00 -16.18
C HIS A 974 -14.56 -10.63 -17.41
N LEU A 975 -15.55 -9.75 -17.25
CA LEU A 975 -16.23 -9.07 -18.35
C LEU A 975 -16.09 -7.56 -18.16
N LEU A 976 -15.31 -6.93 -19.04
CA LEU A 976 -15.02 -5.49 -19.03
C LEU A 976 -15.65 -4.83 -20.26
N LEU A 977 -16.51 -3.84 -20.03
CA LEU A 977 -16.93 -2.89 -21.06
C LEU A 977 -16.35 -1.51 -20.71
N TYR A 978 -15.44 -1.04 -21.56
CA TYR A 978 -14.69 0.20 -21.39
C TYR A 978 -15.03 1.17 -22.54
N LEU A 979 -15.69 2.29 -22.22
CA LEU A 979 -16.02 3.34 -23.19
C LEU A 979 -15.25 4.61 -22.85
N HIS A 980 -14.53 5.15 -23.84
CA HIS A 980 -13.61 6.26 -23.64
C HIS A 980 -13.61 7.24 -24.82
N GLY A 981 -13.96 8.50 -24.56
CA GLY A 981 -14.04 9.55 -25.57
C GLY A 981 -15.48 9.94 -25.90
N SER A 982 -15.65 10.72 -26.97
CA SER A 982 -16.93 11.26 -27.42
C SER A 982 -17.84 10.18 -28.02
N VAL A 983 -18.50 9.41 -27.16
CA VAL A 983 -19.36 8.28 -27.53
C VAL A 983 -20.82 8.65 -27.30
N SER A 984 -21.61 8.71 -28.37
CA SER A 984 -23.07 8.89 -28.33
C SER A 984 -23.77 7.66 -28.91
N GLN A 985 -24.38 6.84 -28.05
CA GLN A 985 -25.24 5.72 -28.44
C GLN A 985 -26.62 5.92 -27.80
N SER A 986 -27.68 5.28 -28.30
CA SER A 986 -28.98 5.40 -27.64
C SER A 986 -29.07 4.44 -26.45
N HIS A 987 -28.85 3.14 -26.65
CA HIS A 987 -29.01 2.15 -25.57
C HIS A 987 -27.84 1.17 -25.48
N ILE A 988 -27.39 0.89 -24.26
CA ILE A 988 -26.54 -0.26 -23.93
C ILE A 988 -27.37 -1.26 -23.13
N LEU A 989 -27.56 -2.45 -23.67
CA LEU A 989 -28.29 -3.56 -23.04
C LEU A 989 -27.32 -4.71 -22.78
N LEU A 990 -27.18 -5.09 -21.52
CA LEU A 990 -26.37 -6.23 -21.09
C LEU A 990 -27.31 -7.24 -20.44
N TYR A 991 -27.48 -8.41 -21.06
CA TYR A 991 -28.45 -9.43 -20.65
C TYR A 991 -27.72 -10.75 -20.38
N LEU A 992 -27.68 -11.17 -19.11
CA LEU A 992 -26.99 -12.38 -18.66
C LEU A 992 -28.01 -13.38 -18.11
N HIS A 993 -28.06 -14.57 -18.71
CA HIS A 993 -29.20 -15.48 -18.53
C HIS A 993 -28.80 -16.96 -18.49
N ARG A 994 -29.27 -17.69 -17.45
CA ARG A 994 -29.01 -19.14 -17.23
C ARG A 994 -27.52 -19.51 -17.14
N SER A 995 -27.12 -19.89 -15.93
CA SER A 995 -25.82 -20.53 -15.64
C SER A 995 -24.62 -19.80 -16.25
N VAL A 996 -24.54 -18.50 -15.95
CA VAL A 996 -23.36 -17.67 -16.26
C VAL A 996 -22.56 -17.50 -14.97
N SER A 997 -21.26 -17.79 -15.01
CA SER A 997 -20.34 -17.52 -13.90
C SER A 997 -19.32 -16.46 -14.31
N LEU A 998 -19.20 -15.42 -13.48
CA LEU A 998 -18.25 -14.33 -13.63
C LEU A 998 -17.58 -14.07 -12.29
N SER A 999 -16.26 -13.83 -12.25
CA SER A 999 -15.67 -13.25 -11.04
C SER A 999 -16.01 -11.75 -10.98
N HIS A 1000 -15.77 -11.01 -12.05
CA HIS A 1000 -15.91 -9.55 -12.09
C HIS A 1000 -16.65 -9.06 -13.33
N LEU A 1001 -17.58 -8.11 -13.14
CA LEU A 1001 -18.25 -7.34 -14.19
C LEU A 1001 -17.91 -5.87 -14.01
N LEU A 1002 -17.10 -5.31 -14.90
CA LEU A 1002 -16.64 -3.93 -14.86
C LEU A 1002 -17.24 -3.12 -16.01
N LEU A 1003 -17.87 -2.01 -15.67
CA LEU A 1003 -18.46 -1.03 -16.58
C LEU A 1003 -17.78 0.32 -16.35
N TYR A 1004 -16.94 0.76 -17.28
CA TYR A 1004 -16.14 1.98 -17.14
C TYR A 1004 -16.47 2.97 -18.27
N LEU A 1005 -17.15 4.06 -17.95
CA LEU A 1005 -17.54 5.10 -18.92
C LEU A 1005 -16.76 6.37 -18.62
N HIS A 1006 -15.96 6.82 -19.59
CA HIS A 1006 -14.96 7.87 -19.39
C HIS A 1006 -14.99 8.96 -20.45
N ARG A 1007 -14.99 10.22 -20.00
CA ARG A 1007 -14.64 11.40 -20.81
C ARG A 1007 -15.53 11.59 -22.04
N SER A 1008 -16.68 12.27 -21.86
CA SER A 1008 -17.64 12.70 -22.90
C SER A 1008 -18.53 11.59 -23.49
N VAL A 1009 -19.03 10.69 -22.64
CA VAL A 1009 -19.99 9.64 -23.03
C VAL A 1009 -21.43 10.13 -22.79
N SER A 1010 -22.31 9.96 -23.78
CA SER A 1010 -23.74 10.23 -23.66
C SER A 1010 -24.59 9.05 -24.12
N LEU A 1011 -25.50 8.59 -23.26
CA LEU A 1011 -26.47 7.52 -23.58
C LEU A 1011 -27.88 7.94 -23.16
N SER A 1012 -28.93 7.39 -23.77
CA SER A 1012 -30.25 7.46 -23.13
C SER A 1012 -30.37 6.37 -22.06
N HIS A 1013 -30.17 5.10 -22.41
CA HIS A 1013 -30.35 3.99 -21.46
C HIS A 1013 -29.11 3.11 -21.32
N LEU A 1014 -28.73 2.79 -20.09
CA LEU A 1014 -27.86 1.66 -19.76
C LEU A 1014 -28.66 0.70 -18.89
N LEU A 1015 -28.95 -0.50 -19.41
CA LEU A 1015 -29.72 -1.55 -18.75
C LEU A 1015 -28.85 -2.79 -18.57
N LEU A 1016 -28.62 -3.19 -17.31
CA LEU A 1016 -28.09 -4.51 -16.96
C LEU A 1016 -29.22 -5.39 -16.41
N TYR A 1017 -29.47 -6.51 -17.07
CA TYR A 1017 -30.49 -7.50 -16.70
C TYR A 1017 -29.81 -8.83 -16.38
N LEU A 1018 -29.76 -9.19 -15.09
CA LEU A 1018 -29.17 -10.43 -14.60
C LEU A 1018 -30.30 -11.40 -14.20
N HIS A 1019 -30.38 -12.56 -14.83
CA HIS A 1019 -31.55 -13.44 -14.69
C HIS A 1019 -31.22 -14.93 -14.54
N ARG A 1020 -31.68 -15.50 -13.42
CA ARG A 1020 -31.71 -16.94 -13.11
C ARG A 1020 -30.33 -17.60 -13.09
N SER A 1021 -29.81 -17.76 -11.87
CA SER A 1021 -28.55 -18.46 -11.55
C SER A 1021 -27.37 -17.90 -12.32
N VAL A 1022 -27.01 -16.66 -11.98
CA VAL A 1022 -25.75 -16.01 -12.38
C VAL A 1022 -24.93 -15.78 -11.10
N SER A 1023 -23.73 -16.35 -11.03
CA SER A 1023 -22.77 -16.08 -9.96
C SER A 1023 -21.87 -14.92 -10.38
N LEU A 1024 -21.73 -13.92 -9.51
CA LEU A 1024 -20.90 -12.74 -9.74
C LEU A 1024 -20.28 -12.26 -8.42
N SER A 1025 -18.95 -12.27 -8.29
CA SER A 1025 -18.35 -11.76 -7.04
C SER A 1025 -18.51 -10.24 -6.95
N HIS A 1026 -18.10 -9.48 -7.97
CA HIS A 1026 -18.11 -8.02 -7.96
C HIS A 1026 -18.77 -7.42 -9.21
N LEU A 1027 -19.67 -6.47 -8.99
CA LEU A 1027 -20.22 -5.58 -10.01
C LEU A 1027 -19.67 -4.17 -9.75
N LEU A 1028 -18.86 -3.64 -10.68
CA LEU A 1028 -18.34 -2.28 -10.64
C LEU A 1028 -18.90 -1.45 -11.79
N LEU A 1029 -19.55 -0.33 -11.47
CA LEU A 1029 -19.81 0.75 -12.43
C LEU A 1029 -19.00 1.98 -12.04
N TYR A 1030 -18.23 2.52 -12.97
CA TYR A 1030 -17.45 3.74 -12.79
C TYR A 1030 -17.78 4.75 -13.91
N LEU A 1031 -18.47 5.83 -13.55
CA LEU A 1031 -18.83 6.92 -14.47
C LEU A 1031 -17.94 8.13 -14.18
N HIS A 1032 -17.14 8.59 -15.14
CA HIS A 1032 -16.12 9.62 -14.85
C HIS A 1032 -15.83 10.62 -15.99
N ARG A 1033 -15.81 11.91 -15.63
CA ARG A 1033 -15.59 13.08 -16.51
C ARG A 1033 -16.64 13.21 -17.62
N SER A 1034 -17.58 14.14 -17.44
CA SER A 1034 -18.60 14.52 -18.43
C SER A 1034 -19.29 13.28 -19.01
N VAL A 1035 -20.10 12.60 -18.19
CA VAL A 1035 -20.94 11.47 -18.61
C VAL A 1035 -22.40 11.85 -18.40
N SER A 1036 -23.23 11.75 -19.42
CA SER A 1036 -24.67 12.03 -19.36
C SER A 1036 -25.50 10.80 -19.72
N LEU A 1037 -26.42 10.44 -18.84
CA LEU A 1037 -27.35 9.32 -18.99
C LEU A 1037 -28.77 9.83 -18.75
N SER A 1038 -29.80 9.29 -19.41
CA SER A 1038 -31.18 9.49 -18.92
C SER A 1038 -31.50 8.42 -17.87
N HIS A 1039 -31.48 7.14 -18.22
CA HIS A 1039 -31.80 6.07 -17.28
C HIS A 1039 -30.67 5.04 -17.15
N LEU A 1040 -30.37 4.68 -15.91
CA LEU A 1040 -29.43 3.62 -15.54
C LEU A 1040 -30.18 2.59 -14.69
N LEU A 1041 -30.45 1.44 -15.30
CA LEU A 1041 -31.30 0.39 -14.74
C LEU A 1041 -30.50 -0.87 -14.45
N PHE A 1042 -30.66 -1.39 -13.23
CA PHE A 1042 -30.12 -2.66 -12.78
C PHE A 1042 -31.27 -3.56 -12.34
N TYR A 1043 -31.50 -4.65 -13.07
CA TYR A 1043 -32.56 -5.62 -12.77
C TYR A 1043 -31.95 -6.98 -12.41
N LEU A 1044 -32.01 -7.35 -11.13
CA LEU A 1044 -31.42 -8.56 -10.58
C LEU A 1044 -32.52 -9.53 -10.16
N HIS A 1045 -32.61 -10.68 -10.85
CA HIS A 1045 -33.77 -11.57 -10.72
C HIS A 1045 -33.41 -13.05 -10.56
N ARG A 1046 -33.88 -13.62 -9.44
CA ARG A 1046 -33.96 -15.07 -9.15
C ARG A 1046 -32.61 -15.79 -8.96
N SER A 1047 -32.38 -16.22 -7.71
CA SER A 1047 -31.28 -17.09 -7.27
C SER A 1047 -29.90 -16.56 -7.66
N MET A 1048 -29.47 -15.51 -6.96
CA MET A 1048 -28.16 -14.85 -7.14
C MET A 1048 -27.44 -14.75 -5.79
N SER A 1049 -26.23 -15.29 -5.71
CA SER A 1049 -25.24 -14.99 -4.68
C SER A 1049 -24.20 -14.03 -5.28
N GLN A 1050 -24.05 -12.87 -4.65
CA GLN A 1050 -23.11 -11.83 -5.06
C GLN A 1050 -22.40 -11.24 -3.84
N SER A 1051 -21.11 -10.90 -3.96
CA SER A 1051 -20.41 -10.29 -2.83
C SER A 1051 -20.68 -8.78 -2.79
N HIS A 1052 -20.35 -8.02 -3.83
CA HIS A 1052 -20.43 -6.55 -3.78
C HIS A 1052 -20.98 -5.92 -5.08
N ILE A 1053 -21.83 -4.90 -4.92
CA ILE A 1053 -22.18 -3.93 -5.97
C ILE A 1053 -21.60 -2.57 -5.58
N LEU A 1054 -20.72 -2.01 -6.41
CA LEU A 1054 -20.15 -0.68 -6.23
C LEU A 1054 -20.48 0.20 -7.44
N LEU A 1055 -21.14 1.32 -7.18
CA LEU A 1055 -21.49 2.33 -8.16
C LEU A 1055 -20.76 3.63 -7.82
N TYR A 1056 -19.81 4.04 -8.65
CA TYR A 1056 -18.94 5.18 -8.41
C TYR A 1056 -19.13 6.24 -9.49
N LEU A 1057 -19.77 7.36 -9.13
CA LEU A 1057 -20.09 8.46 -10.03
C LEU A 1057 -19.20 9.66 -9.66
N HIS A 1058 -18.31 10.06 -10.57
CA HIS A 1058 -17.25 11.00 -10.25
C HIS A 1058 -17.07 12.09 -11.30
N ARG A 1059 -17.01 13.36 -10.87
CA ARG A 1059 -16.59 14.50 -11.70
C ARG A 1059 -17.43 14.70 -12.98
N SER A 1060 -18.46 15.52 -12.86
CA SER A 1060 -19.39 15.94 -13.93
C SER A 1060 -20.14 14.76 -14.56
N VAL A 1061 -20.96 14.10 -13.74
CA VAL A 1061 -21.89 13.05 -14.16
C VAL A 1061 -23.32 13.55 -13.99
N SER A 1062 -24.15 13.42 -15.01
CA SER A 1062 -25.60 13.69 -14.94
C SER A 1062 -26.40 12.45 -15.30
N LEU A 1063 -27.43 12.17 -14.51
CA LEU A 1063 -28.33 11.03 -14.67
C LEU A 1063 -29.76 11.48 -14.31
N SER A 1064 -30.80 11.11 -15.07
CA SER A 1064 -32.17 11.40 -14.62
C SER A 1064 -32.66 10.33 -13.64
N HIS A 1065 -32.61 9.05 -13.99
CA HIS A 1065 -33.10 7.97 -13.12
C HIS A 1065 -32.06 6.87 -12.88
N LEU A 1066 -31.70 6.63 -11.62
CA LEU A 1066 -31.06 5.39 -11.17
C LEU A 1066 -32.14 4.45 -10.62
N LEU A 1067 -32.32 3.27 -11.23
CA LEU A 1067 -33.22 2.23 -10.72
C LEU A 1067 -32.43 0.95 -10.40
N LEU A 1068 -32.47 0.54 -9.14
CA LEU A 1068 -31.95 -0.73 -8.65
C LEU A 1068 -33.14 -1.61 -8.23
N TYR A 1069 -33.44 -2.64 -9.02
CA TYR A 1069 -34.56 -3.57 -8.80
C TYR A 1069 -34.03 -4.96 -8.48
N LEU A 1070 -34.17 -5.38 -7.21
CA LEU A 1070 -33.68 -6.66 -6.70
C LEU A 1070 -34.87 -7.53 -6.30
N HIS A 1071 -35.02 -8.69 -6.95
CA HIS A 1071 -36.24 -9.48 -6.85
C HIS A 1071 -36.02 -11.00 -6.78
N ARG A 1072 -36.57 -11.62 -5.73
CA ARG A 1072 -36.65 -13.07 -5.49
C ARG A 1072 -35.30 -13.75 -5.31
N SER A 1073 -34.98 -14.13 -4.08
CA SER A 1073 -33.75 -14.87 -3.70
C SER A 1073 -32.46 -14.25 -4.26
N VAL A 1074 -32.20 -13.02 -3.83
CA VAL A 1074 -30.95 -12.28 -4.07
C VAL A 1074 -30.26 -12.04 -2.74
N SER A 1075 -28.98 -12.38 -2.65
CA SER A 1075 -28.13 -12.17 -1.48
C SER A 1075 -26.89 -11.36 -1.84
N LEU A 1076 -26.64 -10.29 -1.09
CA LEU A 1076 -25.54 -9.35 -1.27
C LEU A 1076 -24.84 -9.08 0.06
N SER A 1077 -23.51 -8.99 0.07
CA SER A 1077 -22.83 -8.43 1.26
C SER A 1077 -22.97 -6.90 1.26
N HIS A 1078 -22.50 -6.20 0.23
CA HIS A 1078 -22.50 -4.74 0.20
C HIS A 1078 -23.12 -4.17 -1.08
N LEU A 1079 -23.85 -3.06 -0.93
CA LEU A 1079 -24.22 -2.16 -2.01
C LEU A 1079 -23.75 -0.74 -1.65
N LEU A 1080 -22.71 -0.27 -2.34
CA LEU A 1080 -22.12 1.06 -2.14
C LEU A 1080 -22.46 1.97 -3.33
N LEU A 1081 -23.03 3.13 -3.05
CA LEU A 1081 -23.13 4.24 -3.99
C LEU A 1081 -22.25 5.41 -3.54
N TYR A 1082 -21.25 5.74 -4.34
CA TYR A 1082 -20.31 6.83 -4.10
C TYR A 1082 -20.53 7.93 -5.15
N LEU A 1083 -21.13 9.05 -4.73
CA LEU A 1083 -21.39 10.22 -5.56
C LEU A 1083 -20.43 11.34 -5.17
N HIS A 1084 -19.51 11.73 -6.06
CA HIS A 1084 -18.44 12.65 -5.69
C HIS A 1084 -18.10 13.68 -6.76
N ARG A 1085 -18.06 14.97 -6.35
CA ARG A 1085 -17.65 16.13 -7.15
C ARG A 1085 -18.51 16.34 -8.39
N SER A 1086 -19.48 17.25 -8.27
CA SER A 1086 -20.36 17.70 -9.37
C SER A 1086 -21.08 16.52 -10.04
N VAL A 1087 -22.02 15.92 -9.31
CA VAL A 1087 -22.91 14.85 -9.79
C VAL A 1087 -24.35 15.31 -9.60
N SER A 1088 -25.19 15.14 -10.63
CA SER A 1088 -26.63 15.42 -10.56
C SER A 1088 -27.45 14.18 -10.89
N LEU A 1089 -28.44 13.88 -10.04
CA LEU A 1089 -29.35 12.75 -10.15
C LEU A 1089 -30.78 13.21 -9.87
N SER A 1090 -31.73 13.08 -10.81
CA SER A 1090 -33.10 13.55 -10.53
C SER A 1090 -33.89 12.57 -9.64
N HIS A 1091 -33.74 11.27 -9.88
CA HIS A 1091 -34.41 10.22 -9.11
C HIS A 1091 -33.49 9.02 -8.84
N LEU A 1092 -33.51 8.54 -7.60
CA LEU A 1092 -32.89 7.29 -7.18
C LEU A 1092 -33.96 6.40 -6.56
N LEU A 1093 -34.24 5.27 -7.20
CA LEU A 1093 -35.19 4.27 -6.73
C LEU A 1093 -34.46 2.97 -6.40
N LEU A 1094 -34.60 2.48 -5.17
CA LEU A 1094 -34.19 1.14 -4.76
C LEU A 1094 -35.44 0.31 -4.42
N TYR A 1095 -35.68 -0.75 -5.18
CA TYR A 1095 -36.84 -1.64 -5.06
C TYR A 1095 -36.38 -3.03 -4.64
N LEU A 1096 -36.58 -3.38 -3.36
CA LEU A 1096 -36.19 -4.67 -2.78
C LEU A 1096 -37.45 -5.51 -2.53
N HIS A 1097 -37.56 -6.65 -3.21
CA HIS A 1097 -38.83 -7.39 -3.27
C HIS A 1097 -38.68 -8.92 -3.17
N ARG A 1098 -39.33 -9.50 -2.16
CA ARG A 1098 -39.48 -10.95 -1.93
C ARG A 1098 -38.15 -11.68 -1.74
N SER A 1099 -37.82 -12.04 -0.50
CA SER A 1099 -36.59 -12.77 -0.13
C SER A 1099 -35.31 -12.13 -0.69
N VAL A 1100 -35.01 -10.94 -0.19
CA VAL A 1100 -33.74 -10.21 -0.46
C VAL A 1100 -32.97 -10.02 0.85
N SER A 1101 -31.66 -10.27 0.82
CA SER A 1101 -30.75 -10.04 1.94
C SER A 1101 -29.56 -9.18 1.50
N LEU A 1102 -29.21 -8.19 2.30
CA LEU A 1102 -28.18 -7.20 1.99
C LEU A 1102 -27.52 -6.76 3.30
N SER A 1103 -26.23 -7.03 3.53
CA SER A 1103 -25.64 -6.75 4.86
C SER A 1103 -25.40 -5.25 5.10
N HIS A 1104 -24.84 -4.53 4.13
CA HIS A 1104 -24.58 -3.09 4.25
C HIS A 1104 -24.98 -2.32 2.99
N LEU A 1105 -25.85 -1.32 3.16
CA LEU A 1105 -26.25 -0.36 2.14
C LEU A 1105 -25.65 1.01 2.50
N LEU A 1106 -24.67 1.47 1.71
CA LEU A 1106 -23.91 2.69 1.99
C LEU A 1106 -24.08 3.73 0.90
N PHE A 1107 -24.37 4.97 1.30
CA PHE A 1107 -24.47 6.14 0.45
C PHE A 1107 -23.44 7.18 0.88
N TYR A 1108 -22.42 7.42 0.05
CA TYR A 1108 -21.40 8.46 0.28
C TYR A 1108 -21.59 9.58 -0.74
N LEU A 1109 -22.08 10.74 -0.28
CA LEU A 1109 -22.36 11.91 -1.11
C LEU A 1109 -21.43 13.04 -0.69
N HIS A 1110 -20.52 13.46 -1.58
CA HIS A 1110 -19.45 14.38 -1.21
C HIS A 1110 -19.12 15.41 -2.30
N ARG A 1111 -19.16 16.71 -1.92
CA ARG A 1111 -18.76 17.88 -2.73
C ARG A 1111 -19.63 18.11 -3.97
N SER A 1112 -20.53 19.09 -3.89
CA SER A 1112 -21.45 19.51 -4.97
C SER A 1112 -22.18 18.32 -5.62
N VAL A 1113 -23.03 17.65 -4.85
CA VAL A 1113 -23.92 16.57 -5.31
C VAL A 1113 -25.36 17.02 -5.18
N SER A 1114 -26.14 16.93 -6.25
CA SER A 1114 -27.58 17.17 -6.21
C SER A 1114 -28.37 15.89 -6.49
N LEU A 1115 -29.29 15.58 -5.59
CA LEU A 1115 -30.25 14.48 -5.71
C LEU A 1115 -31.63 15.03 -5.37
N SER A 1116 -32.58 15.07 -6.31
CA SER A 1116 -33.94 15.48 -5.94
C SER A 1116 -34.62 14.39 -5.12
N HIS A 1117 -34.97 13.26 -5.74
CA HIS A 1117 -35.82 12.25 -5.10
C HIS A 1117 -35.07 10.96 -4.79
N LEU A 1118 -35.07 10.54 -3.53
CA LEU A 1118 -34.53 9.27 -3.05
C LEU A 1118 -35.66 8.41 -2.46
N LEU A 1119 -36.00 7.30 -3.14
CA LEU A 1119 -37.13 6.44 -2.80
C LEU A 1119 -36.69 4.99 -2.54
N PHE A 1120 -37.09 4.46 -1.38
CA PHE A 1120 -36.91 3.06 -1.00
C PHE A 1120 -38.24 2.32 -0.98
N TYR A 1121 -38.40 1.31 -1.84
CA TYR A 1121 -39.56 0.41 -1.85
C TYR A 1121 -39.16 -0.96 -1.27
N LEU A 1122 -39.65 -1.30 -0.08
CA LEU A 1122 -39.33 -2.54 0.61
C LEU A 1122 -40.59 -3.41 0.75
N HIS A 1123 -40.63 -4.56 0.07
CA HIS A 1123 -41.81 -5.43 0.05
C HIS A 1123 -41.48 -6.92 0.26
N ARG A 1124 -42.05 -7.47 1.34
CA ARG A 1124 -42.10 -8.92 1.68
C ARG A 1124 -40.71 -9.57 1.86
N SER A 1125 -40.37 -9.93 3.09
CA SER A 1125 -39.12 -10.63 3.46
C SER A 1125 -37.86 -9.99 2.86
N VAL A 1126 -37.59 -8.75 3.26
CA VAL A 1126 -36.33 -8.05 3.02
C VAL A 1126 -35.56 -7.94 4.33
N SER A 1127 -34.25 -8.16 4.30
CA SER A 1127 -33.36 -8.04 5.46
C SER A 1127 -32.17 -7.14 5.11
N LEU A 1128 -31.89 -6.18 5.99
CA LEU A 1128 -30.85 -5.17 5.83
C LEU A 1128 -30.13 -4.97 7.17
N SER A 1129 -28.84 -5.28 7.30
CA SER A 1129 -28.17 -5.07 8.60
C SER A 1129 -27.94 -3.58 8.85
N HIS A 1130 -27.16 -2.93 8.00
CA HIS A 1130 -26.77 -1.53 8.16
C HIS A 1130 -27.19 -0.66 6.96
N LEU A 1131 -27.78 0.51 7.26
CA LEU A 1131 -28.01 1.58 6.31
C LEU A 1131 -27.22 2.83 6.74
N LEU A 1132 -26.21 3.22 5.96
CA LEU A 1132 -25.34 4.36 6.24
C LEU A 1132 -25.48 5.46 5.18
N PHE A 1133 -25.61 6.69 5.66
CA PHE A 1133 -25.53 7.90 4.85
C PHE A 1133 -24.38 8.79 5.35
N TYR A 1134 -23.46 9.14 4.47
CA TYR A 1134 -22.39 10.11 4.71
C TYR A 1134 -22.56 11.28 3.76
N LEU A 1135 -23.01 12.43 4.27
CA LEU A 1135 -23.33 13.63 3.49
C LEU A 1135 -22.34 14.75 3.86
N HIS A 1136 -21.44 15.10 2.94
CA HIS A 1136 -20.33 16.00 3.23
C HIS A 1136 -20.13 17.10 2.17
N ARG A 1137 -20.30 18.36 2.61
CA ARG A 1137 -19.99 19.62 1.89
C ARG A 1137 -20.74 19.82 0.57
N SER A 1138 -21.67 20.77 0.54
CA SER A 1138 -22.53 21.11 -0.62
C SER A 1138 -23.25 19.90 -1.24
N VAL A 1139 -24.08 19.25 -0.42
CA VAL A 1139 -25.03 18.23 -0.89
C VAL A 1139 -26.45 18.78 -0.77
N SER A 1140 -27.27 18.63 -1.81
CA SER A 1140 -28.68 19.02 -1.79
C SER A 1140 -29.57 17.81 -2.03
N LEU A 1141 -30.49 17.54 -1.09
CA LEU A 1141 -31.46 16.44 -1.16
C LEU A 1141 -32.89 17.00 -1.02
N SER A 1142 -33.75 16.90 -2.05
CA SER A 1142 -35.06 17.55 -1.98
C SER A 1142 -36.12 16.71 -1.25
N HIS A 1143 -36.21 15.41 -1.55
CA HIS A 1143 -37.12 14.48 -0.87
C HIS A 1143 -36.49 13.09 -0.63
N LEU A 1144 -36.70 12.56 0.57
CA LEU A 1144 -36.37 11.19 0.98
C LEU A 1144 -37.65 10.48 1.44
N LEU A 1145 -38.00 9.35 0.82
CA LEU A 1145 -39.18 8.56 1.17
C LEU A 1145 -38.88 7.07 1.31
N PHE A 1146 -39.56 6.43 2.26
CA PHE A 1146 -39.59 4.99 2.44
C PHE A 1146 -41.03 4.48 2.28
N TYR A 1147 -41.22 3.47 1.43
CA TYR A 1147 -42.50 2.81 1.21
C TYR A 1147 -42.41 1.36 1.69
N LEU A 1148 -43.12 1.05 2.77
CA LEU A 1148 -43.17 -0.26 3.42
C LEU A 1148 -44.54 -0.88 3.18
N HIS A 1149 -44.59 -2.05 2.53
CA HIS A 1149 -45.85 -2.71 2.20
C HIS A 1149 -45.95 -4.13 2.77
N ARG A 1150 -47.16 -4.53 3.17
CA ARG A 1150 -47.48 -5.87 3.69
C ARG A 1150 -48.23 -6.64 2.62
N SER A 1151 -47.84 -7.89 2.37
CA SER A 1151 -48.75 -8.87 1.79
C SER A 1151 -48.99 -9.99 2.78
N CYS A 1152 -50.25 -10.14 3.21
CA CYS A 1152 -50.69 -11.34 3.89
C CYS A 1152 -50.50 -12.57 2.99
N HIS A 1153 -50.32 -13.72 3.60
CA HIS A 1153 -51.03 -14.90 3.14
C HIS A 1153 -51.40 -15.75 4.35
N THR A 1154 -52.61 -16.26 4.34
CA THR A 1154 -53.08 -17.26 5.29
C THR A 1154 -52.52 -18.63 4.91
N SER A 1155 -52.08 -19.36 5.92
CA SER A 1155 -51.94 -20.82 5.92
C SER A 1155 -52.27 -21.28 7.34
N CYS A 1156 -53.51 -21.71 7.54
CA CYS A 1156 -54.00 -22.16 8.85
C CYS A 1156 -53.68 -23.64 9.04
N SER A 1157 -53.22 -24.00 10.24
CA SER A 1157 -53.27 -25.37 10.73
C SER A 1157 -53.48 -25.36 12.25
N THR A 1158 -54.61 -25.93 12.67
CA THR A 1158 -54.90 -26.42 14.04
C THR A 1158 -54.62 -25.50 15.23
N CYS A 1159 -55.68 -24.81 15.68
CA CYS A 1159 -55.95 -24.60 17.11
C CYS A 1159 -57.40 -25.03 17.39
N THR A 1160 -57.62 -25.82 18.44
CA THR A 1160 -58.92 -26.38 18.84
C THR A 1160 -59.34 -25.84 20.21
N GLY A 1161 -60.65 -25.64 20.41
CA GLY A 1161 -61.24 -25.30 21.71
C GLY A 1161 -61.87 -23.89 21.75
N PRO A 1162 -63.01 -23.66 22.43
CA PRO A 1162 -63.87 -22.50 22.14
C PRO A 1162 -64.26 -21.66 23.39
N VAL A 1163 -65.30 -20.83 23.23
CA VAL A 1163 -66.11 -20.09 24.22
C VAL A 1163 -65.75 -18.60 24.40
N THR A 1164 -66.75 -17.81 24.81
CA THR A 1164 -67.00 -16.40 24.47
C THR A 1164 -66.86 -15.39 25.63
N PRO A 1165 -66.82 -14.07 25.35
CA PRO A 1165 -66.55 -12.98 26.32
C PRO A 1165 -67.86 -12.20 26.67
N PRO A 1166 -67.93 -10.87 26.96
CA PRO A 1166 -66.95 -9.87 27.45
C PRO A 1166 -67.45 -9.00 28.65
N ALA A 1167 -66.62 -8.08 29.18
CA ALA A 1167 -67.07 -6.83 29.83
C ALA A 1167 -65.98 -5.72 29.91
N LEU A 1168 -66.43 -4.46 29.90
CA LEU A 1168 -65.74 -3.15 30.15
C LEU A 1168 -66.72 -2.32 31.06
N PRO A 1169 -66.56 -1.01 31.46
CA PRO A 1169 -65.64 0.07 31.00
C PRO A 1169 -65.12 1.10 32.07
N ALA A 1170 -64.47 2.19 31.61
CA ALA A 1170 -64.51 3.59 32.16
C ALA A 1170 -63.89 3.94 33.56
N GLN A 1171 -63.58 5.19 33.97
CA GLN A 1171 -63.16 6.47 33.30
C GLN A 1171 -62.52 7.49 34.32
N VAL A 1172 -61.60 8.36 33.84
CA VAL A 1172 -61.37 9.82 34.16
C VAL A 1172 -61.41 10.39 35.61
N SER A 1173 -60.33 11.09 36.08
CA SER A 1173 -60.34 12.55 36.53
C SER A 1173 -59.11 13.14 37.30
N VAL A 1174 -58.35 14.06 36.65
CA VAL A 1174 -57.82 15.45 37.00
C VAL A 1174 -57.22 15.87 38.42
N PRO A 1175 -56.72 17.13 38.73
CA PRO A 1175 -55.35 17.38 39.31
C PRO A 1175 -55.25 18.38 40.54
N VAL A 1176 -54.09 19.05 40.80
CA VAL A 1176 -53.82 20.45 41.34
C VAL A 1176 -52.47 20.59 42.17
N THR A 1177 -51.35 21.16 41.67
CA THR A 1177 -50.70 22.55 41.76
C THR A 1177 -49.59 22.77 42.87
N PRO A 1178 -49.02 23.99 43.20
CA PRO A 1178 -47.91 24.71 42.50
C PRO A 1178 -46.57 25.03 43.32
N PRO A 1179 -45.93 26.24 43.41
CA PRO A 1179 -44.58 26.53 42.79
C PRO A 1179 -43.51 27.31 43.63
N ALA A 1180 -42.27 27.53 43.11
CA ALA A 1180 -41.33 28.63 43.50
C ALA A 1180 -40.10 28.87 42.55
N LEU A 1181 -39.54 30.09 42.56
CA LEU A 1181 -38.30 30.65 41.90
C LEU A 1181 -38.01 32.06 42.55
N PRO A 1182 -36.95 32.90 42.28
CA PRO A 1182 -35.83 32.86 41.29
C PRO A 1182 -34.41 33.36 41.75
N ALA A 1183 -33.41 33.39 40.82
CA ALA A 1183 -32.33 34.41 40.64
C ALA A 1183 -31.13 34.54 41.67
N ARG A 1184 -29.90 35.07 41.38
CA ARG A 1184 -29.18 35.55 40.16
C ARG A 1184 -27.64 35.78 40.38
N VAL A 1185 -26.86 35.95 39.28
CA VAL A 1185 -25.60 36.77 39.10
C VAL A 1185 -24.29 36.30 39.79
N SER A 1186 -23.06 36.38 39.24
CA SER A 1186 -22.48 36.52 37.86
C SER A 1186 -20.96 36.14 37.86
N VAL A 1187 -20.37 35.41 36.88
CA VAL A 1187 -19.68 35.84 35.60
C VAL A 1187 -18.92 37.20 35.64
N PRO A 1188 -17.76 37.37 34.94
CA PRO A 1188 -17.49 37.20 33.48
C PRO A 1188 -16.39 36.12 33.18
N VAL A 1189 -15.69 35.92 32.04
CA VAL A 1189 -15.47 36.54 30.68
C VAL A 1189 -15.29 35.33 29.69
N THR A 1190 -16.08 35.04 28.63
CA THR A 1190 -16.15 35.53 27.22
C THR A 1190 -14.82 35.50 26.39
N HIS A 1191 -14.73 35.23 25.07
CA HIS A 1191 -15.58 34.59 24.01
C HIS A 1191 -14.70 34.37 22.72
N PRO A 1192 -15.17 33.90 21.52
CA PRO A 1192 -16.54 33.61 21.04
C PRO A 1192 -16.76 32.20 20.42
N ALA A 1193 -17.98 31.94 19.92
CA ALA A 1193 -18.37 30.71 19.20
C ALA A 1193 -19.48 30.96 18.15
N LEU A 1194 -19.71 30.02 17.23
CA LEU A 1194 -20.89 29.95 16.33
C LEU A 1194 -21.35 28.47 16.17
N PRO A 1195 -22.62 28.19 15.80
CA PRO A 1195 -23.37 27.10 16.44
C PRO A 1195 -23.67 25.86 15.57
N ALA A 1196 -24.08 24.79 16.23
CA ALA A 1196 -24.74 23.63 15.63
C ALA A 1196 -26.22 23.90 15.30
N GLN A 1197 -26.77 23.20 14.30
CA GLN A 1197 -28.21 23.20 13.99
C GLN A 1197 -28.89 21.92 14.49
N VAL A 1198 -30.18 22.05 14.83
CA VAL A 1198 -31.01 21.00 15.40
C VAL A 1198 -31.54 20.05 14.32
N LEU A 1199 -31.44 18.73 14.55
CA LEU A 1199 -32.24 17.72 13.85
C LEU A 1199 -33.48 17.40 14.69
N SER A 1200 -34.68 17.64 14.13
CA SER A 1200 -35.95 17.30 14.77
C SER A 1200 -36.65 16.11 14.08
N HIS A 1201 -37.20 15.21 14.91
CA HIS A 1201 -38.06 14.07 14.56
C HIS A 1201 -37.58 13.10 13.46
N LEU A 1202 -36.86 12.05 13.89
CA LEU A 1202 -36.78 10.78 13.15
C LEU A 1202 -37.60 9.70 13.88
N LEU A 1203 -38.76 9.31 13.36
CA LEU A 1203 -39.66 8.32 13.96
C LEU A 1203 -39.75 7.04 13.11
N LEU A 1204 -38.90 6.06 13.42
CA LEU A 1204 -38.87 4.76 12.73
C LEU A 1204 -39.93 3.81 13.28
N TYR A 1205 -40.94 3.48 12.45
CA TYR A 1205 -41.84 2.35 12.68
C TYR A 1205 -41.51 1.21 11.70
N LEU A 1206 -40.80 0.19 12.18
CA LEU A 1206 -40.45 -1.01 11.40
C LEU A 1206 -41.55 -2.08 11.56
N HIS A 1207 -41.94 -2.70 10.45
CA HIS A 1207 -42.97 -3.74 10.42
C HIS A 1207 -42.35 -5.15 10.48
N ARG A 1208 -43.05 -6.12 11.10
CA ARG A 1208 -42.63 -7.53 11.35
C ARG A 1208 -42.12 -8.37 10.14
N SER A 1209 -41.96 -7.78 8.96
CA SER A 1209 -41.54 -8.44 7.72
C SER A 1209 -40.36 -7.75 7.00
N VAL A 1210 -39.76 -6.75 7.63
CA VAL A 1210 -38.53 -6.07 7.19
C VAL A 1210 -37.64 -5.87 8.43
N SER A 1211 -36.44 -6.46 8.45
CA SER A 1211 -35.46 -6.21 9.49
C SER A 1211 -34.45 -5.14 9.04
N LEU A 1212 -34.28 -4.12 9.88
CA LEU A 1212 -33.19 -3.13 9.81
C LEU A 1212 -32.53 -3.10 11.19
N SER A 1213 -31.21 -3.38 11.28
CA SER A 1213 -30.54 -3.39 12.59
C SER A 1213 -30.02 -2.01 13.00
N HIS A 1214 -29.44 -1.25 12.06
CA HIS A 1214 -28.85 0.06 12.33
C HIS A 1214 -29.07 1.03 11.17
N LEU A 1215 -29.47 2.27 11.49
CA LEU A 1215 -29.47 3.42 10.58
C LEU A 1215 -28.52 4.49 11.14
N LEU A 1216 -27.57 4.95 10.34
CA LEU A 1216 -26.59 5.96 10.73
C LEU A 1216 -26.50 7.07 9.66
N LEU A 1217 -26.60 8.32 10.12
CA LEU A 1217 -26.57 9.52 9.27
C LEU A 1217 -25.47 10.46 9.77
N TYR A 1218 -24.43 10.63 8.96
CA TYR A 1218 -23.33 11.56 9.21
C TYR A 1218 -23.49 12.80 8.33
N LEU A 1219 -23.62 13.98 8.95
CA LEU A 1219 -23.77 15.28 8.29
C LEU A 1219 -22.56 16.17 8.59
N HIS A 1220 -21.96 16.77 7.57
CA HIS A 1220 -20.84 17.70 7.76
C HIS A 1220 -20.76 18.79 6.68
N GLY A 1221 -20.75 20.06 7.11
CA GLY A 1221 -20.79 21.23 6.23
C GLY A 1221 -22.20 21.55 5.69
N SER A 1222 -22.28 22.44 4.71
CA SER A 1222 -23.57 22.90 4.16
C SER A 1222 -24.31 21.79 3.39
N VAL A 1223 -25.41 21.34 3.97
CA VAL A 1223 -26.37 20.39 3.38
C VAL A 1223 -27.74 21.05 3.36
N SER A 1224 -28.37 21.18 2.19
CA SER A 1224 -29.74 21.69 2.08
C SER A 1224 -30.72 20.52 1.99
N GLN A 1225 -31.70 20.52 2.90
CA GLN A 1225 -32.82 19.57 2.94
C GLN A 1225 -34.11 20.37 2.95
N SER A 1226 -35.10 19.98 2.12
CA SER A 1226 -36.43 20.61 2.13
C SER A 1226 -37.42 19.89 3.05
N HIS A 1227 -37.65 18.58 2.86
CA HIS A 1227 -38.58 17.82 3.72
C HIS A 1227 -38.16 16.34 3.85
N ILE A 1228 -38.21 15.81 5.07
CA ILE A 1228 -38.23 14.37 5.36
C ILE A 1228 -39.69 13.99 5.66
N LEU A 1229 -40.30 13.16 4.81
CA LEU A 1229 -41.73 12.80 4.90
C LEU A 1229 -41.92 11.28 4.95
N LEU A 1230 -42.23 10.76 6.14
CA LEU A 1230 -42.52 9.35 6.40
C LEU A 1230 -43.99 9.03 6.11
N TYR A 1231 -44.28 8.57 4.89
CA TYR A 1231 -45.63 8.27 4.43
C TYR A 1231 -46.11 6.87 4.87
N LEU A 1232 -46.56 6.75 6.13
CA LEU A 1232 -47.23 5.54 6.62
C LEU A 1232 -48.67 5.46 6.10
N HIS A 1233 -48.89 4.74 4.99
CA HIS A 1233 -50.21 4.55 4.41
C HIS A 1233 -51.07 3.57 5.25
N ARG A 1234 -51.65 4.07 6.35
CA ARG A 1234 -52.64 3.35 7.15
C ARG A 1234 -53.90 3.13 6.31
N SER A 1235 -54.15 1.90 5.86
CA SER A 1235 -55.43 1.52 5.26
C SER A 1235 -56.53 1.64 6.32
N ARG A 1236 -57.28 2.75 6.28
CA ARG A 1236 -58.48 2.92 7.10
C ARG A 1236 -59.55 1.97 6.58
N GLU A 1237 -60.20 1.25 7.47
CA GLU A 1237 -61.27 0.30 7.11
C GLU A 1237 -62.47 1.08 6.56
N GLY A 1238 -62.83 0.81 5.31
CA GLY A 1238 -64.00 1.37 4.66
C GLY A 1238 -65.21 0.49 4.87
N GLY A 1239 -66.07 0.87 5.83
CA GLY A 1239 -67.48 0.51 5.94
C GLY A 1239 -67.89 -0.95 5.68
N VAL A 1240 -68.12 -1.71 6.75
CA VAL A 1240 -69.16 -2.75 6.69
C VAL A 1240 -70.52 -2.04 6.73
N TYR A 1241 -71.26 -2.12 5.63
CA TYR A 1241 -72.71 -2.28 5.68
C TYR A 1241 -73.08 -3.61 4.99
N PRO A 1242 -74.06 -4.36 5.50
CA PRO A 1242 -74.29 -5.76 5.10
C PRO A 1242 -75.24 -5.87 3.91
N VAL A 1243 -75.29 -7.06 3.28
CA VAL A 1243 -76.53 -7.80 2.97
C VAL A 1243 -76.23 -9.19 2.36
N CYS A 1244 -77.07 -10.17 2.68
CA CYS A 1244 -77.28 -11.50 2.06
C CYS A 1244 -76.09 -12.43 1.70
N GLN A 1245 -75.96 -13.49 2.50
CA GLN A 1245 -76.29 -14.89 2.16
C GLN A 1245 -75.92 -15.52 0.79
N ARG A 1246 -75.59 -16.84 0.88
CA ARG A 1246 -75.67 -17.91 -0.15
C ARG A 1246 -74.60 -17.97 -1.27
N SER A 1247 -73.67 -18.90 -1.06
CA SER A 1247 -73.21 -19.85 -2.11
C SER A 1247 -74.41 -20.70 -2.64
N PRO A 1248 -74.34 -21.44 -3.77
CA PRO A 1248 -73.13 -21.92 -4.48
C PRO A 1248 -73.19 -21.97 -6.04
N ALA A 1249 -72.22 -22.67 -6.65
CA ALA A 1249 -72.26 -23.40 -7.94
C ALA A 1249 -71.94 -22.70 -9.29
N ALA A 1250 -71.62 -23.56 -10.29
CA ALA A 1250 -71.27 -23.34 -11.72
C ALA A 1250 -69.99 -22.51 -12.05
N ARG A 1251 -69.08 -22.83 -13.01
CA ARG A 1251 -68.96 -23.74 -14.20
C ARG A 1251 -69.27 -23.06 -15.55
N VAL A 1252 -68.57 -23.51 -16.63
CA VAL A 1252 -68.59 -23.03 -18.05
C VAL A 1252 -67.76 -21.72 -18.19
N GLU A 1253 -66.69 -21.59 -18.99
CA GLU A 1253 -66.50 -21.68 -20.47
C GLU A 1253 -67.26 -20.55 -21.21
N VAL A 1254 -66.85 -19.99 -22.37
CA VAL A 1254 -66.44 -20.59 -23.67
C VAL A 1254 -65.44 -19.68 -24.45
N CYS A 1255 -64.80 -20.27 -25.47
CA CYS A 1255 -63.74 -19.77 -26.35
C CYS A 1255 -64.08 -18.63 -27.33
N SER A 1256 -63.03 -17.91 -27.78
CA SER A 1256 -62.75 -17.47 -29.19
C SER A 1256 -63.74 -16.51 -29.90
N ASP A 1257 -63.42 -15.83 -31.01
CA ASP A 1257 -62.25 -15.84 -31.92
C ASP A 1257 -62.05 -14.45 -32.55
N LEU A 1258 -60.94 -14.22 -33.27
CA LEU A 1258 -60.85 -13.45 -34.56
C LEU A 1258 -59.40 -13.22 -35.01
N ARG A 1259 -59.11 -13.59 -36.28
CA ARG A 1259 -57.95 -13.09 -37.07
C ARG A 1259 -58.45 -12.26 -38.25
N PRO A 1260 -57.55 -11.50 -38.91
CA PRO A 1260 -57.46 -11.62 -40.38
C PRO A 1260 -56.12 -12.19 -40.91
N ARG A 1261 -56.04 -12.40 -42.23
CA ARG A 1261 -54.86 -12.90 -42.98
C ARG A 1261 -53.99 -11.76 -43.53
N ILE A 1262 -52.77 -12.02 -44.02
CA ILE A 1262 -52.41 -12.23 -45.45
C ILE A 1262 -51.02 -12.93 -45.45
N LEU A 1263 -50.86 -14.15 -45.99
CA LEU A 1263 -50.43 -14.50 -47.37
C LEU A 1263 -49.04 -13.93 -47.76
N LEU A 1264 -48.04 -14.69 -48.25
CA LEU A 1264 -47.91 -16.10 -48.69
C LEU A 1264 -46.73 -16.79 -47.93
N ASN A 1265 -46.16 -17.99 -48.22
CA ASN A 1265 -46.35 -18.97 -49.31
C ASN A 1265 -46.16 -20.45 -48.82
N ARG A 1266 -45.20 -21.22 -49.38
CA ARG A 1266 -44.96 -22.67 -49.14
C ARG A 1266 -43.48 -23.04 -49.25
N GLY A 1267 -43.07 -24.14 -48.59
CA GLY A 1267 -41.78 -24.82 -48.81
C GLY A 1267 -41.56 -26.02 -47.85
N CYS A 1268 -41.40 -27.23 -48.38
CA CYS A 1268 -41.23 -28.51 -47.66
C CYS A 1268 -39.84 -28.61 -46.96
N TRP A 1269 -39.54 -29.51 -46.00
CA TRP A 1269 -39.63 -30.99 -46.06
C TRP A 1269 -39.71 -31.69 -44.67
N LEU A 1270 -39.87 -33.03 -44.70
CA LEU A 1270 -39.96 -33.99 -43.58
C LEU A 1270 -38.59 -34.65 -43.22
N PRO A 1271 -38.45 -35.36 -42.08
CA PRO A 1271 -37.18 -35.95 -41.61
C PRO A 1271 -36.83 -37.31 -42.27
N PRO A 1272 -35.58 -37.78 -42.15
CA PRO A 1272 -35.16 -38.67 -41.03
C PRO A 1272 -34.08 -38.00 -40.13
N GLY A 1273 -33.51 -38.62 -39.10
CA GLY A 1273 -33.68 -39.97 -38.53
C GLY A 1273 -32.33 -40.66 -38.25
N ASP A 1274 -32.31 -41.47 -37.19
CA ASP A 1274 -31.28 -42.48 -36.81
C ASP A 1274 -29.88 -42.09 -36.28
N VAL A 1275 -29.42 -42.95 -35.35
CA VAL A 1275 -28.04 -43.46 -35.12
C VAL A 1275 -26.90 -42.46 -34.82
N SER A 1276 -25.95 -42.69 -33.89
CA SER A 1276 -25.81 -43.39 -32.59
C SER A 1276 -24.32 -43.26 -32.20
N GLN A 1277 -23.93 -43.28 -30.91
CA GLN A 1277 -22.52 -43.46 -30.43
C GLN A 1277 -21.47 -42.47 -31.05
N VAL A 1278 -20.78 -41.62 -30.28
CA VAL A 1278 -20.06 -41.84 -29.02
C VAL A 1278 -20.09 -40.56 -28.19
#